data_AF-O94823-F1
#
_entry.id   AF-O94823-F1
#
_cell.length_a   1.000
_cell.length_b   1.000
_cell.length_c   1.000
_cell.angle_alpha   90.00
_cell.angle_beta   90.00
_cell.angle_gamma   90.00
#
_symmetry.space_group_name_H-M   'P 1'
#
loop_
_entity.id
_entity.type
_entity.pdbx_description
1 polymer ?
#
loop_
_entity_poly.entity_id
_entity_poly.type
_entity_poly.pdbx_seq_one_letter_code
_entity_poly.pdbx_strand_id
1 'polypeptide(L)'
;MALSVDSSWHRWQWRVRDGFPHCPSETTPLLSPEKGRQSYNLTQQRVVFPNNSIFHQDWEEVSRRYPGNRTCTTKYTLFTFLPRNLFEQFHRWANLYFLFLVILNWMPSMEVFHREITMLPLAIVLFVIMIKDGMEDFKRHRFDKAINCSNIRIYERKEQTYVQKCWKDVRVGDFIQMKCNEIVPADILLLFSSDPNGICHLETASLDGETNLKQRCVVKGFSQQEVQFEPELFHNTIVCEKPNNHLNKFKGYMEHPDQTRTGFGCESLLLRGCTIRNTEMAVGIVIYAGHETKAMLNNSGPRYKRSKIERRMNIDIFFCIGILILMCLIGAVGHSIWNGTFEEHPPFDVPDANGSFLPSALGGFYMFLTMIILLQVLIPISLYVSIELVKLGQVFFLSNDLDLYDEETDLSIQCRALNIAEDLGQIQYIFSDKTGTLTENKMVFRRCTIMGSEYSHQENAKRLETPKELDSDGEEWTQYQCLSFSARWAQDPATMRSQKGAQPLRRSQSARVPIQGHYRQRSMGHRESSQPPVAFSSSIEKDVTPDKNLLTKVRDAALWLETLSDSRPAKASLSTTSSIADFFLALTICNSVMVSTTTEPRQRVTIKPSSKALGTSLEKIQQLFQKLKLLSLSQSFSSTAPSDTDLGESLGANVATTDSDERDDASVCSGGDSTDDGGYRSSMWDQGDILESGSGTSLEEALEAPATDLARPEFCYEAESPDEAALVHAAHAYSFTLVSRTPEQVTVRLPQGTCLTFSLLCTLGFDSVRKRMSVVVRHPLTGEIVVYTKGADSVIMDLLEDPACVPDINMEKKLRKIRARTQKHLDLYARDGLRTLCIAKKVVSEEDFRRWASFRREAEASLDNRDELLMETAQHLENQLTLLGATGIEDRLQEGVPDTIATLREAGIQLWVLTGDKQETAVNIAHSCRLLNQTDTVYTINTENQETCESILNCALEELKQFRELQKPDRKLFGFRLPSKTPSITSEAVVPEAGLVIDGKTLNAIFQGKLEKKFLELTQYCRSVLCCRSTPLQKSMIVKLVRDKLRVMTLSIGDGANDVSMIQAADIGIGISGQEGMQAVMSSDFAITRFKHLKKLLLVHGHWCYSRLARMVVYYLYKNVCYVNLLFWYQFFCGFSSSTMIDYWQMIFFNLFFTSLPPLVFGVLDKDISAETLLALPELYKSGQNSECYNLSTFWISMVDAFYQSLICFFIPYLAYKGSDIDVFTFGTPINTISLTTILLHQAMEMKTWTIFHGVVLLGSFLMYFLVSLLYNATCVICNSPTNPYWVMEGQLSNPTFYLVCFLTPVVALLPRYFFLSLQGTCGKSLISKAQKIDKLPPDKRNLEIQSWRSRQRPAPVPEVARPTHHPVSSITGQDFSASTPKSSNPPKRKHVEESVLHEQRCGTECMRDDSCSGDSSAQLSSGEHLLGPNRIMAYSRGQTDMCRCSKRSSHRRSQSSLTI
;
A
#
# COMPACT_ATOMS: atom_id res chain seq x y z
N MET A 1 -26.21 -3.95 -17.09
CA MET A 1 -25.88 -4.95 -18.14
C MET A 1 -25.11 -4.24 -19.23
N ALA A 2 -24.39 -4.97 -20.09
CA ALA A 2 -23.37 -4.44 -21.01
C ALA A 2 -22.18 -3.74 -20.31
N LEU A 3 -20.98 -3.64 -20.90
CA LEU A 3 -20.14 -4.66 -21.58
C LEU A 3 -18.72 -4.05 -21.65
N SER A 4 -17.65 -4.82 -21.44
CA SER A 4 -16.28 -4.28 -21.50
C SER A 4 -15.76 -4.26 -22.96
N VAL A 5 -16.20 -3.26 -23.73
CA VAL A 5 -15.95 -3.22 -25.18
C VAL A 5 -14.51 -2.81 -25.53
N ASP A 6 -13.92 -1.84 -24.82
CA ASP A 6 -12.61 -1.25 -25.17
C ASP A 6 -11.45 -2.26 -25.25
N SER A 7 -11.42 -3.27 -24.36
CA SER A 7 -10.40 -4.33 -24.40
C SER A 7 -10.66 -5.42 -25.46
N SER A 8 -11.78 -5.31 -26.19
CA SER A 8 -12.22 -6.22 -27.24
C SER A 8 -12.21 -5.60 -28.63
N TRP A 9 -12.41 -4.28 -28.78
CA TRP A 9 -12.43 -3.62 -30.09
C TRP A 9 -11.05 -3.62 -30.78
N HIS A 10 -9.97 -3.29 -30.05
CA HIS A 10 -8.60 -3.52 -30.55
C HIS A 10 -8.33 -5.00 -30.85
N ARG A 11 -8.96 -5.92 -30.11
CA ARG A 11 -8.86 -7.39 -30.28
C ARG A 11 -9.80 -7.94 -31.37
N TRP A 12 -10.54 -7.06 -32.04
CA TRP A 12 -11.44 -7.31 -33.17
C TRP A 12 -10.85 -6.72 -34.46
N GLN A 13 -10.31 -5.49 -34.41
CA GLN A 13 -9.53 -4.91 -35.52
C GLN A 13 -8.35 -5.81 -35.95
N TRP A 14 -7.64 -6.43 -35.00
CA TRP A 14 -6.58 -7.43 -35.27
C TRP A 14 -7.10 -8.80 -35.75
N ARG A 15 -8.41 -9.03 -35.82
CA ARG A 15 -9.03 -10.34 -36.16
C ARG A 15 -9.99 -10.28 -37.35
N VAL A 16 -10.17 -9.10 -37.94
CA VAL A 16 -11.09 -8.86 -39.08
C VAL A 16 -10.31 -8.55 -40.37
N ARG A 17 -8.97 -8.57 -40.33
CA ARG A 17 -8.11 -8.29 -41.50
C ARG A 17 -7.67 -9.52 -42.30
N ASP A 18 -7.77 -10.72 -41.72
CA ASP A 18 -7.49 -11.99 -42.41
C ASP A 18 -8.81 -12.69 -42.76
N GLY A 19 -9.18 -12.67 -44.04
CA GLY A 19 -10.45 -13.21 -44.54
C GLY A 19 -10.26 -14.40 -45.49
N PHE A 20 -11.26 -15.29 -45.49
CA PHE A 20 -11.45 -16.47 -46.35
C PHE A 20 -10.52 -17.69 -46.13
N PRO A 21 -11.10 -18.83 -45.70
CA PRO A 21 -10.42 -20.12 -45.70
C PRO A 21 -10.72 -20.93 -46.97
N HIS A 22 -9.76 -21.73 -47.43
CA HIS A 22 -10.04 -22.93 -48.22
C HIS A 22 -9.11 -24.06 -47.80
N CYS A 23 -9.69 -25.25 -47.65
CA CYS A 23 -8.99 -26.50 -47.34
C CYS A 23 -9.24 -27.49 -48.48
N PRO A 24 -8.21 -28.27 -48.86
CA PRO A 24 -8.49 -29.64 -49.29
C PRO A 24 -7.55 -30.67 -48.63
N SER A 25 -8.20 -31.71 -48.08
CA SER A 25 -7.84 -33.14 -48.03
C SER A 25 -6.37 -33.60 -48.15
N GLU A 26 -6.05 -34.54 -47.26
CA GLU A 26 -4.88 -35.42 -47.26
C GLU A 26 -4.63 -36.14 -48.61
N THR A 27 -3.36 -36.26 -49.02
CA THR A 27 -2.82 -37.46 -49.70
C THR A 27 -1.29 -37.39 -49.73
N THR A 28 -0.61 -38.49 -49.42
CA THR A 28 0.85 -38.62 -49.60
C THR A 28 1.14 -39.12 -51.02
N PRO A 29 2.15 -38.59 -51.73
CA PRO A 29 3.31 -39.46 -51.97
C PRO A 29 4.69 -38.76 -52.08
N LEU A 30 5.71 -39.47 -51.56
CA LEU A 30 7.06 -39.69 -52.10
C LEU A 30 7.75 -38.67 -53.04
N LEU A 31 8.94 -38.25 -52.61
CA LEU A 31 10.17 -38.06 -53.40
C LEU A 31 10.24 -36.97 -54.50
N SER A 32 10.62 -35.75 -54.08
CA SER A 32 11.43 -34.83 -54.91
C SER A 32 12.36 -33.96 -54.03
N PRO A 33 13.69 -33.91 -54.27
CA PRO A 33 14.65 -33.24 -53.37
C PRO A 33 14.87 -31.76 -53.74
N GLU A 34 13.87 -30.90 -53.52
CA GLU A 34 14.04 -29.44 -53.58
C GLU A 34 14.21 -28.81 -52.19
N LYS A 35 14.95 -27.69 -52.12
CA LYS A 35 15.38 -27.05 -50.86
C LYS A 35 14.24 -26.28 -50.17
N GLY A 36 13.30 -27.00 -49.57
CA GLY A 36 12.19 -26.42 -48.83
C GLY A 36 12.62 -25.63 -47.58
N ARG A 37 12.38 -24.30 -47.57
CA ARG A 37 12.35 -23.50 -46.33
C ARG A 37 11.30 -24.09 -45.39
N GLN A 38 11.66 -24.37 -44.13
CA GLN A 38 10.68 -24.81 -43.13
C GLN A 38 9.62 -23.72 -42.90
N SER A 39 8.34 -24.08 -43.01
CA SER A 39 7.24 -23.15 -42.78
C SER A 39 6.94 -23.03 -41.28
N TYR A 40 7.52 -22.02 -40.63
CA TYR A 40 7.25 -21.73 -39.23
C TYR A 40 5.78 -21.32 -39.03
N ASN A 41 5.07 -22.01 -38.13
CA ASN A 41 3.67 -21.68 -37.85
C ASN A 41 3.54 -20.45 -36.93
N LEU A 42 3.66 -19.27 -37.54
CA LEU A 42 3.53 -17.95 -36.90
C LEU A 42 2.18 -17.73 -36.19
N THR A 43 1.17 -18.59 -36.39
CA THR A 43 -0.09 -18.53 -35.61
C THR A 43 0.11 -18.98 -34.16
N GLN A 44 1.11 -19.83 -33.86
CA GLN A 44 1.34 -20.42 -32.53
C GLN A 44 2.64 -19.98 -31.85
N GLN A 45 3.69 -19.67 -32.61
CA GLN A 45 5.04 -19.38 -32.09
C GLN A 45 5.52 -17.96 -32.44
N ARG A 46 6.57 -17.51 -31.75
CA ARG A 46 7.32 -16.28 -32.00
C ARG A 46 8.72 -16.64 -32.50
N VAL A 47 9.07 -16.19 -33.71
CA VAL A 47 10.41 -16.38 -34.31
C VAL A 47 11.16 -15.05 -34.30
N VAL A 48 12.41 -15.09 -33.87
CA VAL A 48 13.31 -13.93 -33.78
C VAL A 48 14.60 -14.27 -34.52
N PHE A 49 14.91 -13.48 -35.55
CA PHE A 49 16.19 -13.48 -36.25
C PHE A 49 17.11 -12.41 -35.65
N PRO A 50 18.43 -12.61 -35.66
CA PRO A 50 19.38 -11.60 -35.19
C PRO A 50 19.59 -10.47 -36.21
N ASN A 51 19.76 -9.24 -35.73
CA ASN A 51 20.08 -8.09 -36.58
C ASN A 51 21.59 -8.03 -36.94
N ASN A 52 22.14 -9.09 -37.52
CA ASN A 52 23.54 -9.19 -37.95
C ASN A 52 23.69 -9.28 -39.48
N SER A 53 24.92 -9.16 -39.98
CA SER A 53 25.31 -9.16 -41.42
C SER A 53 24.45 -10.09 -42.27
N ILE A 54 24.33 -11.35 -41.86
CA ILE A 54 23.70 -12.46 -42.57
C ILE A 54 22.16 -12.38 -42.56
N PHE A 55 21.53 -12.22 -41.40
CA PHE A 55 20.07 -12.41 -41.25
C PHE A 55 19.20 -11.18 -41.55
N HIS A 56 19.75 -10.07 -42.06
CA HIS A 56 19.02 -8.79 -42.22
C HIS A 56 17.71 -8.88 -43.01
N GLN A 57 17.68 -9.66 -44.10
CA GLN A 57 16.48 -9.72 -44.95
C GLN A 57 15.31 -10.41 -44.23
N ASP A 58 15.59 -11.56 -43.60
CA ASP A 58 14.59 -12.28 -42.80
C ASP A 58 14.24 -11.51 -41.51
N TRP A 59 15.20 -10.82 -40.89
CA TRP A 59 14.95 -9.89 -39.77
C TRP A 59 14.06 -8.71 -40.18
N GLU A 60 14.30 -8.08 -41.32
CA GLU A 60 13.53 -6.92 -41.76
C GLU A 60 12.09 -7.32 -42.15
N GLU A 61 11.90 -8.47 -42.79
CA GLU A 61 10.55 -8.96 -43.13
C GLU A 61 9.72 -9.34 -41.89
N VAL A 62 10.38 -9.87 -40.84
CA VAL A 62 9.72 -10.35 -39.62
C VAL A 62 9.57 -9.24 -38.56
N SER A 63 10.59 -8.42 -38.34
CA SER A 63 10.55 -7.32 -37.33
C SER A 63 9.50 -6.27 -37.66
N ARG A 64 9.24 -6.01 -38.95
CA ARG A 64 8.13 -5.14 -39.42
C ARG A 64 6.74 -5.65 -39.01
N ARG A 65 6.59 -6.91 -38.61
CA ARG A 65 5.33 -7.52 -38.13
C ARG A 65 5.14 -7.39 -36.62
N TYR A 66 6.16 -6.95 -35.87
CA TYR A 66 6.14 -6.83 -34.41
C TYR A 66 6.07 -5.35 -33.98
N PRO A 67 5.48 -5.04 -32.81
CA PRO A 67 5.44 -3.68 -32.30
C PRO A 67 6.83 -3.20 -31.83
N GLY A 68 7.13 -1.92 -32.06
CA GLY A 68 8.33 -1.27 -31.51
C GLY A 68 8.23 -1.01 -30.01
N ASN A 69 9.37 -0.74 -29.35
CA ASN A 69 9.45 -0.70 -27.88
C ASN A 69 8.84 0.55 -27.20
N ARG A 70 8.11 1.38 -27.94
CA ARG A 70 7.42 2.57 -27.43
C ARG A 70 6.28 2.17 -26.47
N THR A 71 6.30 2.73 -25.26
CA THR A 71 5.19 2.64 -24.30
C THR A 71 4.25 3.84 -24.41
N CYS A 72 2.95 3.61 -24.22
CA CYS A 72 1.92 4.65 -24.19
C CYS A 72 0.93 4.36 -23.05
N THR A 73 0.79 5.27 -22.09
CA THR A 73 -0.14 5.19 -20.94
C THR A 73 -1.24 6.25 -21.01
N THR A 74 -1.22 7.11 -22.03
CA THR A 74 -2.30 8.03 -22.39
C THR A 74 -3.57 7.27 -22.80
N LYS A 75 -4.74 7.75 -22.36
CA LYS A 75 -6.05 7.27 -22.80
C LYS A 75 -6.37 7.73 -24.22
N TYR A 76 -5.88 8.91 -24.59
CA TYR A 76 -6.21 9.59 -25.82
C TYR A 76 -4.99 9.72 -26.75
N THR A 77 -5.28 10.05 -28.00
CA THR A 77 -4.34 10.61 -28.97
C THR A 77 -4.89 11.94 -29.46
N LEU A 78 -4.07 12.82 -30.03
CA LEU A 78 -4.50 14.17 -30.47
C LEU A 78 -5.77 14.16 -31.34
N PHE A 79 -5.94 13.14 -32.19
CA PHE A 79 -7.12 12.98 -33.05
C PHE A 79 -8.29 12.23 -32.38
N THR A 80 -8.03 11.35 -31.41
CA THR A 80 -9.09 10.59 -30.72
C THR A 80 -9.60 11.26 -29.46
N PHE A 81 -8.90 12.26 -28.94
CA PHE A 81 -9.25 13.01 -27.73
C PHE A 81 -10.70 13.50 -27.74
N LEU A 82 -11.07 14.34 -28.71
CA LEU A 82 -12.42 14.90 -28.79
C LEU A 82 -13.53 13.81 -28.93
N PRO A 83 -13.50 12.89 -29.92
CA PRO A 83 -14.57 11.91 -30.07
C PRO A 83 -14.63 10.89 -28.92
N ARG A 84 -13.47 10.44 -28.38
CA ARG A 84 -13.45 9.49 -27.26
C ARG A 84 -13.87 10.14 -25.95
N ASN A 85 -13.37 11.34 -25.65
CA ASN A 85 -13.76 12.04 -24.42
C ASN A 85 -15.25 12.39 -24.43
N LEU A 86 -15.80 12.88 -25.55
CA LEU A 86 -17.25 13.12 -25.66
C LEU A 86 -18.06 11.82 -25.48
N PHE A 87 -17.61 10.69 -26.05
CA PHE A 87 -18.27 9.39 -25.83
C PHE A 87 -18.22 8.93 -24.37
N GLU A 88 -17.07 9.04 -23.70
CA GLU A 88 -16.92 8.74 -22.26
C GLU A 88 -17.76 9.69 -21.38
N GLN A 89 -17.90 10.97 -21.77
CA GLN A 89 -18.77 11.93 -21.10
C GLN A 89 -20.26 11.63 -21.33
N PHE A 90 -20.70 11.28 -22.55
CA PHE A 90 -22.11 10.95 -22.83
C PHE A 90 -22.54 9.57 -22.30
N HIS A 91 -21.60 8.71 -21.85
CA HIS A 91 -21.94 7.53 -21.06
C HIS A 91 -22.52 7.90 -19.65
N ARG A 92 -22.45 9.17 -19.23
CA ARG A 92 -23.13 9.67 -18.02
C ARG A 92 -24.61 9.98 -18.34
N TRP A 93 -25.54 9.26 -17.71
CA TRP A 93 -27.00 9.40 -17.94
C TRP A 93 -27.54 10.84 -17.89
N ALA A 94 -27.00 11.70 -17.02
CA ALA A 94 -27.43 13.10 -16.95
C ALA A 94 -27.05 13.90 -18.20
N ASN A 95 -25.89 13.63 -18.81
CA ASN A 95 -25.47 14.29 -20.05
C ASN A 95 -26.39 13.90 -21.21
N LEU A 96 -26.93 12.67 -21.22
CA LEU A 96 -27.97 12.25 -22.17
C LEU A 96 -29.31 12.94 -21.90
N TYR A 97 -29.70 13.11 -20.63
CA TYR A 97 -30.91 13.86 -20.25
C TYR A 97 -30.85 15.33 -20.67
N PHE A 98 -29.72 16.01 -20.44
CA PHE A 98 -29.56 17.41 -20.89
C PHE A 98 -29.45 17.53 -22.41
N LEU A 99 -28.83 16.57 -23.09
CA LEU A 99 -28.84 16.52 -24.56
C LEU A 99 -30.27 16.35 -25.10
N PHE A 100 -31.09 15.50 -24.48
CA PHE A 100 -32.50 15.32 -24.83
C PHE A 100 -33.32 16.61 -24.66
N LEU A 101 -33.10 17.37 -23.57
CA LEU A 101 -33.73 18.68 -23.37
C LEU A 101 -33.34 19.72 -24.42
N VAL A 102 -32.04 19.78 -24.79
CA VAL A 102 -31.55 20.68 -25.85
C VAL A 102 -32.17 20.30 -27.21
N ILE A 103 -32.36 19.01 -27.49
CA ILE A 103 -33.05 18.52 -28.70
C ILE A 103 -34.54 18.89 -28.68
N LEU A 104 -35.23 18.76 -27.53
CA LEU A 104 -36.65 19.17 -27.40
C LEU A 104 -36.84 20.68 -27.63
N ASN A 105 -36.04 21.54 -26.99
CA ASN A 105 -36.15 22.98 -27.14
C ASN A 105 -35.68 23.50 -28.53
N TRP A 106 -35.02 22.67 -29.33
CA TRP A 106 -34.73 22.98 -30.73
C TRP A 106 -35.96 22.84 -31.66
N MET A 107 -37.03 22.16 -31.21
CA MET A 107 -38.26 21.98 -31.98
C MET A 107 -39.14 23.24 -31.88
N PRO A 108 -39.39 23.99 -32.97
CA PRO A 108 -40.01 25.32 -32.90
C PRO A 108 -41.41 25.35 -32.26
N SER A 109 -42.17 24.26 -32.36
CA SER A 109 -43.50 24.11 -31.74
C SER A 109 -43.48 24.04 -30.20
N MET A 110 -42.30 23.98 -29.57
CA MET A 110 -42.11 23.81 -28.13
C MET A 110 -40.97 24.70 -27.60
N GLU A 111 -40.60 25.76 -28.32
CA GLU A 111 -39.51 26.67 -27.92
C GLU A 111 -39.95 27.57 -26.75
N VAL A 112 -39.42 27.29 -25.55
CA VAL A 112 -39.65 28.10 -24.33
C VAL A 112 -38.53 29.12 -24.13
N PHE A 113 -37.30 28.75 -24.50
CA PHE A 113 -36.10 29.56 -24.35
C PHE A 113 -35.36 29.62 -25.68
N HIS A 114 -34.71 30.74 -25.99
CA HIS A 114 -33.88 30.85 -27.20
C HIS A 114 -32.87 29.69 -27.28
N ARG A 115 -32.85 29.00 -28.43
CA ARG A 115 -32.18 27.70 -28.63
C ARG A 115 -30.72 27.69 -28.15
N GLU A 116 -29.98 28.74 -28.51
CA GLU A 116 -28.59 29.01 -28.13
C GLU A 116 -28.35 28.94 -26.61
N ILE A 117 -29.27 29.52 -25.85
CA ILE A 117 -29.19 29.66 -24.39
C ILE A 117 -29.33 28.30 -23.70
N THR A 118 -30.14 27.39 -24.24
CA THR A 118 -30.26 26.02 -23.70
C THR A 118 -29.02 25.15 -23.96
N MET A 119 -28.30 25.39 -25.07
CA MET A 119 -27.04 24.69 -25.33
C MET A 119 -25.90 25.15 -24.41
N LEU A 120 -25.86 26.44 -24.07
CA LEU A 120 -24.71 27.07 -23.41
C LEU A 120 -24.27 26.39 -22.09
N PRO A 121 -25.14 26.07 -21.12
CA PRO A 121 -24.72 25.37 -19.90
C PRO A 121 -24.11 23.99 -20.18
N LEU A 122 -24.70 23.20 -21.08
CA LEU A 122 -24.21 21.88 -21.44
C LEU A 122 -22.85 21.97 -22.13
N ALA A 123 -22.67 22.91 -23.07
CA ALA A 123 -21.40 23.15 -23.74
C ALA A 123 -20.28 23.51 -22.75
N ILE A 124 -20.55 24.42 -21.79
CA ILE A 124 -19.59 24.80 -20.74
C ILE A 124 -19.21 23.60 -19.87
N VAL A 125 -20.18 22.79 -19.44
CA VAL A 125 -19.93 21.58 -18.62
C VAL A 125 -19.04 20.57 -19.35
N LEU A 126 -19.37 20.25 -20.61
CA LEU A 126 -18.58 19.31 -21.40
C LEU A 126 -17.15 19.83 -21.65
N PHE A 127 -17.00 21.13 -21.88
CA PHE A 127 -15.71 21.80 -22.09
C PHE A 127 -14.82 21.80 -20.84
N VAL A 128 -15.37 22.11 -19.66
CA VAL A 128 -14.62 22.09 -18.39
C VAL A 128 -14.12 20.67 -18.06
N ILE A 129 -14.95 19.65 -18.26
CA ILE A 129 -14.56 18.25 -18.08
C ILE A 129 -13.48 17.85 -19.10
N MET A 130 -13.62 18.26 -20.36
CA MET A 130 -12.64 18.01 -21.41
C MET A 130 -11.27 18.64 -21.09
N ILE A 131 -11.21 19.88 -20.59
CA ILE A 131 -9.95 20.50 -20.14
C ILE A 131 -9.29 19.64 -19.05
N LYS A 132 -10.06 19.29 -18.01
CA LYS A 132 -9.56 18.50 -16.87
C LYS A 132 -9.02 17.14 -17.29
N ASP A 133 -9.75 16.41 -18.14
CA ASP A 133 -9.31 15.11 -18.64
C ASP A 133 -8.10 15.24 -19.60
N GLY A 134 -8.01 16.33 -20.36
CA GLY A 134 -6.85 16.68 -21.19
C GLY A 134 -5.60 17.01 -20.38
N MET A 135 -5.73 17.70 -19.25
CA MET A 135 -4.64 17.96 -18.30
C MET A 135 -4.13 16.65 -17.65
N GLU A 136 -5.04 15.74 -17.29
CA GLU A 136 -4.67 14.41 -16.78
C GLU A 136 -3.85 13.63 -17.83
N ASP A 137 -4.30 13.61 -19.09
CA ASP A 137 -3.65 12.85 -20.15
C ASP A 137 -2.34 13.49 -20.65
N PHE A 138 -2.23 14.82 -20.64
CA PHE A 138 -0.98 15.52 -20.90
C PHE A 138 0.09 15.22 -19.83
N LYS A 139 -0.32 15.09 -18.55
CA LYS A 139 0.58 14.66 -17.47
C LYS A 139 1.12 13.24 -17.72
N ARG A 140 0.26 12.31 -18.17
CA ARG A 140 0.67 10.95 -18.60
C ARG A 140 1.64 11.01 -19.79
N HIS A 141 1.33 11.81 -20.80
CA HIS A 141 2.18 12.00 -21.99
C HIS A 141 3.60 12.50 -21.64
N ARG A 142 3.73 13.40 -20.66
CA ARG A 142 5.04 13.88 -20.18
C ARG A 142 5.88 12.76 -19.56
N PHE A 143 5.26 11.86 -18.78
CA PHE A 143 5.94 10.67 -18.24
C PHE A 143 6.29 9.65 -19.33
N ASP A 144 5.36 9.35 -20.25
CA ASP A 144 5.63 8.49 -21.40
C ASP A 144 6.81 9.02 -22.22
N LYS A 145 6.90 10.34 -22.46
CA LYS A 145 8.01 10.95 -23.20
C LYS A 145 9.35 10.75 -22.50
N ALA A 146 9.42 10.87 -21.18
CA ALA A 146 10.64 10.63 -20.41
C ALA A 146 11.11 9.16 -20.49
N ILE A 147 10.19 8.20 -20.34
CA ILE A 147 10.50 6.76 -20.45
C ILE A 147 10.94 6.40 -21.88
N ASN A 148 10.23 6.88 -22.90
CA ASN A 148 10.53 6.59 -24.30
C ASN A 148 11.86 7.21 -24.79
N CYS A 149 12.29 8.32 -24.17
CA CYS A 149 13.59 8.97 -24.43
C CYS A 149 14.69 8.57 -23.43
N SER A 150 14.48 7.54 -22.61
CA SER A 150 15.58 6.94 -21.83
C SER A 150 16.58 6.28 -22.79
N ASN A 151 17.87 6.30 -22.45
CA ASN A 151 18.93 5.83 -23.35
C ASN A 151 19.30 4.35 -23.09
N ILE A 152 19.78 3.67 -24.12
CA ILE A 152 20.37 2.32 -24.06
C ILE A 152 21.39 2.12 -25.19
N ARG A 153 22.32 1.17 -25.05
CA ARG A 153 23.33 0.83 -26.07
C ARG A 153 22.83 -0.31 -26.96
N ILE A 154 22.66 -0.04 -28.26
CA ILE A 154 22.20 -0.98 -29.27
C ILE A 154 23.32 -1.22 -30.29
N TYR A 155 23.55 -2.47 -30.70
CA TYR A 155 24.53 -2.79 -31.73
C TYR A 155 24.12 -2.23 -33.11
N GLU A 156 25.01 -1.47 -33.76
CA GLU A 156 24.81 -0.90 -35.09
C GLU A 156 25.80 -1.51 -36.09
N ARG A 157 25.34 -2.49 -36.86
CA ARG A 157 26.08 -3.18 -37.93
C ARG A 157 26.93 -2.27 -38.83
N LYS A 158 26.44 -1.06 -39.18
CA LYS A 158 27.16 -0.11 -40.04
C LYS A 158 28.47 0.39 -39.43
N GLU A 159 28.48 0.53 -38.11
CA GLU A 159 29.60 1.06 -37.32
C GLU A 159 30.30 -0.06 -36.53
N GLN A 160 29.82 -1.31 -36.64
CA GLN A 160 30.28 -2.52 -35.93
C GLN A 160 30.40 -2.35 -34.41
N THR A 161 29.67 -1.40 -33.82
CA THR A 161 29.80 -0.96 -32.42
C THR A 161 28.45 -0.74 -31.75
N TYR A 162 28.46 -0.59 -30.42
CA TYR A 162 27.26 -0.35 -29.61
C TYR A 162 26.96 1.15 -29.47
N VAL A 163 26.02 1.65 -30.27
CA VAL A 163 25.61 3.06 -30.34
C VAL A 163 24.52 3.36 -29.32
N GLN A 164 24.55 4.55 -28.71
CA GLN A 164 23.53 4.98 -27.74
C GLN A 164 22.27 5.49 -28.44
N LYS A 165 21.12 4.86 -28.19
CA LYS A 165 19.81 5.16 -28.80
C LYS A 165 18.70 5.22 -27.75
N CYS A 166 17.55 5.79 -28.10
CA CYS A 166 16.40 5.87 -27.17
C CYS A 166 15.68 4.53 -27.05
N TRP A 167 15.08 4.25 -25.90
CA TRP A 167 14.29 3.05 -25.63
C TRP A 167 13.16 2.81 -26.63
N LYS A 168 12.55 3.87 -27.17
CA LYS A 168 11.51 3.82 -28.21
C LYS A 168 11.98 3.16 -29.52
N ASP A 169 13.27 3.23 -29.82
CA ASP A 169 13.86 2.84 -31.11
C ASP A 169 14.27 1.35 -31.15
N VAL A 170 14.35 0.71 -29.97
CA VAL A 170 14.62 -0.72 -29.79
C VAL A 170 13.58 -1.58 -30.53
N ARG A 171 14.06 -2.59 -31.26
CA ARG A 171 13.23 -3.60 -31.94
C ARG A 171 13.59 -5.02 -31.51
N VAL A 172 12.71 -5.95 -31.84
CA VAL A 172 12.89 -7.39 -31.68
C VAL A 172 14.03 -7.86 -32.60
N GLY A 173 14.96 -8.65 -32.07
CA GLY A 173 16.15 -9.12 -32.79
C GLY A 173 17.37 -8.19 -32.72
N ASP A 174 17.25 -6.99 -32.14
CA ASP A 174 18.41 -6.13 -31.86
C ASP A 174 19.23 -6.68 -30.68
N PHE A 175 20.55 -6.53 -30.76
CA PHE A 175 21.47 -6.81 -29.66
C PHE A 175 21.66 -5.57 -28.78
N ILE A 176 21.58 -5.76 -27.47
CA ILE A 176 21.68 -4.70 -26.47
C ILE A 176 22.81 -5.03 -25.49
N GLN A 177 23.67 -4.04 -25.23
CA GLN A 177 24.62 -4.04 -24.12
C GLN A 177 24.02 -3.23 -22.96
N MET A 178 24.04 -3.82 -21.76
CA MET A 178 23.63 -3.16 -20.51
C MET A 178 24.78 -3.18 -19.51
N LYS A 179 24.87 -2.14 -18.69
CA LYS A 179 25.83 -2.03 -17.57
C LYS A 179 25.17 -2.31 -16.22
N CYS A 180 26.01 -2.50 -15.19
CA CYS A 180 25.58 -2.42 -13.80
C CYS A 180 24.80 -1.12 -13.53
N ASN A 181 23.71 -1.22 -12.77
CA ASN A 181 22.75 -0.18 -12.41
C ASN A 181 21.87 0.37 -13.55
N GLU A 182 21.96 -0.16 -14.78
CA GLU A 182 21.02 0.19 -15.86
C GLU A 182 19.70 -0.62 -15.76
N ILE A 183 18.60 -0.01 -16.22
CA ILE A 183 17.26 -0.64 -16.26
C ILE A 183 17.08 -1.36 -17.61
N VAL A 184 16.63 -2.61 -17.56
CA VAL A 184 16.35 -3.45 -18.74
C VAL A 184 15.16 -2.87 -19.54
N PRO A 185 15.32 -2.54 -20.84
CA PRO A 185 14.32 -1.76 -21.61
C PRO A 185 13.20 -2.57 -22.27
N ALA A 186 13.37 -3.89 -22.37
CA ALA A 186 12.58 -4.83 -23.15
C ALA A 186 12.79 -6.26 -22.58
N ASP A 187 12.06 -7.27 -23.04
CA ASP A 187 12.32 -8.66 -22.59
C ASP A 187 13.44 -9.27 -23.46
N ILE A 188 14.57 -9.61 -22.84
CA ILE A 188 15.87 -9.88 -23.50
C ILE A 188 16.43 -11.26 -23.12
N LEU A 189 16.90 -12.04 -24.09
CA LEU A 189 17.62 -13.30 -23.85
C LEU A 189 19.10 -13.01 -23.55
N LEU A 190 19.59 -13.49 -22.41
CA LEU A 190 20.98 -13.30 -21.96
C LEU A 190 21.96 -14.18 -22.75
N LEU A 191 22.85 -13.55 -23.51
CA LEU A 191 23.86 -14.23 -24.36
C LEU A 191 25.28 -14.15 -23.78
N PHE A 192 25.60 -13.12 -22.99
CA PHE A 192 26.91 -12.94 -22.36
C PHE A 192 26.79 -12.16 -21.03
N SER A 193 27.66 -12.48 -20.07
CA SER A 193 27.83 -11.75 -18.80
C SER A 193 29.30 -11.62 -18.46
N SER A 194 29.68 -10.52 -17.79
CA SER A 194 31.04 -10.29 -17.30
C SER A 194 31.47 -11.18 -16.12
N ASP A 195 30.57 -11.93 -15.49
CA ASP A 195 30.95 -12.97 -14.52
C ASP A 195 31.53 -14.18 -15.27
N PRO A 196 32.75 -14.66 -14.94
CA PRO A 196 33.32 -15.90 -15.49
C PRO A 196 32.42 -17.14 -15.37
N ASN A 197 31.40 -17.12 -14.50
CA ASN A 197 30.42 -18.18 -14.33
C ASN A 197 29.25 -18.10 -15.33
N GLY A 198 29.16 -17.05 -16.16
CA GLY A 198 28.02 -16.80 -17.05
C GLY A 198 26.73 -16.35 -16.35
N ILE A 199 26.85 -15.74 -15.16
CA ILE A 199 25.73 -15.30 -14.31
C ILE A 199 25.55 -13.79 -14.40
N CYS A 200 24.32 -13.32 -14.53
CA CYS A 200 23.93 -11.90 -14.39
C CYS A 200 22.98 -11.77 -13.19
N HIS A 201 23.17 -10.79 -12.32
CA HIS A 201 22.26 -10.57 -11.19
C HIS A 201 21.25 -9.47 -11.53
N LEU A 202 19.96 -9.75 -11.30
CA LEU A 202 18.86 -8.80 -11.49
C LEU A 202 18.18 -8.49 -10.16
N GLU A 203 18.04 -7.21 -9.84
CA GLU A 203 17.04 -6.73 -8.89
C GLU A 203 15.67 -6.72 -9.58
N THR A 204 14.67 -7.37 -8.99
CA THR A 204 13.34 -7.57 -9.62
C THR A 204 12.19 -6.90 -8.88
N ALA A 205 12.47 -6.15 -7.81
CA ALA A 205 11.53 -5.28 -7.07
C ALA A 205 10.51 -4.58 -7.98
N SER A 206 11.00 -3.90 -9.02
CA SER A 206 10.20 -3.21 -10.06
C SER A 206 9.22 -4.08 -10.86
N LEU A 207 9.21 -5.41 -10.69
CA LEU A 207 8.35 -6.39 -11.37
C LEU A 207 7.60 -7.36 -10.46
N ASP A 208 8.18 -7.82 -9.35
CA ASP A 208 7.55 -8.82 -8.48
C ASP A 208 7.40 -8.39 -7.01
N GLY A 209 8.09 -7.33 -6.58
CA GLY A 209 8.25 -6.98 -5.16
C GLY A 209 9.59 -7.42 -4.58
N GLU A 210 10.25 -8.42 -5.18
CA GLU A 210 11.39 -9.05 -4.53
C GLU A 210 12.66 -8.19 -4.69
N THR A 211 13.08 -7.56 -3.59
CA THR A 211 14.37 -6.87 -3.46
C THR A 211 15.59 -7.80 -3.62
N ASN A 212 15.39 -9.10 -3.44
CA ASN A 212 16.39 -10.14 -3.65
C ASN A 212 17.01 -10.09 -5.06
N LEU A 213 18.35 -10.21 -5.14
CA LEU A 213 19.06 -10.30 -6.42
C LEU A 213 18.87 -11.68 -7.06
N LYS A 214 18.03 -11.75 -8.09
CA LYS A 214 17.75 -12.98 -8.85
C LYS A 214 18.84 -13.23 -9.88
N GLN A 215 19.52 -14.36 -9.76
CA GLN A 215 20.52 -14.82 -10.73
C GLN A 215 19.84 -15.25 -12.04
N ARG A 216 20.45 -14.89 -13.17
CA ARG A 216 20.10 -15.34 -14.53
C ARG A 216 21.33 -15.92 -15.19
N CYS A 217 21.19 -17.01 -15.92
CA CYS A 217 22.30 -17.73 -16.55
C CYS A 217 22.30 -17.53 -18.07
N VAL A 218 23.47 -17.27 -18.64
CA VAL A 218 23.71 -17.29 -20.09
C VAL A 218 23.22 -18.60 -20.72
N VAL A 219 22.63 -18.53 -21.92
CA VAL A 219 22.14 -19.71 -22.64
C VAL A 219 23.25 -20.75 -22.82
N LYS A 220 22.94 -22.01 -22.48
CA LYS A 220 23.90 -23.14 -22.52
C LYS A 220 24.54 -23.25 -23.91
N GLY A 221 25.87 -23.28 -23.95
CA GLY A 221 26.67 -23.29 -25.18
C GLY A 221 27.48 -22.00 -25.40
N PHE A 222 27.03 -20.86 -24.87
CA PHE A 222 27.77 -19.58 -24.93
C PHE A 222 28.67 -19.34 -23.70
N SER A 223 28.74 -20.32 -22.79
CA SER A 223 29.28 -20.17 -21.43
C SER A 223 30.81 -20.25 -21.31
N GLN A 224 31.57 -20.33 -22.41
CA GLN A 224 33.00 -20.69 -22.36
C GLN A 224 33.93 -19.86 -23.27
N GLN A 225 33.44 -18.86 -24.00
CA GLN A 225 34.25 -18.15 -25.00
C GLN A 225 34.29 -16.63 -24.80
N GLU A 226 35.54 -16.15 -24.73
CA GLU A 226 36.00 -14.78 -24.99
C GLU A 226 35.64 -13.68 -23.96
N VAL A 227 36.42 -12.59 -24.01
CA VAL A 227 36.33 -11.44 -23.09
C VAL A 227 35.19 -10.48 -23.46
N GLN A 228 34.69 -10.60 -24.69
CA GLN A 228 33.69 -9.73 -25.29
C GLN A 228 32.86 -10.55 -26.30
N PHE A 229 31.54 -10.37 -26.30
CA PHE A 229 30.64 -11.03 -27.24
C PHE A 229 30.54 -10.25 -28.57
N GLU A 230 30.85 -10.92 -29.69
CA GLU A 230 30.75 -10.38 -31.05
C GLU A 230 29.41 -10.76 -31.73
N PRO A 231 28.49 -9.81 -32.00
CA PRO A 231 27.17 -10.13 -32.56
C PRO A 231 27.16 -10.73 -33.98
N GLU A 232 28.20 -10.50 -34.78
CA GLU A 232 28.33 -11.06 -36.13
C GLU A 232 28.59 -12.58 -36.11
N LEU A 233 29.15 -13.12 -35.02
CA LEU A 233 29.35 -14.57 -34.84
C LEU A 233 28.05 -15.31 -34.47
N PHE A 234 26.97 -14.61 -34.13
CA PHE A 234 25.71 -15.21 -33.69
C PHE A 234 24.83 -15.69 -34.87
N HIS A 235 25.04 -16.91 -35.33
CA HIS A 235 24.38 -17.47 -36.52
C HIS A 235 23.00 -18.12 -36.28
N ASN A 236 22.41 -17.92 -35.09
CA ASN A 236 21.33 -18.77 -34.60
C ASN A 236 19.94 -18.14 -34.73
N THR A 237 18.93 -18.96 -35.04
CA THR A 237 17.51 -18.54 -35.02
C THR A 237 16.88 -18.84 -33.67
N ILE A 238 16.06 -17.93 -33.15
CA ILE A 238 15.44 -18.07 -31.82
C ILE A 238 13.93 -18.30 -31.99
N VAL A 239 13.41 -19.40 -31.44
CA VAL A 239 11.98 -19.75 -31.46
C VAL A 239 11.45 -19.84 -30.03
N CYS A 240 10.36 -19.15 -29.73
CA CYS A 240 9.78 -19.09 -28.39
C CYS A 240 8.24 -19.08 -28.41
N GLU A 241 7.62 -19.24 -27.23
CA GLU A 241 6.18 -19.11 -27.08
C GLU A 241 5.69 -17.67 -27.37
N LYS A 242 4.38 -17.50 -27.58
CA LYS A 242 3.79 -16.16 -27.72
C LYS A 242 3.79 -15.40 -26.38
N PRO A 243 3.90 -14.06 -26.41
CA PRO A 243 4.00 -13.25 -25.20
C PRO A 243 2.80 -13.49 -24.28
N ASN A 244 3.08 -13.63 -22.99
CA ASN A 244 2.09 -13.98 -21.96
C ASN A 244 2.38 -13.24 -20.66
N ASN A 245 1.36 -13.09 -19.81
CA ASN A 245 1.44 -12.31 -18.57
C ASN A 245 2.10 -13.07 -17.40
N HIS A 246 2.48 -14.35 -17.56
CA HIS A 246 3.10 -15.12 -16.48
C HIS A 246 4.61 -14.83 -16.41
N LEU A 247 5.04 -13.95 -15.50
CA LEU A 247 6.46 -13.58 -15.29
C LEU A 247 7.38 -14.82 -15.28
N ASN A 248 7.08 -15.79 -14.42
CA ASN A 248 7.91 -16.99 -14.18
C ASN A 248 7.82 -18.08 -15.27
N LYS A 249 6.91 -17.99 -16.24
CA LYS A 249 6.78 -18.99 -17.31
C LYS A 249 7.38 -18.46 -18.61
N PHE A 250 8.53 -19.00 -19.03
CA PHE A 250 9.06 -18.76 -20.37
C PHE A 250 9.69 -20.04 -20.92
N LYS A 251 9.41 -20.36 -22.18
CA LYS A 251 10.01 -21.48 -22.90
C LYS A 251 10.35 -21.10 -24.35
N GLY A 252 11.51 -21.54 -24.81
CA GLY A 252 11.90 -21.50 -26.21
C GLY A 252 13.11 -22.40 -26.48
N TYR A 253 13.55 -22.40 -27.73
CA TYR A 253 14.77 -23.05 -28.16
C TYR A 253 15.52 -22.17 -29.17
N MET A 254 16.84 -22.34 -29.19
CA MET A 254 17.74 -21.73 -30.14
C MET A 254 18.14 -22.80 -31.15
N GLU A 255 17.96 -22.51 -32.43
CA GLU A 255 18.22 -23.40 -33.55
C GLU A 255 19.52 -22.95 -34.23
N HIS A 256 20.54 -23.81 -34.15
CA HIS A 256 21.88 -23.56 -34.70
C HIS A 256 21.93 -23.92 -36.20
N PRO A 257 22.93 -23.44 -36.97
CA PRO A 257 23.09 -23.77 -38.39
C PRO A 257 23.20 -25.27 -38.72
N ASP A 258 23.60 -26.11 -37.75
CA ASP A 258 23.67 -27.56 -37.87
C ASP A 258 22.33 -28.29 -37.57
N GLN A 259 21.25 -27.51 -37.37
CA GLN A 259 19.90 -27.96 -36.96
C GLN A 259 19.80 -28.55 -35.55
N THR A 260 20.85 -28.44 -34.72
CA THR A 260 20.73 -28.75 -33.29
C THR A 260 19.90 -27.68 -32.58
N ARG A 261 19.23 -28.07 -31.48
CA ARG A 261 18.28 -27.22 -30.75
C ARG A 261 18.64 -27.13 -29.27
N THR A 262 19.15 -25.97 -28.84
CA THR A 262 19.40 -25.67 -27.43
C THR A 262 18.13 -25.10 -26.80
N GLY A 263 17.50 -25.85 -25.90
CA GLY A 263 16.37 -25.35 -25.10
C GLY A 263 16.80 -24.30 -24.06
N PHE A 264 16.00 -23.25 -23.88
CA PHE A 264 16.18 -22.25 -22.82
C PHE A 264 14.86 -21.95 -22.08
N GLY A 265 14.98 -21.56 -20.81
CA GLY A 265 13.86 -21.23 -19.93
C GLY A 265 13.90 -19.80 -19.42
N CYS A 266 13.09 -19.49 -18.40
CA CYS A 266 13.10 -18.20 -17.72
C CYS A 266 14.44 -17.87 -17.02
N GLU A 267 15.29 -18.86 -16.74
CA GLU A 267 16.64 -18.69 -16.18
C GLU A 267 17.52 -17.78 -17.05
N SER A 268 17.33 -17.75 -18.37
CA SER A 268 18.11 -16.93 -19.31
C SER A 268 17.38 -15.66 -19.78
N LEU A 269 16.22 -15.33 -19.21
CA LEU A 269 15.41 -14.19 -19.62
C LEU A 269 15.56 -13.02 -18.65
N LEU A 270 16.01 -11.87 -19.15
CA LEU A 270 15.92 -10.57 -18.48
C LEU A 270 14.56 -9.94 -18.86
N LEU A 271 13.85 -9.36 -17.89
CA LEU A 271 12.52 -8.78 -18.11
C LEU A 271 12.56 -7.25 -18.08
N ARG A 272 11.72 -6.60 -18.89
CA ARG A 272 11.62 -5.13 -18.93
C ARG A 272 11.34 -4.56 -17.54
N GLY A 273 12.19 -3.64 -17.07
CA GLY A 273 12.06 -2.97 -15.79
C GLY A 273 12.98 -3.49 -14.70
N CYS A 274 13.54 -4.69 -14.82
CA CYS A 274 14.60 -5.17 -13.92
C CYS A 274 15.81 -4.24 -13.96
N THR A 275 16.54 -4.14 -12.85
CA THR A 275 17.81 -3.41 -12.75
C THR A 275 18.97 -4.40 -12.68
N ILE A 276 19.99 -4.23 -13.51
CA ILE A 276 21.19 -5.07 -13.44
C ILE A 276 22.02 -4.66 -12.22
N ARG A 277 22.44 -5.62 -11.40
CA ARG A 277 23.35 -5.42 -10.26
C ARG A 277 24.49 -6.45 -10.36
N ASN A 278 25.58 -6.25 -9.60
CA ASN A 278 26.69 -7.22 -9.45
C ASN A 278 27.21 -7.85 -10.75
N THR A 279 27.15 -7.12 -11.87
CA THR A 279 27.51 -7.57 -13.20
C THR A 279 27.87 -6.32 -13.99
N GLU A 280 29.15 -6.16 -14.33
CA GLU A 280 29.67 -4.92 -14.93
C GLU A 280 29.07 -4.68 -16.32
N MET A 281 28.93 -5.75 -17.10
CA MET A 281 28.43 -5.73 -18.47
C MET A 281 27.67 -7.03 -18.79
N ALA A 282 26.49 -6.90 -19.40
CA ALA A 282 25.71 -8.01 -19.91
C ALA A 282 25.25 -7.71 -21.34
N VAL A 283 25.23 -8.73 -22.21
CA VAL A 283 24.73 -8.62 -23.59
C VAL A 283 23.60 -9.61 -23.82
N GLY A 284 22.57 -9.17 -24.54
CA GLY A 284 21.47 -10.04 -24.94
C GLY A 284 20.72 -9.54 -26.16
N ILE A 285 19.78 -10.35 -26.63
CA ILE A 285 18.95 -10.10 -27.82
C ILE A 285 17.47 -9.94 -27.46
N VAL A 286 16.79 -8.95 -28.03
CA VAL A 286 15.41 -8.58 -27.69
C VAL A 286 14.39 -9.58 -28.26
N ILE A 287 13.53 -10.13 -27.41
CA ILE A 287 12.46 -11.09 -27.78
C ILE A 287 11.10 -10.39 -27.89
N TYR A 288 10.70 -9.63 -26.85
CA TYR A 288 9.44 -8.89 -26.81
C TYR A 288 9.70 -7.41 -26.52
N ALA A 289 8.92 -6.53 -27.18
CA ALA A 289 9.09 -5.09 -27.12
C ALA A 289 7.77 -4.38 -26.79
N GLY A 290 7.87 -3.26 -26.08
CA GLY A 290 6.74 -2.38 -25.78
C GLY A 290 5.62 -3.11 -25.03
N HIS A 291 4.40 -3.04 -25.57
CA HIS A 291 3.21 -3.65 -24.97
C HIS A 291 3.17 -5.19 -25.04
N GLU A 292 4.09 -5.86 -25.75
CA GLU A 292 4.24 -7.32 -25.67
C GLU A 292 5.09 -7.78 -24.47
N THR A 293 5.83 -6.88 -23.81
CA THR A 293 6.66 -7.23 -22.66
C THR A 293 5.81 -7.67 -21.48
N LYS A 294 6.28 -8.65 -20.69
CA LYS A 294 5.52 -9.18 -19.55
C LYS A 294 5.17 -8.13 -18.50
N ALA A 295 6.02 -7.12 -18.36
CA ALA A 295 5.78 -5.95 -17.52
C ALA A 295 4.51 -5.19 -17.93
N MET A 296 4.38 -4.89 -19.23
CA MET A 296 3.26 -4.13 -19.77
C MET A 296 1.98 -4.96 -19.91
N LEU A 297 2.09 -6.28 -20.09
CA LEU A 297 0.94 -7.20 -20.07
C LEU A 297 0.29 -7.34 -18.69
N ASN A 298 1.02 -7.06 -17.59
CA ASN A 298 0.46 -7.03 -16.24
C ASN A 298 -0.03 -5.62 -15.83
N ASN A 299 0.62 -4.56 -16.32
CA ASN A 299 0.17 -3.18 -16.08
C ASN A 299 -1.05 -2.82 -16.96
N SER A 300 -2.25 -3.20 -16.49
CA SER A 300 -3.54 -2.90 -17.14
C SER A 300 -3.95 -1.41 -17.08
N GLY A 301 -3.14 -0.54 -16.47
CA GLY A 301 -3.44 0.88 -16.25
C GLY A 301 -4.52 1.14 -15.18
N PRO A 302 -4.66 2.40 -14.73
CA PRO A 302 -5.65 2.78 -13.72
C PRO A 302 -7.08 2.67 -14.27
N ARG A 303 -7.85 1.72 -13.73
CA ARG A 303 -9.25 1.48 -14.07
C ARG A 303 -10.14 2.61 -13.56
N TYR A 304 -11.06 3.11 -14.39
CA TYR A 304 -12.10 4.02 -13.93
C TYR A 304 -13.03 3.32 -12.91
N LYS A 305 -12.96 3.75 -11.65
CA LYS A 305 -13.87 3.33 -10.56
C LYS A 305 -14.98 4.38 -10.41
N ARG A 306 -16.18 3.97 -9.97
CA ARG A 306 -17.35 4.84 -9.81
C ARG A 306 -17.86 4.77 -8.38
N SER A 307 -17.93 5.90 -7.68
CA SER A 307 -18.09 5.91 -6.22
C SER A 307 -19.47 5.46 -5.74
N LYS A 308 -19.57 5.11 -4.45
CA LYS A 308 -20.84 4.72 -3.82
C LYS A 308 -21.83 5.89 -3.80
N ILE A 309 -21.36 7.10 -3.51
CA ILE A 309 -22.22 8.30 -3.49
C ILE A 309 -22.73 8.66 -4.89
N GLU A 310 -21.89 8.52 -5.92
CA GLU A 310 -22.28 8.85 -7.29
C GLU A 310 -23.30 7.85 -7.83
N ARG A 311 -23.13 6.55 -7.51
CA ARG A 311 -24.14 5.51 -7.82
C ARG A 311 -25.49 5.86 -7.19
N ARG A 312 -25.50 6.21 -5.89
CA ARG A 312 -26.68 6.61 -5.12
C ARG A 312 -27.36 7.85 -5.72
N MET A 313 -26.59 8.87 -6.10
CA MET A 313 -27.10 10.10 -6.70
C MET A 313 -27.92 9.88 -7.99
N ASN A 314 -27.60 8.89 -8.84
CA ASN A 314 -28.46 8.61 -10.00
C ASN A 314 -29.86 8.12 -9.59
N ILE A 315 -29.97 7.38 -8.47
CA ILE A 315 -31.25 6.86 -7.96
C ILE A 315 -32.11 8.03 -7.48
N ASP A 316 -31.51 8.96 -6.74
CA ASP A 316 -32.16 10.19 -6.27
C ASP A 316 -32.58 11.09 -7.46
N ILE A 317 -31.75 11.17 -8.51
CA ILE A 317 -32.08 11.84 -9.78
C ILE A 317 -33.23 11.14 -10.54
N PHE A 318 -33.33 9.80 -10.53
CA PHE A 318 -34.49 9.10 -11.08
C PHE A 318 -35.78 9.41 -10.29
N PHE A 319 -35.70 9.63 -8.97
CA PHE A 319 -36.84 10.16 -8.22
C PHE A 319 -37.18 11.60 -8.61
N CYS A 320 -36.19 12.47 -8.85
CA CYS A 320 -36.43 13.81 -9.39
C CYS A 320 -37.09 13.78 -10.79
N ILE A 321 -36.68 12.87 -11.68
CA ILE A 321 -37.35 12.67 -12.99
C ILE A 321 -38.82 12.26 -12.80
N GLY A 322 -39.10 11.38 -11.82
CA GLY A 322 -40.48 11.00 -11.48
C GLY A 322 -41.32 12.18 -10.97
N ILE A 323 -40.73 13.05 -10.13
CA ILE A 323 -41.37 14.28 -9.64
C ILE A 323 -41.62 15.26 -10.81
N LEU A 324 -40.64 15.45 -11.70
CA LEU A 324 -40.78 16.28 -12.91
C LEU A 324 -41.95 15.81 -13.77
N ILE A 325 -41.99 14.53 -14.13
CA ILE A 325 -43.06 13.97 -14.97
C ILE A 325 -44.42 14.16 -14.31
N LEU A 326 -44.54 13.99 -12.99
CA LEU A 326 -45.78 14.25 -12.25
C LEU A 326 -46.21 15.73 -12.33
N MET A 327 -45.28 16.67 -12.15
CA MET A 327 -45.55 18.11 -12.25
C MET A 327 -45.97 18.50 -13.68
N CYS A 328 -45.30 17.97 -14.70
CA CYS A 328 -45.63 18.21 -16.10
C CYS A 328 -46.98 17.58 -16.50
N LEU A 329 -47.34 16.41 -15.97
CA LEU A 329 -48.67 15.81 -16.14
C LEU A 329 -49.77 16.68 -15.51
N ILE A 330 -49.54 17.23 -14.32
CA ILE A 330 -50.47 18.17 -13.67
C ILE A 330 -50.64 19.42 -14.54
N GLY A 331 -49.55 19.97 -15.10
CA GLY A 331 -49.62 21.11 -16.02
C GLY A 331 -50.40 20.82 -17.30
N ALA A 332 -50.12 19.68 -17.94
CA ALA A 332 -50.80 19.25 -19.17
C ALA A 332 -52.30 18.99 -18.97
N VAL A 333 -52.68 18.32 -17.88
CA VAL A 333 -54.09 18.09 -17.52
C VAL A 333 -54.76 19.41 -17.13
N GLY A 334 -54.09 20.27 -16.36
CA GLY A 334 -54.58 21.59 -15.98
C GLY A 334 -54.88 22.48 -17.18
N HIS A 335 -53.96 22.55 -18.15
CA HIS A 335 -54.18 23.26 -19.42
C HIS A 335 -55.31 22.66 -20.26
N SER A 336 -55.37 21.33 -20.35
CA SER A 336 -56.43 20.63 -21.10
C SER A 336 -57.83 20.88 -20.51
N ILE A 337 -57.93 20.95 -19.18
CA ILE A 337 -59.17 21.32 -18.47
C ILE A 337 -59.48 22.80 -18.69
N TRP A 338 -58.48 23.69 -18.54
CA TRP A 338 -58.65 25.14 -18.69
C TRP A 338 -59.20 25.52 -20.07
N ASN A 339 -58.58 25.04 -21.15
CA ASN A 339 -59.06 25.29 -22.51
C ASN A 339 -60.46 24.69 -22.73
N GLY A 340 -60.79 23.58 -22.07
CA GLY A 340 -62.11 22.94 -22.09
C GLY A 340 -63.20 23.63 -21.26
N THR A 341 -62.91 24.75 -20.59
CA THR A 341 -63.92 25.56 -19.87
C THR A 341 -64.52 26.71 -20.70
N PHE A 342 -64.01 26.97 -21.90
CA PHE A 342 -64.56 27.99 -22.81
C PHE A 342 -65.55 27.34 -23.80
N GLU A 343 -66.72 27.95 -23.99
CA GLU A 343 -67.75 27.46 -24.93
C GLU A 343 -67.39 27.74 -26.41
N GLU A 344 -66.57 28.76 -26.65
CA GLU A 344 -65.95 29.08 -27.94
C GLU A 344 -64.41 28.96 -27.82
N HIS A 345 -63.70 28.86 -28.94
CA HIS A 345 -62.22 28.89 -28.92
C HIS A 345 -61.74 30.19 -28.26
N PRO A 346 -60.84 30.11 -27.25
CA PRO A 346 -60.48 31.29 -26.48
C PRO A 346 -59.74 32.31 -27.37
N PRO A 347 -59.90 33.63 -27.12
CA PRO A 347 -59.48 34.69 -28.06
C PRO A 347 -57.95 34.86 -28.23
N PHE A 348 -57.16 33.99 -27.60
CA PHE A 348 -55.70 33.89 -27.75
C PHE A 348 -55.25 32.64 -28.53
N ASP A 349 -56.17 31.74 -28.89
CA ASP A 349 -55.91 30.52 -29.69
C ASP A 349 -55.93 30.89 -31.19
N VAL A 350 -54.75 30.87 -31.82
CA VAL A 350 -54.58 31.26 -33.23
C VAL A 350 -54.65 30.00 -34.11
N PRO A 351 -55.62 29.89 -35.03
CA PRO A 351 -55.72 28.72 -35.90
C PRO A 351 -54.52 28.64 -36.86
N ASP A 352 -54.10 27.42 -37.20
CA ASP A 352 -53.06 27.18 -38.20
C ASP A 352 -53.43 27.78 -39.57
N ALA A 353 -52.45 27.89 -40.47
CA ALA A 353 -52.64 28.39 -41.85
C ALA A 353 -53.72 27.64 -42.67
N ASN A 354 -54.17 26.46 -42.21
CA ASN A 354 -55.26 25.68 -42.80
C ASN A 354 -56.65 25.96 -42.18
N GLY A 355 -56.77 26.88 -41.23
CA GLY A 355 -57.99 27.13 -40.45
C GLY A 355 -58.30 26.06 -39.40
N SER A 356 -57.37 25.13 -39.14
CA SER A 356 -57.51 24.06 -38.16
C SER A 356 -57.02 24.51 -36.78
N PHE A 357 -57.86 24.32 -35.76
CA PHE A 357 -57.44 24.41 -34.36
C PHE A 357 -56.76 23.13 -33.90
N LEU A 358 -55.83 23.24 -32.97
CA LEU A 358 -55.09 22.10 -32.46
C LEU A 358 -55.99 21.20 -31.59
N PRO A 359 -56.09 19.87 -31.83
CA PRO A 359 -56.90 18.99 -30.99
C PRO A 359 -56.49 19.07 -29.52
N SER A 360 -57.44 19.17 -28.59
CA SER A 360 -57.15 19.46 -27.17
C SER A 360 -56.16 18.48 -26.53
N ALA A 361 -56.20 17.21 -26.92
CA ALA A 361 -55.24 16.20 -26.47
C ALA A 361 -53.81 16.39 -27.03
N LEU A 362 -53.68 16.94 -28.25
CA LEU A 362 -52.39 17.29 -28.85
C LEU A 362 -51.84 18.60 -28.26
N GLY A 363 -52.70 19.58 -27.97
CA GLY A 363 -52.34 20.76 -27.18
C GLY A 363 -51.85 20.40 -25.79
N GLY A 364 -52.58 19.54 -25.06
CA GLY A 364 -52.14 18.99 -23.78
C GLY A 364 -50.80 18.23 -23.88
N PHE A 365 -50.55 17.50 -24.97
CA PHE A 365 -49.28 16.80 -25.20
C PHE A 365 -48.11 17.76 -25.51
N TYR A 366 -48.32 18.81 -26.29
CA TYR A 366 -47.29 19.84 -26.48
C TYR A 366 -47.01 20.55 -25.15
N MET A 367 -48.05 20.92 -24.40
CA MET A 367 -47.87 21.57 -23.09
C MET A 367 -47.21 20.67 -22.04
N PHE A 368 -47.37 19.34 -22.12
CA PHE A 368 -46.57 18.40 -21.32
C PHE A 368 -45.07 18.52 -21.60
N LEU A 369 -44.68 18.65 -22.87
CA LEU A 369 -43.28 18.78 -23.28
C LEU A 369 -42.73 20.19 -23.03
N THR A 370 -43.52 21.24 -23.26
CA THR A 370 -43.22 22.63 -22.90
C THR A 370 -42.99 22.76 -21.38
N MET A 371 -43.82 22.10 -20.55
CA MET A 371 -43.64 22.02 -19.09
C MET A 371 -42.34 21.30 -18.70
N ILE A 372 -41.89 20.29 -19.44
CA ILE A 372 -40.59 19.62 -19.19
C ILE A 372 -39.44 20.59 -19.44
N ILE A 373 -39.49 21.39 -20.50
CA ILE A 373 -38.46 22.41 -20.81
C ILE A 373 -38.47 23.52 -19.76
N LEU A 374 -39.64 24.00 -19.34
CA LEU A 374 -39.80 25.02 -18.30
C LEU A 374 -39.22 24.54 -16.95
N LEU A 375 -39.62 23.35 -16.51
CA LEU A 375 -39.25 22.81 -15.19
C LEU A 375 -37.89 22.05 -15.20
N GLN A 376 -37.16 22.08 -16.32
CA GLN A 376 -35.90 21.32 -16.54
C GLN A 376 -34.83 21.53 -15.47
N VAL A 377 -34.85 22.72 -14.83
CA VAL A 377 -33.91 23.16 -13.78
C VAL A 377 -33.96 22.25 -12.53
N LEU A 378 -34.98 21.38 -12.41
CA LEU A 378 -35.11 20.43 -11.29
C LEU A 378 -33.91 19.49 -11.19
N ILE A 379 -33.26 19.21 -12.32
CA ILE A 379 -32.05 18.39 -12.38
C ILE A 379 -30.85 19.32 -12.64
N PRO A 380 -30.04 19.64 -11.62
CA PRO A 380 -28.96 20.62 -11.76
C PRO A 380 -27.82 20.13 -12.66
N ILE A 381 -27.68 20.76 -13.84
CA ILE A 381 -26.51 20.62 -14.73
C ILE A 381 -25.21 20.90 -13.94
N SER A 382 -25.22 21.98 -13.15
CA SER A 382 -24.07 22.45 -12.38
C SER A 382 -23.66 21.56 -11.21
N LEU A 383 -24.50 20.60 -10.77
CA LEU A 383 -24.14 19.65 -9.71
C LEU A 383 -22.94 18.78 -10.11
N TYR A 384 -22.92 18.26 -11.34
CA TYR A 384 -21.85 17.38 -11.81
C TYR A 384 -20.49 18.08 -11.86
N VAL A 385 -20.45 19.32 -12.37
CA VAL A 385 -19.23 20.15 -12.35
C VAL A 385 -18.83 20.49 -10.92
N SER A 386 -19.78 20.87 -10.07
CA SER A 386 -19.50 21.20 -8.67
C SER A 386 -18.90 20.01 -7.91
N ILE A 387 -19.36 18.77 -8.16
CA ILE A 387 -18.79 17.55 -7.58
C ILE A 387 -17.35 17.33 -8.04
N GLU A 388 -17.05 17.43 -9.34
CA GLU A 388 -15.69 17.23 -9.86
C GLU A 388 -14.73 18.30 -9.30
N LEU A 389 -15.15 19.58 -9.23
CA LEU A 389 -14.37 20.66 -8.62
C LEU A 389 -14.14 20.46 -7.12
N VAL A 390 -15.17 20.03 -6.38
CA VAL A 390 -15.04 19.72 -4.94
C VAL A 390 -14.07 18.57 -4.71
N LYS A 391 -14.11 17.52 -5.53
CA LYS A 391 -13.16 16.40 -5.43
C LYS A 391 -11.72 16.81 -5.73
N LEU A 392 -11.49 17.68 -6.73
CA LEU A 392 -10.17 18.26 -6.98
C LEU A 392 -9.66 19.07 -5.78
N GLY A 393 -10.52 19.88 -5.16
CA GLY A 393 -10.20 20.61 -3.92
C GLY A 393 -9.88 19.68 -2.74
N GLN A 394 -10.67 18.62 -2.53
CA GLN A 394 -10.43 17.61 -1.51
C GLN A 394 -9.10 16.88 -1.72
N VAL A 395 -8.76 16.49 -2.96
CA VAL A 395 -7.48 15.86 -3.29
C VAL A 395 -6.29 16.81 -3.09
N PHE A 396 -6.44 18.10 -3.40
CA PHE A 396 -5.40 19.11 -3.14
C PHE A 396 -5.10 19.28 -1.64
N PHE A 397 -6.14 19.27 -0.79
CA PHE A 397 -5.94 19.27 0.67
C PHE A 397 -5.38 17.95 1.21
N LEU A 398 -5.56 16.84 0.48
CA LEU A 398 -4.99 15.54 0.85
C LEU A 398 -3.51 15.43 0.48
N SER A 399 -3.09 15.88 -0.71
CA SER A 399 -1.69 15.85 -1.15
C SER A 399 -0.76 16.78 -0.38
N ASN A 400 -1.33 17.78 0.28
CA ASN A 400 -0.60 18.85 0.97
C ASN A 400 -0.67 18.73 2.51
N ASP A 401 -1.14 17.59 3.03
CA ASP A 401 -1.18 17.33 4.47
C ASP A 401 0.19 16.83 4.97
N LEU A 402 0.81 17.59 5.87
CA LEU A 402 2.17 17.32 6.38
C LEU A 402 2.24 16.00 7.17
N ASP A 403 1.17 15.58 7.83
CA ASP A 403 1.13 14.30 8.57
C ASP A 403 1.05 13.07 7.65
N LEU A 404 1.03 13.27 6.32
CA LEU A 404 1.05 12.23 5.28
C LEU A 404 2.33 12.28 4.42
N TYR A 405 3.32 13.06 4.85
CA TYR A 405 4.69 13.13 4.31
C TYR A 405 5.64 12.29 5.18
N ASP A 406 6.69 11.71 4.58
CA ASP A 406 7.67 10.87 5.27
C ASP A 406 9.10 11.37 5.00
N GLU A 407 9.72 11.95 6.02
CA GLU A 407 11.06 12.57 5.96
C GLU A 407 12.16 11.59 5.49
N GLU A 408 12.02 10.29 5.80
CA GLU A 408 12.96 9.25 5.39
C GLU A 408 12.93 8.95 3.88
N THR A 409 11.85 9.31 3.17
CA THR A 409 11.67 8.99 1.73
C THR A 409 11.44 10.21 0.84
N ASP A 410 11.29 11.41 1.42
CA ASP A 410 10.92 12.67 0.73
C ASP A 410 9.69 12.54 -0.18
N LEU A 411 8.69 11.80 0.32
CA LEU A 411 7.45 11.51 -0.42
C LEU A 411 6.21 11.85 0.40
N SER A 412 5.30 12.61 -0.22
CA SER A 412 3.92 12.80 0.25
C SER A 412 2.94 11.83 -0.43
N ILE A 413 1.71 11.77 0.08
CA ILE A 413 0.64 10.93 -0.46
C ILE A 413 0.31 11.27 -1.93
N GLN A 414 0.50 10.29 -2.83
CA GLN A 414 0.18 10.45 -4.25
C GLN A 414 -1.26 10.01 -4.52
N CYS A 415 -2.13 10.96 -4.87
CA CYS A 415 -3.50 10.67 -5.29
C CYS A 415 -3.54 10.42 -6.81
N ARG A 416 -3.90 9.19 -7.22
CA ARG A 416 -3.97 8.76 -8.63
C ARG A 416 -5.41 8.69 -9.14
N ALA A 417 -6.34 8.25 -8.30
CA ALA A 417 -7.78 8.30 -8.60
C ALA A 417 -8.41 9.56 -8.00
N LEU A 418 -8.65 10.57 -8.84
CA LEU A 418 -9.21 11.86 -8.42
C LEU A 418 -10.70 11.82 -8.07
N ASN A 419 -11.37 10.67 -8.19
CA ASN A 419 -12.83 10.57 -8.26
C ASN A 419 -13.49 9.69 -7.19
N ILE A 420 -12.74 9.14 -6.22
CA ILE A 420 -13.24 8.25 -5.16
C ILE A 420 -12.82 8.65 -3.74
N ALA A 421 -12.39 9.91 -3.53
CA ALA A 421 -11.95 10.40 -2.23
C ALA A 421 -13.03 10.30 -1.13
N GLU A 422 -14.31 10.34 -1.49
CA GLU A 422 -15.42 10.17 -0.54
C GLU A 422 -15.61 8.72 -0.08
N ASP A 423 -15.21 7.73 -0.87
CA ASP A 423 -15.39 6.30 -0.53
C ASP A 423 -14.44 5.90 0.63
N LEU A 424 -13.35 6.65 0.84
CA LEU A 424 -12.45 6.52 2.01
C LEU A 424 -13.19 6.73 3.34
N GLY A 425 -14.34 7.42 3.34
CA GLY A 425 -15.20 7.60 4.52
C GLY A 425 -16.19 6.46 4.76
N GLN A 426 -16.19 5.41 3.94
CA GLN A 426 -17.22 4.36 3.95
C GLN A 426 -16.67 2.92 4.03
N ILE A 427 -15.36 2.74 4.20
CA ILE A 427 -14.68 1.43 4.18
C ILE A 427 -15.11 0.56 5.37
N GLN A 428 -15.36 -0.73 5.10
CA GLN A 428 -15.76 -1.69 6.14
C GLN A 428 -14.76 -2.85 6.28
N TYR A 429 -14.09 -3.23 5.19
CA TYR A 429 -13.09 -4.30 5.14
C TYR A 429 -11.78 -3.77 4.56
N ILE A 430 -10.66 -4.05 5.24
CA ILE A 430 -9.29 -3.80 4.79
C ILE A 430 -8.61 -5.15 4.56
N PHE A 431 -8.09 -5.37 3.36
CA PHE A 431 -7.23 -6.50 3.01
C PHE A 431 -5.77 -6.03 2.94
N SER A 432 -4.92 -6.52 3.82
CA SER A 432 -3.50 -6.14 3.90
C SER A 432 -2.61 -7.31 3.48
N ASP A 433 -1.50 -7.06 2.78
CA ASP A 433 -0.37 -7.99 2.88
C ASP A 433 0.34 -7.86 4.24
N LYS A 434 1.29 -8.76 4.52
CA LYS A 434 2.14 -8.82 5.70
C LYS A 434 3.53 -8.23 5.41
N THR A 435 4.18 -8.68 4.34
CA THR A 435 5.56 -8.34 3.97
C THR A 435 5.58 -6.97 3.31
N GLY A 436 6.58 -6.14 3.63
CA GLY A 436 6.70 -4.75 3.17
C GLY A 436 5.63 -3.76 3.68
N THR A 437 4.41 -4.24 3.93
CA THR A 437 3.21 -3.48 4.26
C THR A 437 2.90 -3.40 5.76
N LEU A 438 2.98 -4.52 6.51
CA LEU A 438 2.87 -4.51 7.98
C LEU A 438 4.26 -4.59 8.64
N THR A 439 5.19 -5.29 8.00
CA THR A 439 6.60 -5.37 8.38
C THR A 439 7.44 -4.44 7.50
N GLU A 440 8.55 -3.90 8.03
CA GLU A 440 9.55 -3.18 7.24
C GLU A 440 10.45 -4.10 6.39
N ASN A 441 10.22 -5.42 6.44
CA ASN A 441 11.08 -6.48 5.90
C ASN A 441 12.54 -6.43 6.44
N LYS A 442 12.73 -5.77 7.59
CA LYS A 442 14.01 -5.69 8.32
C LYS A 442 14.07 -6.77 9.40
N MET A 443 15.08 -7.63 9.30
CA MET A 443 15.27 -8.77 10.21
C MET A 443 16.28 -8.40 11.30
N VAL A 444 15.86 -8.41 12.56
CA VAL A 444 16.68 -7.96 13.70
C VAL A 444 17.04 -9.13 14.62
N PHE A 445 18.32 -9.33 14.88
CA PHE A 445 18.79 -10.34 15.83
C PHE A 445 18.42 -9.92 17.27
N ARG A 446 17.49 -10.64 17.91
CA ARG A 446 16.96 -10.29 19.25
C ARG A 446 17.44 -11.19 20.38
N ARG A 447 17.58 -12.50 20.13
CA ARG A 447 18.01 -13.49 21.15
C ARG A 447 18.79 -14.62 20.50
N CYS A 448 19.63 -15.29 21.28
CA CYS A 448 20.15 -16.60 20.91
C CYS A 448 20.24 -17.52 22.12
N THR A 449 20.32 -18.82 21.88
CA THR A 449 20.67 -19.79 22.91
C THR A 449 21.78 -20.70 22.43
N ILE A 450 22.86 -20.78 23.19
CA ILE A 450 24.07 -21.55 22.85
C ILE A 450 24.29 -22.56 23.98
N MET A 451 24.43 -23.83 23.63
CA MET A 451 24.55 -24.94 24.60
C MET A 451 23.47 -24.93 25.70
N GLY A 452 22.23 -24.54 25.37
CA GLY A 452 21.09 -24.48 26.30
C GLY A 452 21.18 -23.38 27.36
N SER A 453 21.93 -22.31 27.10
CA SER A 453 21.91 -21.05 27.87
C SER A 453 21.34 -19.93 26.99
N GLU A 454 20.41 -19.11 27.49
CA GLU A 454 19.83 -17.97 26.76
C GLU A 454 20.71 -16.71 26.89
N TYR A 455 20.80 -15.93 25.82
CA TYR A 455 21.39 -14.58 25.78
C TYR A 455 20.41 -13.66 25.06
N SER A 456 20.05 -12.54 25.69
CA SER A 456 18.97 -11.66 25.23
C SER A 456 19.50 -10.26 24.90
N HIS A 457 19.44 -9.89 23.63
CA HIS A 457 19.95 -8.62 23.10
C HIS A 457 18.89 -7.51 23.24
N GLN A 458 18.37 -7.33 24.46
CA GLN A 458 17.30 -6.36 24.76
C GLN A 458 17.74 -4.90 24.55
N GLU A 459 19.04 -4.61 24.59
CA GLU A 459 19.54 -3.27 24.21
C GLU A 459 19.26 -2.94 22.72
N ASN A 460 19.16 -3.95 21.83
CA ASN A 460 18.73 -3.75 20.44
C ASN A 460 17.25 -3.33 20.34
N ALA A 461 16.40 -3.77 21.28
CA ALA A 461 15.01 -3.32 21.34
C ALA A 461 14.97 -1.79 21.54
N LYS A 462 15.55 -1.37 22.67
CA LYS A 462 15.43 -0.01 23.17
C LYS A 462 16.10 0.99 22.23
N ARG A 463 17.28 0.68 21.69
CA ARG A 463 17.95 1.54 20.69
C ARG A 463 17.17 1.70 19.39
N LEU A 464 16.34 0.73 19.00
CA LEU A 464 15.45 0.81 17.84
C LEU A 464 14.08 1.43 18.15
N GLU A 465 13.79 1.67 19.44
CA GLU A 465 12.57 2.32 19.94
C GLU A 465 12.82 3.81 20.25
N THR A 466 13.99 4.19 20.78
CA THR A 466 14.37 5.57 21.14
C THR A 466 15.06 6.47 20.08
N PRO A 467 15.18 6.19 18.75
CA PRO A 467 15.92 7.06 17.81
C PRO A 467 15.45 8.52 17.66
N LYS A 468 14.30 8.91 18.23
CA LYS A 468 13.68 10.24 18.06
C LYS A 468 13.65 11.11 19.32
N GLU A 469 14.00 10.59 20.50
CA GLU A 469 13.84 11.33 21.76
C GLU A 469 14.93 12.41 21.98
N LEU A 470 16.07 12.33 21.27
CA LEU A 470 17.25 13.18 21.48
C LEU A 470 17.23 14.55 20.78
N ASP A 471 16.16 14.88 20.04
CA ASP A 471 15.97 16.20 19.39
C ASP A 471 14.83 17.02 20.03
N SER A 472 14.39 16.70 21.27
CA SER A 472 13.26 17.40 21.93
C SER A 472 13.39 17.59 23.45
N ASP A 473 14.63 17.58 23.99
CA ASP A 473 14.91 18.00 25.37
C ASP A 473 14.69 19.52 25.56
N GLY A 474 13.43 19.91 25.74
CA GLY A 474 13.00 21.30 25.93
C GLY A 474 11.79 21.45 26.85
N GLU A 475 10.63 20.86 26.50
CA GLU A 475 9.33 21.24 27.12
C GLU A 475 8.44 20.07 27.62
N GLU A 476 8.60 18.82 27.16
CA GLU A 476 7.60 17.75 27.37
C GLU A 476 7.57 17.04 28.76
N TRP A 477 8.50 17.34 29.69
CA TRP A 477 8.60 16.62 30.97
C TRP A 477 7.39 16.75 31.92
N THR A 478 6.35 17.49 31.55
CA THR A 478 5.14 17.74 32.36
C THR A 478 3.89 16.97 31.90
N GLN A 479 3.83 16.45 30.68
CA GLN A 479 2.55 15.98 30.10
C GLN A 479 2.29 14.47 30.25
N TYR A 480 3.31 13.66 30.55
CA TYR A 480 3.20 12.20 30.69
C TYR A 480 2.59 11.69 32.02
N GLN A 481 2.17 12.57 32.94
CA GLN A 481 1.61 12.14 34.23
C GLN A 481 0.10 11.78 34.24
N CYS A 482 -0.64 12.00 33.15
CA CYS A 482 -2.12 11.90 33.17
C CYS A 482 -2.74 10.99 32.08
N LEU A 483 -2.37 9.70 32.05
CA LEU A 483 -3.24 8.63 31.55
C LEU A 483 -2.80 7.24 32.04
N SER A 484 -3.32 6.81 33.20
CA SER A 484 -2.99 5.53 33.81
C SER A 484 -3.60 4.33 33.08
N PHE A 485 -2.78 3.36 32.67
CA PHE A 485 -3.22 1.96 32.50
C PHE A 485 -2.24 1.00 33.18
N SER A 486 -2.78 -0.06 33.79
CA SER A 486 -2.05 -0.87 34.78
C SER A 486 -1.26 -2.03 34.18
N ALA A 487 0.00 -2.18 34.60
CA ALA A 487 0.83 -3.37 34.39
C ALA A 487 1.51 -3.84 35.70
N ARG A 488 0.72 -3.94 36.80
CA ARG A 488 0.92 -5.05 37.76
C ARG A 488 0.41 -6.34 37.08
N TRP A 489 0.91 -7.55 37.38
CA TRP A 489 1.62 -8.00 38.58
C TRP A 489 3.00 -8.65 38.34
N ALA A 490 3.96 -8.33 39.20
CA ALA A 490 5.10 -9.19 39.58
C ALA A 490 5.85 -8.59 40.79
N GLN A 491 5.22 -8.53 41.97
CA GLN A 491 5.90 -8.10 43.21
C GLN A 491 6.44 -9.32 43.97
N ASP A 492 7.76 -9.36 44.20
CA ASP A 492 8.36 -10.17 45.26
C ASP A 492 9.69 -9.54 45.79
N PRO A 493 9.64 -8.42 46.53
CA PRO A 493 10.84 -7.68 46.96
C PRO A 493 11.40 -8.21 48.31
N ALA A 494 11.75 -9.51 48.39
CA ALA A 494 11.92 -10.19 49.68
C ALA A 494 13.20 -11.06 49.88
N THR A 495 14.24 -10.96 49.04
CA THR A 495 15.53 -11.65 49.28
C THR A 495 16.76 -10.81 48.90
N MET A 496 17.90 -11.07 49.56
CA MET A 496 19.21 -10.41 49.42
C MET A 496 19.43 -9.07 50.16
N ARG A 497 19.13 -9.06 51.47
CA ARG A 497 20.06 -8.41 52.41
C ARG A 497 21.29 -9.33 52.58
N SER A 498 22.46 -8.71 52.81
CA SER A 498 23.74 -9.36 53.13
C SER A 498 24.50 -10.04 51.97
N GLN A 499 25.26 -9.24 51.22
CA GLN A 499 26.72 -9.25 51.40
C GLN A 499 27.28 -7.83 51.24
N LYS A 500 28.02 -7.36 52.25
CA LYS A 500 28.78 -6.10 52.19
C LYS A 500 30.21 -6.43 51.75
N GLY A 501 30.72 -5.80 50.68
CA GLY A 501 32.12 -5.92 50.28
C GLY A 501 32.46 -5.06 49.05
N ALA A 502 33.64 -4.43 49.09
CA ALA A 502 34.34 -3.78 47.97
C ALA A 502 33.58 -2.75 47.10
N GLN A 503 33.67 -1.48 47.53
CA GLN A 503 33.95 -0.26 46.73
C GLN A 503 33.13 0.10 45.45
N PRO A 504 32.77 1.38 45.25
CA PRO A 504 32.34 1.90 43.95
C PRO A 504 33.55 2.03 43.01
N LEU A 505 33.90 0.94 42.33
CA LEU A 505 35.15 0.88 41.57
C LEU A 505 35.10 1.70 40.28
N ARG A 506 35.97 2.72 40.30
CA ARG A 506 36.37 3.62 39.22
C ARG A 506 36.24 3.05 37.80
N ARG A 507 35.61 3.88 36.95
CA ARG A 507 36.09 4.28 35.61
C ARG A 507 37.56 3.91 35.31
N SER A 508 37.80 2.70 34.80
CA SER A 508 39.09 2.30 34.20
C SER A 508 39.06 2.55 32.70
N GLN A 509 40.18 3.04 32.15
CA GLN A 509 40.28 3.47 30.76
C GLN A 509 40.65 2.31 29.83
N SER A 510 39.79 2.02 28.85
CA SER A 510 40.16 1.43 27.56
C SER A 510 39.03 1.71 26.56
N ALA A 511 39.33 1.81 25.26
CA ALA A 511 38.39 2.25 24.22
C ALA A 511 37.70 3.59 24.51
N ARG A 512 38.47 4.59 24.95
CA ARG A 512 38.04 5.98 25.04
C ARG A 512 38.10 6.64 23.65
N VAL A 513 37.18 6.28 22.76
CA VAL A 513 36.92 7.11 21.57
C VAL A 513 36.50 8.49 22.07
N PRO A 514 37.11 9.60 21.62
CA PRO A 514 36.68 10.92 22.03
C PRO A 514 35.24 11.16 21.56
N ILE A 515 34.32 11.37 22.52
CA ILE A 515 33.04 12.02 22.22
C ILE A 515 33.33 13.52 22.09
N GLN A 516 34.09 13.85 21.04
CA GLN A 516 34.30 15.21 20.58
C GLN A 516 33.09 15.56 19.72
N GLY A 517 32.43 16.67 20.03
CA GLY A 517 31.05 16.90 19.63
C GLY A 517 30.86 17.07 18.13
N HIS A 518 30.59 15.97 17.43
CA HIS A 518 29.85 16.01 16.17
C HIS A 518 28.42 16.47 16.47
N TYR A 519 28.25 17.79 16.52
CA TYR A 519 27.03 18.41 16.05
C TYR A 519 26.60 17.70 14.76
N ARG A 520 25.31 17.37 14.65
CA ARG A 520 24.69 17.05 13.35
C ARG A 520 24.84 18.29 12.46
N GLN A 521 25.93 18.35 11.71
CA GLN A 521 26.16 19.39 10.73
C GLN A 521 25.21 19.11 9.56
N ARG A 522 23.96 19.57 9.70
CA ARG A 522 22.97 19.66 8.61
C ARG A 522 23.61 20.48 7.49
N SER A 523 24.20 19.80 6.52
CA SER A 523 24.73 20.40 5.30
C SER A 523 23.54 20.90 4.46
N MET A 524 23.14 22.15 4.72
CA MET A 524 22.20 22.86 3.89
C MET A 524 22.71 22.89 2.44
N GLY A 525 22.03 22.18 1.56
CA GLY A 525 22.03 22.40 0.12
C GLY A 525 23.39 22.57 -0.57
N HIS A 526 24.21 21.51 -0.62
CA HIS A 526 25.15 21.39 -1.74
C HIS A 526 25.08 20.02 -2.43
N ARG A 527 25.44 20.02 -3.72
CA ARG A 527 24.89 19.12 -4.73
C ARG A 527 25.82 17.94 -5.03
N GLU A 528 26.29 17.26 -3.99
CA GLU A 528 27.09 16.05 -4.14
C GLU A 528 26.20 14.85 -4.52
N SER A 529 26.75 13.93 -5.32
CA SER A 529 25.98 12.87 -6.00
C SER A 529 25.51 11.80 -5.02
N SER A 530 24.25 11.88 -4.61
CA SER A 530 23.59 10.85 -3.80
C SER A 530 23.46 9.53 -4.57
N GLN A 531 24.38 8.59 -4.33
CA GLN A 531 24.19 7.21 -4.75
C GLN A 531 22.95 6.63 -4.03
N PRO A 532 22.05 5.90 -4.71
CA PRO A 532 20.92 5.27 -4.05
C PRO A 532 21.43 4.21 -3.06
N PRO A 533 20.82 4.07 -1.86
CA PRO A 533 21.27 3.09 -0.88
C PRO A 533 21.17 1.68 -1.47
N VAL A 534 22.24 0.89 -1.28
CA VAL A 534 22.29 -0.51 -1.73
C VAL A 534 21.22 -1.32 -0.98
N ALA A 535 20.48 -2.15 -1.71
CA ALA A 535 19.47 -3.03 -1.13
C ALA A 535 20.09 -3.90 -0.03
N PHE A 536 19.38 -4.04 1.10
CA PHE A 536 19.82 -4.77 2.30
C PHE A 536 21.06 -4.23 3.03
N SER A 537 21.37 -2.93 2.90
CA SER A 537 22.38 -2.29 3.77
C SER A 537 21.94 -0.93 4.31
N SER A 538 20.78 -0.85 4.99
CA SER A 538 20.49 0.32 5.81
C SER A 538 21.43 0.34 7.03
N SER A 539 21.84 1.53 7.48
CA SER A 539 22.76 1.69 8.62
C SER A 539 22.27 0.95 9.88
N ILE A 540 20.96 0.90 10.07
CA ILE A 540 20.28 0.26 11.21
C ILE A 540 20.49 -1.26 11.30
N GLU A 541 20.82 -1.94 10.19
CA GLU A 541 21.11 -3.38 10.16
C GLU A 541 22.53 -3.69 10.66
N LYS A 542 23.42 -2.68 10.67
CA LYS A 542 24.83 -2.82 11.06
C LYS A 542 25.01 -2.80 12.60
N ASP A 543 24.12 -2.11 13.31
CA ASP A 543 24.23 -1.81 14.75
C ASP A 543 23.63 -2.88 15.69
N VAL A 544 24.01 -4.15 15.51
CA VAL A 544 23.71 -5.20 16.49
C VAL A 544 24.57 -4.97 17.74
N THR A 545 23.97 -4.57 18.87
CA THR A 545 24.72 -4.35 20.11
C THR A 545 24.95 -5.65 20.89
N PRO A 546 26.21 -6.05 21.18
CA PRO A 546 26.49 -7.37 21.74
C PRO A 546 26.20 -7.46 23.25
N ASP A 547 25.52 -8.53 23.67
CA ASP A 547 25.42 -8.88 25.10
C ASP A 547 26.81 -9.07 25.72
N LYS A 548 27.01 -8.41 26.87
CA LYS A 548 28.28 -8.32 27.60
C LYS A 548 28.73 -9.67 28.18
N ASN A 549 27.78 -10.55 28.53
CA ASN A 549 28.06 -11.87 29.12
C ASN A 549 28.41 -12.93 28.06
N LEU A 550 27.97 -12.72 26.81
CA LEU A 550 28.40 -13.50 25.65
C LEU A 550 29.72 -12.95 25.09
N LEU A 551 29.90 -11.63 25.01
CA LEU A 551 31.09 -11.00 24.41
C LEU A 551 32.39 -11.41 25.11
N THR A 552 32.36 -11.55 26.44
CA THR A 552 33.49 -12.07 27.23
C THR A 552 33.82 -13.51 26.84
N LYS A 553 32.83 -14.42 26.87
CA LYS A 553 32.99 -15.83 26.47
C LYS A 553 33.41 -16.01 25.02
N VAL A 554 33.03 -15.10 24.13
CA VAL A 554 33.44 -15.11 22.71
C VAL A 554 34.91 -14.73 22.56
N ARG A 555 35.42 -13.77 23.35
CA ARG A 555 36.86 -13.45 23.39
C ARG A 555 37.66 -14.64 23.94
N ASP A 556 37.18 -15.27 25.01
CA ASP A 556 37.77 -16.51 25.54
C ASP A 556 37.78 -17.65 24.50
N ALA A 557 36.76 -17.70 23.63
CA ALA A 557 36.65 -18.69 22.57
C ALA A 557 37.51 -18.39 21.33
N ALA A 558 37.75 -17.12 21.02
CA ALA A 558 38.65 -16.73 19.94
C ALA A 558 40.13 -16.95 20.33
N LEU A 559 40.50 -16.73 21.60
CA LEU A 559 41.80 -17.14 22.17
C LEU A 559 42.02 -18.67 22.09
N TRP A 560 40.94 -19.45 22.20
CA TRP A 560 41.01 -20.90 22.04
C TRP A 560 41.22 -21.33 20.58
N LEU A 561 40.57 -20.68 19.61
CA LEU A 561 40.80 -20.96 18.18
C LEU A 561 42.26 -20.74 17.76
N GLU A 562 42.91 -19.70 18.28
CA GLU A 562 44.32 -19.43 17.97
C GLU A 562 45.26 -20.43 18.64
N THR A 563 44.98 -20.85 19.90
CA THR A 563 45.82 -21.84 20.58
C THR A 563 45.75 -23.26 20.00
N LEU A 564 44.86 -23.54 19.04
CA LEU A 564 44.89 -24.77 18.22
C LEU A 564 46.13 -24.84 17.30
N SER A 565 46.86 -23.75 17.07
CA SER A 565 48.14 -23.80 16.34
C SER A 565 49.28 -24.47 17.13
N ASP A 566 49.15 -24.57 18.46
CA ASP A 566 50.16 -25.15 19.34
C ASP A 566 49.76 -26.55 19.84
N SER A 567 50.65 -27.52 19.64
CA SER A 567 50.34 -28.96 19.74
C SER A 567 50.29 -29.52 21.17
N ARG A 568 49.32 -29.07 21.99
CA ARG A 568 49.09 -29.59 23.35
C ARG A 568 47.63 -29.99 23.63
N PRO A 569 47.35 -31.24 24.04
CA PRO A 569 46.00 -31.67 24.42
C PRO A 569 45.58 -31.01 25.75
N ALA A 570 44.38 -30.44 25.79
CA ALA A 570 43.91 -29.59 26.90
C ALA A 570 42.55 -30.03 27.47
N LYS A 571 42.24 -29.52 28.67
CA LYS A 571 41.32 -30.15 29.64
C LYS A 571 39.83 -30.00 29.31
N ALA A 572 38.99 -30.84 29.91
CA ALA A 572 37.55 -30.96 29.64
C ALA A 572 36.70 -29.67 29.75
N SER A 573 37.21 -28.63 30.42
CA SER A 573 36.60 -27.29 30.45
C SER A 573 36.47 -26.62 29.07
N LEU A 574 37.34 -26.97 28.11
CA LEU A 574 37.36 -26.40 26.76
C LEU A 574 36.10 -26.70 25.93
N SER A 575 35.36 -27.77 26.24
CA SER A 575 34.24 -28.25 25.41
C SER A 575 33.15 -27.19 25.16
N THR A 576 32.86 -26.35 26.15
CA THR A 576 31.88 -25.25 26.02
C THR A 576 32.44 -24.10 25.18
N THR A 577 33.73 -23.79 25.34
CA THR A 577 34.44 -22.71 24.65
C THR A 577 34.51 -22.96 23.14
N SER A 578 34.91 -24.18 22.74
CA SER A 578 34.85 -24.65 21.34
C SER A 578 33.45 -24.48 20.75
N SER A 579 32.41 -24.91 21.47
CA SER A 579 31.02 -24.85 20.98
C SER A 579 30.52 -23.41 20.73
N ILE A 580 31.08 -22.41 21.40
CA ILE A 580 30.76 -20.99 21.18
C ILE A 580 31.48 -20.47 19.93
N ALA A 581 32.77 -20.79 19.74
CA ALA A 581 33.50 -20.47 18.52
C ALA A 581 32.84 -21.11 17.28
N ASP A 582 32.52 -22.41 17.37
CA ASP A 582 31.81 -23.16 16.31
C ASP A 582 30.47 -22.52 15.92
N PHE A 583 29.74 -21.95 16.88
CA PHE A 583 28.44 -21.29 16.63
C PHE A 583 28.61 -20.00 15.81
N PHE A 584 29.61 -19.18 16.11
CA PHE A 584 29.88 -17.96 15.33
C PHE A 584 30.56 -18.23 13.98
N LEU A 585 31.36 -19.31 13.87
CA LEU A 585 31.83 -19.82 12.58
C LEU A 585 30.67 -20.36 11.73
N ALA A 586 29.73 -21.10 12.32
CA ALA A 586 28.54 -21.58 11.61
C ALA A 586 27.68 -20.41 11.08
N LEU A 587 27.50 -19.35 11.87
CA LEU A 587 26.79 -18.13 11.45
C LEU A 587 27.46 -17.43 10.26
N THR A 588 28.79 -17.32 10.27
CA THR A 588 29.55 -16.64 9.19
C THR A 588 29.76 -17.48 7.93
N ILE A 589 29.76 -18.81 8.02
CA ILE A 589 30.05 -19.71 6.89
C ILE A 589 28.78 -20.28 6.24
N CYS A 590 27.75 -20.61 7.04
CA CYS A 590 26.56 -21.34 6.58
C CYS A 590 25.50 -20.40 5.99
N ASN A 591 25.86 -19.69 4.91
CA ASN A 591 25.02 -18.69 4.23
C ASN A 591 25.33 -18.65 2.72
N SER A 592 24.56 -17.89 1.94
CA SER A 592 24.85 -17.53 0.54
C SER A 592 25.30 -16.07 0.36
N VAL A 593 25.57 -15.39 1.48
CA VAL A 593 25.88 -13.96 1.55
C VAL A 593 27.12 -13.59 0.71
N MET A 594 26.93 -12.61 -0.16
CA MET A 594 27.98 -11.94 -0.94
C MET A 594 28.53 -10.74 -0.16
N VAL A 595 29.82 -10.44 -0.33
CA VAL A 595 30.51 -9.35 0.37
C VAL A 595 30.89 -8.25 -0.62
N SER A 596 30.62 -7.02 -0.23
CA SER A 596 30.82 -5.80 -0.99
C SER A 596 31.71 -4.83 -0.23
N THR A 597 32.54 -4.06 -0.92
CA THR A 597 33.18 -2.84 -0.41
C THR A 597 32.56 -1.62 -1.08
N THR A 598 32.55 -0.48 -0.39
CA THR A 598 31.89 0.76 -0.85
C THR A 598 32.70 1.59 -1.84
N THR A 599 33.99 1.29 -2.04
CA THR A 599 34.96 2.21 -2.67
C THR A 599 35.52 1.78 -4.04
N GLU A 600 35.23 0.56 -4.52
CA GLU A 600 35.84 0.04 -5.76
C GLU A 600 34.81 -0.69 -6.67
N PRO A 601 34.91 -0.55 -8.00
CA PRO A 601 34.22 -1.47 -8.92
C PRO A 601 34.79 -2.88 -8.75
N ARG A 602 33.91 -3.86 -8.51
CA ARG A 602 34.25 -5.16 -7.91
C ARG A 602 34.97 -6.12 -8.87
N GLN A 603 36.25 -5.88 -9.16
CA GLN A 603 37.09 -6.91 -9.78
C GLN A 603 37.19 -8.15 -8.85
N ARG A 604 36.85 -9.33 -9.38
CA ARG A 604 37.06 -10.62 -8.68
C ARG A 604 38.58 -10.86 -8.57
N VAL A 605 39.18 -10.48 -7.43
CA VAL A 605 40.63 -10.57 -7.16
C VAL A 605 41.13 -12.01 -7.26
N THR A 606 41.50 -12.40 -8.48
CA THR A 606 41.83 -13.78 -8.85
C THR A 606 43.32 -14.00 -8.67
N ILE A 607 43.74 -14.16 -7.41
CA ILE A 607 45.10 -14.62 -7.09
C ILE A 607 45.24 -16.05 -7.63
N LYS A 608 45.97 -16.19 -8.75
CA LYS A 608 46.24 -17.50 -9.35
C LYS A 608 46.96 -18.39 -8.31
N PRO A 609 46.48 -19.62 -8.04
CA PRO A 609 47.14 -20.50 -7.08
C PRO A 609 48.54 -20.86 -7.56
N SER A 610 49.54 -20.63 -6.70
CA SER A 610 50.94 -20.94 -7.02
C SER A 610 51.18 -22.45 -6.98
N SER A 611 51.28 -23.06 -8.16
CA SER A 611 51.62 -24.47 -8.29
C SER A 611 53.01 -24.77 -7.72
N LYS A 612 53.09 -25.75 -6.81
CA LYS A 612 54.36 -26.22 -6.25
C LYS A 612 55.19 -26.89 -7.36
N ALA A 613 56.24 -26.23 -7.83
CA ALA A 613 57.26 -26.83 -8.69
C ALA A 613 58.66 -26.42 -8.20
N LEU A 614 59.47 -27.43 -7.87
CA LEU A 614 60.85 -27.29 -7.43
C LEU A 614 61.75 -27.13 -8.68
N GLY A 615 62.50 -26.04 -8.84
CA GLY A 615 63.29 -25.86 -10.07
C GLY A 615 64.02 -24.51 -10.23
N THR A 616 65.23 -24.47 -9.69
CA THR A 616 66.40 -23.65 -10.09
C THR A 616 66.33 -22.83 -11.40
N SER A 617 66.46 -21.51 -11.31
CA SER A 617 67.47 -20.73 -12.06
C SER A 617 67.72 -19.38 -11.37
N LEU A 618 68.95 -18.85 -11.47
CA LEU A 618 69.38 -17.61 -10.80
C LEU A 618 68.90 -16.34 -11.53
N GLU A 619 68.47 -16.47 -12.79
CA GLU A 619 68.43 -15.39 -13.78
C GLU A 619 67.27 -14.40 -13.56
N LYS A 620 66.16 -14.86 -12.99
CA LYS A 620 64.99 -14.00 -12.70
C LYS A 620 65.26 -12.95 -11.61
N ILE A 621 66.27 -13.16 -10.76
CA ILE A 621 66.68 -12.17 -9.75
C ILE A 621 67.44 -11.00 -10.42
N GLN A 622 68.25 -11.27 -11.46
CA GLN A 622 68.91 -10.21 -12.22
C GLN A 622 67.92 -9.35 -13.02
N GLN A 623 66.90 -9.96 -13.64
CA GLN A 623 65.90 -9.22 -14.42
C GLN A 623 65.03 -8.29 -13.56
N LEU A 624 64.70 -8.67 -12.33
CA LEU A 624 63.99 -7.79 -11.39
C LEU A 624 64.86 -6.62 -10.91
N PHE A 625 66.17 -6.82 -10.74
CA PHE A 625 67.11 -5.74 -10.40
C PHE A 625 67.39 -4.75 -11.55
N GLN A 626 67.05 -5.09 -12.80
CA GLN A 626 67.14 -4.15 -13.93
C GLN A 626 65.91 -3.23 -14.05
N LYS A 627 64.72 -3.66 -13.59
CA LYS A 627 63.48 -2.84 -13.69
C LYS A 627 63.26 -1.84 -12.54
N LEU A 628 64.10 -1.86 -11.51
CA LEU A 628 63.99 -1.00 -10.32
C LEU A 628 65.17 -0.01 -10.16
N LYS A 629 65.85 0.33 -11.27
CA LYS A 629 67.12 1.09 -11.23
C LYS A 629 67.21 2.31 -12.15
N LEU A 630 66.07 2.87 -12.56
CA LEU A 630 65.98 4.17 -13.23
C LEU A 630 65.00 5.08 -12.47
N LEU A 631 65.57 5.78 -11.48
CA LEU A 631 64.96 6.89 -10.75
C LEU A 631 65.91 8.10 -10.85
N SER A 632 65.34 9.31 -10.83
CA SER A 632 66.01 10.63 -10.87
C SER A 632 66.56 11.15 -12.20
N LEU A 633 66.71 12.49 -12.25
CA LEU A 633 67.48 13.33 -13.20
C LEU A 633 66.89 13.70 -14.59
N SER A 634 65.99 14.70 -14.57
CA SER A 634 66.20 16.07 -15.12
C SER A 634 66.42 16.39 -16.63
N GLN A 635 65.96 17.60 -17.01
CA GLN A 635 66.47 18.51 -18.07
C GLN A 635 66.10 18.32 -19.58
N SER A 636 64.98 18.98 -19.97
CA SER A 636 64.90 20.16 -20.87
C SER A 636 65.47 20.22 -22.32
N PHE A 637 64.76 21.03 -23.15
CA PHE A 637 65.16 21.78 -24.37
C PHE A 637 65.12 21.14 -25.79
N SER A 638 64.04 21.49 -26.52
CA SER A 638 63.96 22.11 -27.87
C SER A 638 64.80 21.63 -29.09
N SER A 639 64.13 21.49 -30.26
CA SER A 639 64.58 22.13 -31.52
C SER A 639 63.48 22.25 -32.62
N THR A 640 63.54 23.38 -33.32
CA THR A 640 62.68 23.99 -34.36
C THR A 640 62.69 23.38 -35.78
N ALA A 641 61.62 23.59 -36.56
CA ALA A 641 61.60 23.74 -38.03
C ALA A 641 60.28 24.45 -38.51
N PRO A 642 60.19 25.10 -39.70
CA PRO A 642 59.77 26.51 -39.75
C PRO A 642 58.62 26.89 -40.74
N SER A 643 58.57 28.18 -41.15
CA SER A 643 57.57 28.94 -41.93
C SER A 643 56.33 29.39 -41.12
N ASP A 644 56.14 30.67 -40.76
CA ASP A 644 56.04 31.95 -41.52
C ASP A 644 54.62 32.16 -42.11
N THR A 645 53.94 33.31 -42.06
CA THR A 645 54.02 34.61 -41.33
C THR A 645 52.64 35.31 -41.53
N ASP A 646 52.16 36.34 -40.81
CA ASP A 646 52.67 37.17 -39.70
C ASP A 646 51.48 37.71 -38.84
N LEU A 647 51.71 38.64 -37.91
CA LEU A 647 50.65 39.45 -37.25
C LEU A 647 50.18 40.63 -38.13
N GLY A 648 48.92 41.07 -37.98
CA GLY A 648 48.39 42.24 -38.70
C GLY A 648 47.04 42.75 -38.16
N GLU A 649 47.07 43.95 -37.58
CA GLU A 649 46.00 44.60 -36.81
C GLU A 649 44.69 44.95 -37.54
N SER A 650 43.65 45.16 -36.73
CA SER A 650 42.67 46.27 -36.81
C SER A 650 41.28 46.08 -37.46
N LEU A 651 40.32 46.79 -36.85
CA LEU A 651 39.22 47.58 -37.46
C LEU A 651 38.50 47.03 -38.71
N GLY A 652 37.26 46.55 -38.54
CA GLY A 652 36.37 46.29 -39.68
C GLY A 652 34.94 45.90 -39.29
N ALA A 653 34.03 46.88 -39.25
CA ALA A 653 32.59 46.62 -39.11
C ALA A 653 31.98 46.08 -40.41
N ASN A 654 30.93 45.25 -40.29
CA ASN A 654 29.67 45.20 -41.06
C ASN A 654 29.05 43.77 -40.99
N VAL A 655 27.82 43.59 -40.49
CA VAL A 655 26.52 43.70 -41.22
C VAL A 655 26.44 42.61 -42.31
N ALA A 656 25.47 41.67 -42.33
CA ALA A 656 24.03 41.76 -42.04
C ALA A 656 23.45 40.35 -41.65
N THR A 657 22.18 40.09 -41.27
CA THR A 657 20.92 40.88 -41.14
C THR A 657 19.91 40.11 -40.25
N THR A 658 19.07 40.83 -39.49
CA THR A 658 17.62 40.61 -39.15
C THR A 658 16.98 39.19 -39.08
N ASP A 659 16.00 38.89 -38.21
CA ASP A 659 15.15 39.76 -37.37
C ASP A 659 14.55 39.04 -36.13
N SER A 660 14.42 39.81 -35.04
CA SER A 660 13.28 40.01 -34.10
C SER A 660 12.14 38.98 -33.95
N ASP A 661 11.42 38.82 -32.80
CA ASP A 661 11.59 39.17 -31.36
C ASP A 661 10.43 38.48 -30.55
N GLU A 662 10.19 38.60 -29.23
CA GLU A 662 10.76 39.42 -28.12
C GLU A 662 10.68 38.66 -26.75
N ARG A 663 11.10 39.37 -25.68
CA ARG A 663 10.70 39.40 -24.25
C ARG A 663 9.53 38.51 -23.73
N ASP A 664 9.51 38.08 -22.46
CA ASP A 664 9.98 38.76 -21.22
C ASP A 664 10.62 37.84 -20.14
N ASP A 665 11.28 38.48 -19.16
CA ASP A 665 12.27 37.92 -18.20
C ASP A 665 11.76 37.10 -16.99
N ALA A 666 12.63 36.17 -16.53
CA ALA A 666 13.25 36.12 -15.17
C ALA A 666 13.71 34.68 -14.80
N SER A 667 14.92 34.24 -15.17
CA SER A 667 16.20 34.33 -14.42
C SER A 667 16.39 33.18 -13.37
N VAL A 668 17.57 32.57 -13.13
CA VAL A 668 19.00 32.92 -13.38
C VAL A 668 19.83 31.65 -13.76
N CYS A 669 20.67 31.74 -14.83
CA CYS A 669 21.97 31.05 -15.14
C CYS A 669 22.19 29.52 -14.88
N SER A 670 22.85 28.68 -15.72
CA SER A 670 23.69 28.74 -16.95
C SER A 670 25.06 29.46 -16.84
N GLY A 671 26.23 28.97 -17.28
CA GLY A 671 26.68 27.67 -17.86
C GLY A 671 27.94 27.17 -17.10
N GLY A 672 28.99 26.56 -17.68
CA GLY A 672 29.38 26.21 -19.05
C GLY A 672 30.83 25.66 -19.05
N ASP A 673 31.26 24.91 -20.07
CA ASP A 673 32.46 24.04 -20.03
C ASP A 673 33.86 24.72 -19.93
N SER A 674 34.81 23.94 -19.37
CA SER A 674 36.26 23.86 -19.65
C SER A 674 37.15 25.11 -19.73
N THR A 675 38.18 25.18 -18.86
CA THR A 675 39.62 25.11 -19.24
C THR A 675 40.56 24.94 -18.03
N ASP A 676 41.81 24.63 -18.34
CA ASP A 676 42.95 24.16 -17.54
C ASP A 676 43.39 24.95 -16.27
N ASP A 677 44.08 24.15 -15.43
CA ASP A 677 45.17 24.39 -14.47
C ASP A 677 45.92 25.76 -14.43
N GLY A 678 46.51 26.08 -13.26
CA GLY A 678 47.57 27.11 -13.11
C GLY A 678 47.24 28.34 -12.24
N GLY A 679 47.33 28.20 -10.90
CA GLY A 679 46.97 29.26 -9.92
C GLY A 679 47.93 30.47 -9.78
N TYR A 680 47.67 31.36 -8.80
CA TYR A 680 48.66 32.31 -8.25
C TYR A 680 48.32 32.79 -6.81
N ARG A 681 49.26 33.52 -6.17
CA ARG A 681 49.33 33.87 -4.73
C ARG A 681 48.54 35.13 -4.32
N SER A 682 48.18 35.19 -3.02
CA SER A 682 48.36 36.31 -2.03
C SER A 682 47.22 36.26 -0.98
N SER A 683 47.35 36.59 0.31
CA SER A 683 48.37 37.38 1.03
C SER A 683 48.70 36.85 2.45
N MET A 684 49.83 37.31 3.02
CA MET A 684 50.22 37.15 4.43
C MET A 684 49.87 38.41 5.24
N TRP A 685 49.67 38.27 6.57
CA TRP A 685 50.12 39.20 7.61
C TRP A 685 50.56 38.39 8.87
N ASP A 686 51.29 39.00 9.80
CA ASP A 686 52.49 38.40 10.40
C ASP A 686 52.49 38.21 11.95
N GLN A 687 53.57 37.56 12.44
CA GLN A 687 54.24 37.67 13.76
C GLN A 687 53.70 37.02 15.06
N GLY A 688 54.65 36.43 15.83
CA GLY A 688 54.48 36.07 17.26
C GLY A 688 55.36 34.91 17.77
N ASP A 689 56.69 35.05 17.85
CA ASP A 689 57.61 34.02 18.38
C ASP A 689 57.54 33.81 19.91
N ILE A 690 58.01 32.64 20.38
CA ILE A 690 59.13 32.49 21.34
C ILE A 690 59.52 30.99 21.52
N LEU A 691 60.82 30.70 21.47
CA LEU A 691 61.42 29.42 21.88
C LEU A 691 61.65 29.39 23.40
N GLU A 692 61.61 28.22 24.03
CA GLU A 692 62.79 27.76 24.79
C GLU A 692 62.86 26.24 25.07
N SER A 693 64.07 25.80 25.38
CA SER A 693 64.48 24.39 25.54
C SER A 693 64.23 23.86 26.97
N GLY A 694 63.73 22.62 27.08
CA GLY A 694 63.69 21.88 28.35
C GLY A 694 63.88 20.37 28.12
N SER A 695 64.89 19.76 28.73
CA SER A 695 65.33 18.39 28.40
C SER A 695 64.88 17.31 29.37
N GLY A 696 64.20 16.29 28.82
CA GLY A 696 64.30 14.89 29.25
C GLY A 696 63.37 14.40 30.38
N THR A 697 62.60 13.35 30.10
CA THR A 697 62.49 12.15 30.97
C THR A 697 61.89 10.96 30.19
N SER A 698 62.22 9.73 30.64
CA SER A 698 61.58 8.42 30.34
C SER A 698 61.13 8.06 28.91
N LEU A 699 61.81 7.07 28.33
CA LEU A 699 61.49 6.38 27.07
C LEU A 699 60.30 5.40 27.23
N GLU A 700 59.10 5.89 27.58
CA GLU A 700 57.91 5.01 27.75
C GLU A 700 56.57 5.58 27.21
N GLU A 701 56.44 6.89 26.97
CA GLU A 701 55.18 7.49 26.47
C GLU A 701 55.13 7.69 24.93
N ALA A 702 56.18 7.30 24.20
CA ALA A 702 56.33 7.55 22.76
C ALA A 702 55.51 6.63 21.82
N LEU A 703 54.46 5.96 22.33
CA LEU A 703 53.61 5.03 21.58
C LEU A 703 52.12 5.42 21.53
N GLU A 704 51.70 6.50 22.20
CA GLU A 704 50.32 7.01 22.16
C GLU A 704 50.21 8.38 21.47
N ALA A 705 50.45 8.40 20.16
CA ALA A 705 50.04 9.51 19.28
C ALA A 705 49.00 9.00 18.26
N PRO A 706 47.88 9.70 18.03
CA PRO A 706 46.80 9.20 17.20
C PRO A 706 47.20 9.19 15.71
N ALA A 707 47.36 8.00 15.15
CA ALA A 707 47.46 7.84 13.69
C ALA A 707 46.13 8.28 13.05
N THR A 708 46.22 9.12 12.02
CA THR A 708 45.06 9.68 11.32
C THR A 708 44.19 8.57 10.74
N ASP A 709 42.93 8.47 11.17
CA ASP A 709 42.02 7.38 10.79
C ASP A 709 41.72 7.39 9.28
N LEU A 710 42.47 6.57 8.53
CA LEU A 710 42.06 6.15 7.19
C LEU A 710 40.80 5.29 7.35
N ALA A 711 39.68 5.76 6.78
CA ALA A 711 38.37 5.12 6.97
C ALA A 711 38.43 3.61 6.67
N ARG A 712 38.06 2.78 7.66
CA ARG A 712 38.06 1.32 7.52
C ARG A 712 37.14 0.93 6.37
N PRO A 713 37.54 0.00 5.47
CA PRO A 713 36.70 -0.40 4.35
C PRO A 713 35.37 -0.96 4.85
N GLU A 714 34.28 -0.30 4.48
CA GLU A 714 32.96 -0.63 4.95
C GLU A 714 32.41 -1.82 4.15
N PHE A 715 32.17 -2.93 4.85
CA PHE A 715 31.57 -4.12 4.25
C PHE A 715 30.04 -3.97 4.19
N CYS A 716 29.46 -4.17 3.00
CA CYS A 716 28.03 -4.43 2.85
C CYS A 716 27.81 -5.91 2.54
N TYR A 717 26.77 -6.50 3.12
CA TYR A 717 26.42 -7.91 2.97
C TYR A 717 25.13 -8.03 2.15
N GLU A 718 25.21 -8.65 0.97
CA GLU A 718 24.07 -8.85 0.07
C GLU A 718 23.64 -10.33 0.15
N ALA A 719 22.36 -10.61 0.38
CA ALA A 719 21.87 -11.95 0.73
C ALA A 719 20.63 -12.37 -0.06
N GLU A 720 20.44 -13.68 -0.25
CA GLU A 720 19.22 -14.25 -0.85
C GLU A 720 18.01 -14.26 0.12
N SER A 721 18.25 -13.98 1.41
CA SER A 721 17.17 -13.64 2.35
C SER A 721 17.71 -12.77 3.50
N PRO A 722 16.92 -11.83 4.02
CA PRO A 722 17.37 -10.90 5.06
C PRO A 722 17.62 -11.59 6.41
N ASP A 723 17.05 -12.77 6.64
CA ASP A 723 17.40 -13.63 7.78
C ASP A 723 18.92 -13.95 7.79
N GLU A 724 19.55 -14.13 6.61
CA GLU A 724 20.98 -14.43 6.52
C GLU A 724 21.86 -13.20 6.73
N ALA A 725 21.47 -12.05 6.16
CA ALA A 725 22.14 -10.78 6.41
C ALA A 725 22.15 -10.46 7.91
N ALA A 726 21.01 -10.61 8.59
CA ALA A 726 20.88 -10.43 10.03
C ALA A 726 21.79 -11.36 10.85
N LEU A 727 21.96 -12.62 10.43
CA LEU A 727 22.87 -13.57 11.09
C LEU A 727 24.36 -13.22 10.86
N VAL A 728 24.74 -12.72 9.68
CA VAL A 728 26.12 -12.27 9.41
C VAL A 728 26.42 -10.95 10.12
N HIS A 729 25.50 -9.99 10.13
CA HIS A 729 25.63 -8.76 10.92
C HIS A 729 25.71 -9.06 12.43
N ALA A 730 24.95 -10.03 12.94
CA ALA A 730 25.06 -10.47 14.33
C ALA A 730 26.43 -11.08 14.65
N ALA A 731 27.00 -11.90 13.76
CA ALA A 731 28.36 -12.44 13.96
C ALA A 731 29.44 -11.35 13.83
N HIS A 732 29.25 -10.38 12.93
CA HIS A 732 30.11 -9.22 12.74
C HIS A 732 30.23 -8.37 14.02
N ALA A 733 29.12 -8.17 14.74
CA ALA A 733 29.11 -7.47 16.03
C ALA A 733 29.88 -8.20 17.15
N TYR A 734 30.07 -9.52 17.02
CA TYR A 734 30.96 -10.33 17.85
C TYR A 734 32.38 -10.44 17.29
N SER A 735 32.71 -9.63 16.28
CA SER A 735 34.00 -9.56 15.58
C SER A 735 34.39 -10.82 14.81
N PHE A 736 33.41 -11.62 14.38
CA PHE A 736 33.57 -12.63 13.34
C PHE A 736 33.11 -12.02 12.01
N THR A 737 34.05 -11.42 11.26
CA THR A 737 33.77 -10.69 10.01
C THR A 737 33.91 -11.61 8.80
N LEU A 738 32.86 -11.74 7.98
CA LEU A 738 32.97 -12.38 6.67
C LEU A 738 33.68 -11.42 5.70
N VAL A 739 34.89 -11.78 5.25
CA VAL A 739 35.74 -10.88 4.42
C VAL A 739 35.55 -11.14 2.93
N SER A 740 35.42 -12.40 2.53
CA SER A 740 35.18 -12.78 1.15
C SER A 740 34.51 -14.16 1.04
N ARG A 741 33.72 -14.33 -0.02
CA ARG A 741 33.08 -15.60 -0.39
C ARG A 741 33.29 -15.85 -1.88
N THR A 742 33.76 -17.04 -2.25
CA THR A 742 33.83 -17.54 -3.63
C THR A 742 33.19 -18.92 -3.70
N PRO A 743 32.94 -19.49 -4.89
CA PRO A 743 32.43 -20.86 -5.03
C PRO A 743 33.36 -21.95 -4.45
N GLU A 744 34.63 -21.65 -4.21
CA GLU A 744 35.64 -22.60 -3.74
C GLU A 744 36.15 -22.31 -2.30
N GLN A 745 36.01 -21.08 -1.80
CA GLN A 745 36.64 -20.63 -0.55
C GLN A 745 35.83 -19.57 0.18
N VAL A 746 35.89 -19.57 1.52
CA VAL A 746 35.23 -18.57 2.38
C VAL A 746 36.25 -18.05 3.39
N THR A 747 36.46 -16.73 3.45
CA THR A 747 37.43 -16.12 4.39
C THR A 747 36.73 -15.36 5.50
N VAL A 748 36.99 -15.77 6.74
CA VAL A 748 36.44 -15.15 7.97
C VAL A 748 37.58 -14.59 8.79
N ARG A 749 37.47 -13.33 9.21
CA ARG A 749 38.38 -12.67 10.16
C ARG A 749 37.85 -12.84 11.58
N LEU A 750 38.71 -13.32 12.47
CA LEU A 750 38.44 -13.54 13.89
C LEU A 750 38.62 -12.25 14.72
N PRO A 751 38.16 -12.21 15.98
CA PRO A 751 38.24 -11.03 16.85
C PRO A 751 39.64 -10.44 17.08
N GLN A 752 40.71 -11.24 17.02
CA GLN A 752 42.10 -10.76 17.10
C GLN A 752 42.64 -10.19 15.76
N GLY A 753 41.88 -10.28 14.67
CA GLY A 753 42.28 -9.84 13.32
C GLY A 753 42.86 -10.94 12.42
N THR A 754 43.06 -12.15 12.94
CA THR A 754 43.52 -13.32 12.17
C THR A 754 42.45 -13.77 11.15
N CYS A 755 42.86 -13.99 9.90
CA CYS A 755 41.98 -14.44 8.82
C CYS A 755 42.10 -15.96 8.60
N LEU A 756 40.99 -16.68 8.71
CA LEU A 756 40.88 -18.10 8.37
C LEU A 756 40.15 -18.25 7.03
N THR A 757 40.82 -18.86 6.05
CA THR A 757 40.23 -19.22 4.75
C THR A 757 39.86 -20.71 4.76
N PHE A 758 38.56 -20.98 4.72
CA PHE A 758 37.97 -22.31 4.64
C PHE A 758 37.82 -22.72 3.17
N SER A 759 38.13 -23.98 2.83
CA SER A 759 37.81 -24.52 1.51
C SER A 759 36.36 -25.00 1.48
N LEU A 760 35.57 -24.49 0.55
CA LEU A 760 34.17 -24.81 0.33
C LEU A 760 34.08 -26.06 -0.55
N LEU A 761 33.66 -27.19 0.03
CA LEU A 761 33.60 -28.48 -0.67
C LEU A 761 32.25 -28.73 -1.34
N CYS A 762 31.16 -28.24 -0.73
CA CYS A 762 29.83 -28.23 -1.32
C CYS A 762 28.93 -27.23 -0.56
N THR A 763 27.99 -26.60 -1.26
CA THR A 763 26.88 -25.84 -0.66
C THR A 763 25.57 -26.49 -1.07
N LEU A 764 24.83 -27.00 -0.09
CA LEU A 764 23.47 -27.50 -0.26
C LEU A 764 22.51 -26.37 0.08
N GLY A 765 22.14 -25.59 -0.95
CA GLY A 765 21.28 -24.40 -0.84
C GLY A 765 19.95 -24.64 -0.12
N PHE A 766 19.29 -23.57 0.32
CA PHE A 766 18.01 -23.70 1.01
C PHE A 766 16.94 -24.26 0.08
N ASP A 767 16.23 -25.30 0.54
CA ASP A 767 15.03 -25.82 -0.12
C ASP A 767 13.81 -25.70 0.81
N SER A 768 12.71 -25.25 0.23
CA SER A 768 11.39 -25.10 0.85
C SER A 768 10.80 -26.41 1.40
N VAL A 769 11.09 -27.57 0.77
CA VAL A 769 10.64 -28.89 1.23
C VAL A 769 11.52 -29.37 2.38
N ARG A 770 12.85 -29.31 2.21
CA ARG A 770 13.86 -29.71 3.19
C ARG A 770 13.95 -28.81 4.43
N LYS A 771 13.47 -27.55 4.34
CA LYS A 771 13.47 -26.48 5.37
C LYS A 771 14.84 -26.16 6.02
N ARG A 772 15.95 -26.44 5.33
CA ARG A 772 17.31 -26.23 5.84
C ARG A 772 18.32 -25.98 4.72
N MET A 773 19.45 -25.39 5.09
CA MET A 773 20.64 -25.17 4.26
C MET A 773 21.85 -25.77 4.98
N SER A 774 22.74 -26.42 4.22
CA SER A 774 23.95 -27.02 4.76
C SER A 774 25.16 -26.66 3.91
N VAL A 775 26.28 -26.37 4.56
CA VAL A 775 27.53 -25.96 3.92
C VAL A 775 28.65 -26.87 4.41
N VAL A 776 29.35 -27.51 3.47
CA VAL A 776 30.45 -28.42 3.74
C VAL A 776 31.76 -27.69 3.52
N VAL A 777 32.56 -27.55 4.57
CA VAL A 777 33.89 -26.93 4.51
C VAL A 777 34.98 -27.86 5.02
N ARG A 778 36.19 -27.70 4.49
CA ARG A 778 37.41 -28.19 5.15
C ARG A 778 37.95 -27.11 6.08
N HIS A 779 38.14 -27.44 7.35
CA HIS A 779 38.67 -26.51 8.35
C HIS A 779 40.19 -26.29 8.12
N PRO A 780 40.70 -25.05 8.05
CA PRO A 780 42.10 -24.79 7.70
C PRO A 780 43.10 -25.30 8.75
N LEU A 781 42.77 -25.20 10.04
CA LEU A 781 43.66 -25.64 11.14
C LEU A 781 43.59 -27.16 11.42
N THR A 782 42.40 -27.76 11.57
CA THR A 782 42.26 -29.19 11.90
C THR A 782 42.29 -30.13 10.69
N GLY A 783 42.08 -29.62 9.46
CA GLY A 783 42.00 -30.40 8.23
C GLY A 783 40.71 -31.22 8.05
N GLU A 784 39.85 -31.25 9.08
CA GLU A 784 38.60 -31.99 9.14
C GLU A 784 37.55 -31.45 8.14
N ILE A 785 36.66 -32.33 7.69
CA ILE A 785 35.46 -31.94 6.92
C ILE A 785 34.32 -31.70 7.91
N VAL A 786 33.83 -30.47 7.94
CA VAL A 786 32.73 -30.03 8.82
C VAL A 786 31.54 -29.62 7.96
N VAL A 787 30.40 -30.27 8.22
CA VAL A 787 29.09 -29.90 7.68
C VAL A 787 28.43 -28.99 8.70
N TYR A 788 28.34 -27.69 8.40
CA TYR A 788 27.48 -26.77 9.13
C TYR A 788 26.07 -26.82 8.54
N THR A 789 25.04 -26.82 9.40
CA THR A 789 23.64 -26.88 8.98
C THR A 789 22.81 -25.88 9.78
N LYS A 790 21.98 -25.10 9.10
CA LYS A 790 20.94 -24.25 9.69
C LYS A 790 19.56 -24.62 9.15
N GLY A 791 18.52 -24.51 9.96
CA GLY A 791 17.16 -24.76 9.50
C GLY A 791 16.09 -24.55 10.56
N ALA A 792 14.85 -24.83 10.19
CA ALA A 792 13.71 -24.79 11.10
C ALA A 792 13.91 -25.74 12.30
N ASP A 793 13.53 -25.30 13.49
CA ASP A 793 13.61 -26.06 14.73
C ASP A 793 12.96 -27.46 14.62
N SER A 794 11.73 -27.52 14.13
CA SER A 794 10.95 -28.74 13.86
C SER A 794 11.63 -29.76 12.94
N VAL A 795 12.62 -29.35 12.13
CA VAL A 795 13.37 -30.28 11.27
C VAL A 795 14.75 -30.58 11.84
N ILE A 796 15.49 -29.56 12.30
CA ILE A 796 16.83 -29.78 12.86
C ILE A 796 16.77 -30.60 14.15
N MET A 797 15.74 -30.44 14.99
CA MET A 797 15.57 -31.20 16.23
C MET A 797 15.40 -32.70 16.02
N ASP A 798 14.88 -33.13 14.86
CA ASP A 798 14.67 -34.55 14.55
C ASP A 798 15.87 -35.19 13.85
N LEU A 799 16.77 -34.39 13.25
CA LEU A 799 18.03 -34.82 12.65
C LEU A 799 19.18 -34.95 13.67
N LEU A 800 18.99 -34.53 14.91
CA LEU A 800 20.04 -34.56 15.93
C LEU A 800 20.45 -36.00 16.26
N GLU A 801 21.73 -36.18 16.60
CA GLU A 801 22.22 -37.45 17.15
C GLU A 801 21.36 -37.90 18.34
N ASP A 802 20.93 -39.17 18.31
CA ASP A 802 20.10 -39.72 19.37
C ASP A 802 20.94 -39.92 20.65
N PRO A 803 20.59 -39.30 21.80
CA PRO A 803 21.47 -39.29 22.96
C PRO A 803 21.80 -40.66 23.55
N ALA A 804 20.99 -41.68 23.23
CA ALA A 804 21.20 -43.07 23.64
C ALA A 804 22.34 -43.79 22.90
N CYS A 805 22.84 -43.23 21.79
CA CYS A 805 24.00 -43.75 21.05
C CYS A 805 25.34 -43.33 21.66
N VAL A 806 25.34 -42.34 22.57
CA VAL A 806 26.56 -41.79 23.18
C VAL A 806 27.03 -42.70 24.33
N PRO A 807 28.28 -43.22 24.31
CA PRO A 807 28.73 -44.22 25.28
C PRO A 807 28.97 -43.69 26.71
N ASP A 808 29.08 -42.37 26.92
CA ASP A 808 29.15 -41.77 28.25
C ASP A 808 27.77 -41.30 28.74
N ILE A 809 27.29 -41.95 29.81
CA ILE A 809 26.05 -41.65 30.53
C ILE A 809 26.00 -40.18 31.02
N ASN A 810 27.14 -39.56 31.32
CA ASN A 810 27.18 -38.14 31.72
C ASN A 810 27.00 -37.21 30.51
N MET A 811 27.66 -37.52 29.38
CA MET A 811 27.49 -36.81 28.12
C MET A 811 26.07 -36.95 27.56
N GLU A 812 25.46 -38.14 27.63
CA GLU A 812 24.03 -38.33 27.31
C GLU A 812 23.15 -37.39 28.15
N LYS A 813 23.30 -37.41 29.48
CA LYS A 813 22.51 -36.56 30.39
C LYS A 813 22.71 -35.06 30.09
N LYS A 814 23.93 -34.66 29.72
CA LYS A 814 24.26 -33.29 29.28
C LYS A 814 23.53 -32.95 27.97
N LEU A 815 23.58 -33.82 26.96
CA LEU A 815 22.97 -33.62 25.64
C LEU A 815 21.43 -33.57 25.72
N ARG A 816 20.80 -34.52 26.42
CA ARG A 816 19.35 -34.53 26.69
C ARG A 816 18.91 -33.22 27.38
N LYS A 817 19.68 -32.73 28.34
CA LYS A 817 19.43 -31.48 29.10
C LYS A 817 19.62 -30.22 28.24
N ILE A 818 20.53 -30.24 27.26
CA ILE A 818 20.70 -29.16 26.28
C ILE A 818 19.52 -29.14 25.31
N ARG A 819 19.20 -30.26 24.64
CA ARG A 819 18.08 -30.38 23.68
C ARG A 819 16.76 -29.91 24.32
N ALA A 820 16.45 -30.35 25.54
CA ALA A 820 15.25 -29.94 26.27
C ALA A 820 15.23 -28.45 26.71
N ARG A 821 16.38 -27.84 26.98
CA ARG A 821 16.47 -26.39 27.29
C ARG A 821 16.33 -25.54 26.04
N THR A 822 17.05 -25.89 24.97
CA THR A 822 16.96 -25.20 23.68
C THR A 822 15.53 -25.26 23.13
N GLN A 823 14.85 -26.41 23.20
CA GLN A 823 13.42 -26.48 22.84
C GLN A 823 12.57 -25.50 23.65
N LYS A 824 12.71 -25.47 24.98
CA LYS A 824 11.95 -24.52 25.82
C LYS A 824 12.23 -23.05 25.43
N HIS A 825 13.46 -22.71 25.05
CA HIS A 825 13.79 -21.36 24.60
C HIS A 825 13.17 -21.07 23.22
N LEU A 826 13.17 -22.04 22.29
CA LEU A 826 12.50 -21.95 20.99
C LEU A 826 10.98 -21.74 21.15
N ASP A 827 10.33 -22.53 22.00
CA ASP A 827 8.89 -22.40 22.32
C ASP A 827 8.56 -20.98 22.83
N LEU A 828 9.46 -20.39 23.63
CA LEU A 828 9.33 -19.02 24.14
C LEU A 828 9.61 -17.98 23.04
N TYR A 829 10.61 -18.19 22.19
CA TYR A 829 10.95 -17.27 21.09
C TYR A 829 9.81 -17.19 20.07
N ALA A 830 9.27 -18.33 19.66
CA ALA A 830 8.14 -18.41 18.74
C ALA A 830 6.87 -17.73 19.31
N ARG A 831 6.56 -17.97 20.60
CA ARG A 831 5.45 -17.31 21.30
C ARG A 831 5.65 -15.80 21.47
N ASP A 832 6.91 -15.36 21.62
CA ASP A 832 7.28 -13.95 21.65
C ASP A 832 7.38 -13.33 20.23
N GLY A 833 6.95 -14.06 19.18
CA GLY A 833 6.83 -13.60 17.80
C GLY A 833 8.08 -13.75 16.92
N LEU A 834 9.19 -14.28 17.46
CA LEU A 834 10.47 -14.38 16.78
C LEU A 834 10.51 -15.56 15.80
N ARG A 835 11.15 -15.37 14.65
CA ARG A 835 11.58 -16.44 13.73
C ARG A 835 12.67 -17.26 14.40
N THR A 836 12.48 -18.57 14.48
CA THR A 836 13.41 -19.52 15.11
C THR A 836 14.25 -20.27 14.07
N LEU A 837 15.57 -20.30 14.28
CA LEU A 837 16.49 -21.13 13.49
C LEU A 837 17.42 -21.91 14.41
N CYS A 838 17.54 -23.22 14.18
CA CYS A 838 18.51 -24.08 14.86
C CYS A 838 19.80 -24.20 14.03
N ILE A 839 20.93 -24.25 14.72
CA ILE A 839 22.27 -24.36 14.12
C ILE A 839 22.97 -25.59 14.72
N ALA A 840 23.42 -26.48 13.85
CA ALA A 840 24.08 -27.72 14.20
C ALA A 840 25.31 -27.98 13.30
N LYS A 841 26.26 -28.78 13.79
CA LYS A 841 27.42 -29.24 13.01
C LYS A 841 27.51 -30.77 13.01
N LYS A 842 28.19 -31.31 12.00
CA LYS A 842 28.61 -32.71 11.94
C LYS A 842 30.02 -32.77 11.35
N VAL A 843 30.91 -33.52 12.00
CA VAL A 843 32.23 -33.84 11.43
C VAL A 843 32.07 -35.12 10.63
N VAL A 844 32.59 -35.13 9.39
CA VAL A 844 32.41 -36.26 8.45
C VAL A 844 33.79 -36.82 8.10
N SER A 845 33.90 -38.15 8.02
CA SER A 845 35.16 -38.78 7.63
C SER A 845 35.49 -38.48 6.16
N GLU A 846 36.79 -38.44 5.84
CA GLU A 846 37.27 -38.25 4.48
C GLU A 846 36.78 -39.37 3.53
N GLU A 847 36.51 -40.58 4.04
CA GLU A 847 35.93 -41.67 3.26
C GLU A 847 34.43 -41.47 3.00
N ASP A 848 33.66 -41.12 4.03
CA ASP A 848 32.21 -40.97 3.92
C ASP A 848 31.84 -39.75 3.07
N PHE A 849 32.64 -38.68 3.14
CA PHE A 849 32.49 -37.56 2.23
C PHE A 849 32.75 -37.96 0.77
N ARG A 850 33.73 -38.84 0.49
CA ARG A 850 33.99 -39.35 -0.87
C ARG A 850 32.86 -40.24 -1.38
N ARG A 851 32.35 -41.17 -0.54
CA ARG A 851 31.17 -42.01 -0.85
C ARG A 851 29.94 -41.15 -1.17
N TRP A 852 29.72 -40.11 -0.37
CA TRP A 852 28.64 -39.15 -0.58
C TRP A 852 28.84 -38.32 -1.87
N ALA A 853 30.06 -37.88 -2.15
CA ALA A 853 30.38 -37.06 -3.33
C ALA A 853 30.35 -37.84 -4.65
N SER A 854 30.50 -39.18 -4.66
CA SER A 854 30.18 -40.00 -5.84
C SER A 854 28.67 -40.11 -6.04
N PHE A 855 27.92 -40.53 -5.01
CA PHE A 855 26.47 -40.66 -5.07
C PHE A 855 25.77 -39.35 -5.47
N ARG A 856 26.24 -38.21 -4.95
CA ARG A 856 25.72 -36.91 -5.36
C ARG A 856 26.05 -36.55 -6.82
N ARG A 857 27.24 -36.87 -7.31
CA ARG A 857 27.60 -36.64 -8.72
C ARG A 857 26.76 -37.50 -9.68
N GLU A 858 26.42 -38.71 -9.26
CA GLU A 858 25.50 -39.60 -9.99
C GLU A 858 24.08 -39.00 -10.03
N ALA A 859 23.58 -38.48 -8.90
CA ALA A 859 22.31 -37.75 -8.84
C ALA A 859 22.30 -36.46 -9.68
N GLU A 860 23.39 -35.68 -9.67
CA GLU A 860 23.53 -34.44 -10.46
C GLU A 860 23.62 -34.72 -11.97
N ALA A 861 24.07 -35.92 -12.37
CA ALA A 861 24.14 -36.36 -13.77
C ALA A 861 22.86 -37.05 -14.29
N SER A 862 21.91 -37.40 -13.41
CA SER A 862 20.67 -38.06 -13.84
C SER A 862 19.75 -37.11 -14.61
N LEU A 863 19.14 -37.61 -15.69
CA LEU A 863 18.08 -36.90 -16.41
C LEU A 863 16.71 -37.15 -15.77
N ASP A 864 16.44 -38.39 -15.38
CA ASP A 864 15.20 -38.83 -14.74
C ASP A 864 15.31 -38.75 -13.21
N ASN A 865 14.21 -38.36 -12.55
CA ASN A 865 14.06 -38.22 -11.09
C ASN A 865 15.21 -37.48 -10.36
N ARG A 866 15.96 -36.64 -11.08
CA ARG A 866 17.13 -35.90 -10.60
C ARG A 866 16.89 -35.23 -9.25
N ASP A 867 15.77 -34.53 -9.10
CA ASP A 867 15.47 -33.74 -7.89
C ASP A 867 15.17 -34.62 -6.66
N GLU A 868 14.65 -35.84 -6.87
CA GLU A 868 14.44 -36.83 -5.81
C GLU A 868 15.77 -37.43 -5.34
N LEU A 869 16.64 -37.80 -6.28
CA LEU A 869 17.99 -38.29 -5.98
C LEU A 869 18.85 -37.21 -5.29
N LEU A 870 18.71 -35.95 -5.70
CA LEU A 870 19.37 -34.82 -5.05
C LEU A 870 18.86 -34.59 -3.62
N MET A 871 17.57 -34.83 -3.36
CA MET A 871 16.99 -34.81 -2.01
C MET A 871 17.53 -35.98 -1.15
N GLU A 872 17.59 -37.19 -1.69
CA GLU A 872 18.13 -38.37 -0.98
C GLU A 872 19.60 -38.18 -0.59
N THR A 873 20.44 -37.69 -1.53
CA THR A 873 21.86 -37.39 -1.22
C THR A 873 21.98 -36.37 -0.08
N ALA A 874 21.15 -35.33 -0.05
CA ALA A 874 21.15 -34.35 1.03
C ALA A 874 20.77 -34.98 2.39
N GLN A 875 19.70 -35.78 2.44
CA GLN A 875 19.26 -36.45 3.66
C GLN A 875 20.35 -37.37 4.23
N HIS A 876 21.07 -38.11 3.39
CA HIS A 876 22.17 -38.98 3.83
C HIS A 876 23.30 -38.21 4.54
N LEU A 877 23.66 -37.02 4.07
CA LEU A 877 24.67 -36.18 4.71
C LEU A 877 24.19 -35.62 6.05
N GLU A 878 22.93 -35.15 6.09
CA GLU A 878 22.37 -34.26 7.10
C GLU A 878 21.75 -34.98 8.32
N ASN A 879 21.78 -36.31 8.37
CA ASN A 879 21.40 -37.08 9.56
C ASN A 879 22.50 -37.07 10.64
N GLN A 880 22.14 -37.26 11.92
CA GLN A 880 23.06 -37.33 13.07
C GLN A 880 23.88 -36.04 13.30
N LEU A 881 23.19 -34.92 13.52
CA LEU A 881 23.81 -33.61 13.76
C LEU A 881 24.03 -33.33 15.26
N THR A 882 25.11 -32.62 15.60
CA THR A 882 25.35 -32.08 16.95
C THR A 882 24.83 -30.64 17.05
N LEU A 883 23.83 -30.40 17.91
CA LEU A 883 23.24 -29.08 18.14
C LEU A 883 24.24 -28.13 18.84
N LEU A 884 24.55 -27.00 18.20
CA LEU A 884 25.36 -25.92 18.78
C LEU A 884 24.49 -24.91 19.54
N GLY A 885 23.38 -24.51 18.92
CA GLY A 885 22.49 -23.50 19.46
C GLY A 885 21.32 -23.17 18.54
N ALA A 886 20.61 -22.08 18.86
CA ALA A 886 19.52 -21.53 18.06
C ALA A 886 19.44 -20.01 18.19
N THR A 887 18.82 -19.36 17.22
CA THR A 887 18.62 -17.90 17.15
C THR A 887 17.13 -17.54 17.16
N GLY A 888 16.82 -16.34 17.63
CA GLY A 888 15.52 -15.69 17.57
C GLY A 888 15.65 -14.34 16.86
N ILE A 889 15.12 -14.27 15.64
CA ILE A 889 15.17 -13.10 14.76
C ILE A 889 13.77 -12.46 14.73
N GLU A 890 13.66 -11.14 14.86
CA GLU A 890 12.41 -10.41 14.73
C GLU A 890 12.23 -9.88 13.30
N ASP A 891 11.03 -10.07 12.76
CA ASP A 891 10.56 -9.46 11.51
C ASP A 891 9.88 -8.13 11.88
N ARG A 892 10.61 -7.00 11.77
CA ARG A 892 10.23 -5.71 12.41
C ARG A 892 8.94 -5.15 11.80
N LEU A 893 7.94 -4.84 12.64
CA LEU A 893 6.74 -4.10 12.22
C LEU A 893 7.07 -2.65 11.83
N GLN A 894 6.32 -2.06 10.90
CA GLN A 894 6.43 -0.61 10.65
C GLN A 894 5.99 0.21 11.88
N GLU A 895 6.59 1.38 12.05
CA GLU A 895 6.21 2.37 13.07
C GLU A 895 4.69 2.59 13.12
N GLY A 896 4.09 2.49 14.31
CA GLY A 896 2.67 2.76 14.55
C GLY A 896 1.68 1.64 14.18
N VAL A 897 2.09 0.55 13.51
CA VAL A 897 1.17 -0.51 13.02
C VAL A 897 0.20 -1.05 14.09
N PRO A 898 0.63 -1.48 15.30
CA PRO A 898 -0.30 -2.05 16.28
C PRO A 898 -1.32 -1.04 16.84
N ASP A 899 -0.97 0.24 16.88
CA ASP A 899 -1.87 1.33 17.28
C ASP A 899 -2.85 1.67 16.15
N THR A 900 -2.38 1.74 14.90
CA THR A 900 -3.24 1.91 13.72
C THR A 900 -4.28 0.79 13.62
N ILE A 901 -3.87 -0.48 13.76
CA ILE A 901 -4.79 -1.64 13.71
C ILE A 901 -5.80 -1.59 14.87
N ALA A 902 -5.37 -1.25 16.10
CA ALA A 902 -6.28 -1.07 17.21
C ALA A 902 -7.30 0.06 16.96
N THR A 903 -6.84 1.19 16.44
CA THR A 903 -7.68 2.35 16.11
C THR A 903 -8.71 2.03 15.02
N LEU A 904 -8.29 1.34 13.95
CA LEU A 904 -9.19 0.91 12.86
C LEU A 904 -10.23 -0.11 13.34
N ARG A 905 -9.86 -0.97 14.29
CA ARG A 905 -10.80 -1.90 14.96
C ARG A 905 -11.81 -1.17 15.85
N GLU A 906 -11.39 -0.16 16.62
CA GLU A 906 -12.30 0.72 17.38
C GLU A 906 -13.29 1.45 16.44
N ALA A 907 -12.82 1.89 15.27
CA ALA A 907 -13.63 2.47 14.20
C ALA A 907 -14.61 1.48 13.52
N GLY A 908 -14.59 0.19 13.87
CA GLY A 908 -15.49 -0.81 13.29
C GLY A 908 -15.08 -1.32 11.92
N ILE A 909 -13.81 -1.17 11.54
CA ILE A 909 -13.26 -1.70 10.29
C ILE A 909 -12.67 -3.09 10.56
N GLN A 910 -13.06 -4.09 9.77
CA GLN A 910 -12.47 -5.42 9.84
C GLN A 910 -11.19 -5.49 9.00
N LEU A 911 -10.10 -6.00 9.57
CA LEU A 911 -8.83 -6.17 8.87
C LEU A 911 -8.52 -7.67 8.68
N TRP A 912 -8.26 -8.04 7.44
CA TRP A 912 -7.88 -9.40 7.02
C TRP A 912 -6.46 -9.33 6.43
N VAL A 913 -5.61 -10.32 6.73
CA VAL A 913 -4.24 -10.39 6.21
C VAL A 913 -4.15 -11.48 5.15
N LEU A 914 -3.82 -11.12 3.91
CA LEU A 914 -3.76 -12.01 2.75
C LEU A 914 -2.32 -12.13 2.26
N THR A 915 -1.56 -13.09 2.80
CA THR A 915 -0.12 -13.20 2.56
C THR A 915 0.31 -14.47 1.83
N GLY A 916 1.44 -14.39 1.12
CA GLY A 916 2.15 -15.54 0.56
C GLY A 916 2.97 -16.31 1.61
N ASP A 917 3.19 -15.74 2.79
CA ASP A 917 4.04 -16.30 3.84
C ASP A 917 3.52 -17.61 4.46
N LYS A 918 4.43 -18.28 5.18
CA LYS A 918 4.11 -19.44 6.02
C LYS A 918 3.13 -19.06 7.12
N GLN A 919 2.25 -20.00 7.46
CA GLN A 919 1.22 -19.83 8.50
C GLN A 919 1.79 -19.42 9.85
N GLU A 920 2.87 -20.08 10.29
CA GLU A 920 3.59 -19.79 11.53
C GLU A 920 3.97 -18.29 11.63
N THR A 921 4.64 -17.78 10.58
CA THR A 921 5.04 -16.37 10.47
C THR A 921 3.83 -15.42 10.47
N ALA A 922 2.77 -15.76 9.73
CA ALA A 922 1.57 -14.93 9.64
C ALA A 922 0.81 -14.82 10.98
N VAL A 923 0.70 -15.93 11.73
CA VAL A 923 0.07 -15.94 13.06
C VAL A 923 0.91 -15.17 14.07
N ASN A 924 2.24 -15.34 14.05
CA ASN A 924 3.15 -14.58 14.91
C ASN A 924 3.04 -13.06 14.66
N ILE A 925 3.06 -12.62 13.40
CA ILE A 925 2.86 -11.20 13.06
C ILE A 925 1.47 -10.72 13.47
N ALA A 926 0.41 -11.50 13.30
CA ALA A 926 -0.93 -11.10 13.75
C ALA A 926 -1.03 -10.91 15.28
N HIS A 927 -0.28 -11.67 16.08
CA HIS A 927 -0.14 -11.41 17.51
C HIS A 927 0.64 -10.13 17.80
N SER A 928 1.79 -9.91 17.15
CA SER A 928 2.60 -8.67 17.30
C SER A 928 1.82 -7.41 16.88
N CYS A 929 1.04 -7.50 15.81
CA CYS A 929 0.13 -6.46 15.32
C CYS A 929 -1.13 -6.26 16.20
N ARG A 930 -1.33 -7.06 17.25
CA ARG A 930 -2.56 -7.10 18.09
C ARG A 930 -3.85 -7.36 17.29
N LEU A 931 -3.74 -8.00 16.12
CA LEU A 931 -4.85 -8.47 15.28
C LEU A 931 -5.51 -9.73 15.87
N LEU A 932 -4.71 -10.54 16.57
CA LEU A 932 -5.13 -11.65 17.43
C LEU A 932 -4.59 -11.40 18.85
N ASN A 933 -5.45 -11.36 19.87
CA ASN A 933 -4.98 -11.37 21.25
C ASN A 933 -4.61 -12.80 21.68
N GLN A 934 -3.84 -12.93 22.78
CA GLN A 934 -3.50 -14.24 23.38
C GLN A 934 -4.71 -14.98 24.00
N THR A 935 -5.87 -14.31 24.07
CA THR A 935 -7.15 -14.84 24.54
C THR A 935 -8.06 -15.34 23.42
N ASP A 936 -7.73 -15.05 22.17
CA ASP A 936 -8.62 -15.25 21.04
C ASP A 936 -8.57 -16.72 20.56
N THR A 937 -9.72 -17.29 20.19
CA THR A 937 -9.80 -18.69 19.72
C THR A 937 -9.45 -18.77 18.25
N VAL A 938 -8.25 -19.27 17.93
CA VAL A 938 -7.72 -19.31 16.56
C VAL A 938 -8.09 -20.63 15.87
N TYR A 939 -9.13 -20.60 15.03
CA TYR A 939 -9.53 -21.72 14.17
C TYR A 939 -8.56 -21.82 12.99
N THR A 940 -7.89 -22.96 12.83
CA THR A 940 -7.03 -23.27 11.68
C THR A 940 -7.73 -24.29 10.78
N ILE A 941 -7.80 -24.03 9.48
CA ILE A 941 -8.36 -24.97 8.49
C ILE A 941 -7.32 -25.20 7.38
N ASN A 942 -6.75 -26.41 7.36
CA ASN A 942 -5.71 -26.85 6.43
C ASN A 942 -6.12 -28.20 5.79
N THR A 943 -6.92 -28.17 4.72
CA THR A 943 -7.44 -29.36 4.02
C THR A 943 -7.40 -29.24 2.51
N GLU A 944 -6.97 -30.31 1.82
CA GLU A 944 -7.01 -30.39 0.36
C GLU A 944 -8.35 -30.95 -0.17
N ASN A 945 -9.04 -31.79 0.62
CA ASN A 945 -10.27 -32.46 0.21
C ASN A 945 -11.51 -31.58 0.45
N GLN A 946 -12.41 -31.53 -0.53
CA GLN A 946 -13.63 -30.70 -0.48
C GLN A 946 -14.59 -31.12 0.65
N GLU A 947 -14.85 -32.42 0.82
CA GLU A 947 -15.82 -32.93 1.80
C GLU A 947 -15.37 -32.66 3.25
N THR A 948 -14.08 -32.84 3.54
CA THR A 948 -13.51 -32.50 4.86
C THR A 948 -13.53 -30.99 5.11
N CYS A 949 -13.26 -30.18 4.08
CA CYS A 949 -13.37 -28.73 4.16
C CYS A 949 -14.80 -28.30 4.50
N GLU A 950 -15.81 -28.87 3.83
CA GLU A 950 -17.22 -28.59 4.13
C GLU A 950 -17.60 -29.04 5.55
N SER A 951 -17.13 -30.21 6.00
CA SER A 951 -17.40 -30.70 7.36
C SER A 951 -16.80 -29.77 8.43
N ILE A 952 -15.54 -29.36 8.29
CA ILE A 952 -14.88 -28.47 9.26
C ILE A 952 -15.53 -27.08 9.25
N LEU A 953 -15.89 -26.54 8.08
CA LEU A 953 -16.64 -25.28 7.98
C LEU A 953 -18.01 -25.38 8.67
N ASN A 954 -18.72 -26.50 8.57
CA ASN A 954 -19.98 -26.71 9.29
C ASN A 954 -19.76 -26.75 10.81
N CYS A 955 -18.79 -27.53 11.30
CA CYS A 955 -18.50 -27.65 12.73
C CYS A 955 -18.09 -26.30 13.35
N ALA A 956 -17.18 -25.56 12.72
CA ALA A 956 -16.77 -24.24 13.19
C ALA A 956 -17.92 -23.20 13.15
N LEU A 957 -18.82 -23.30 12.16
CA LEU A 957 -20.05 -22.50 12.12
C LEU A 957 -21.02 -22.86 13.26
N GLU A 958 -21.20 -24.14 13.57
CA GLU A 958 -22.10 -24.61 14.62
C GLU A 958 -21.59 -24.23 16.03
N GLU A 959 -20.28 -24.37 16.29
CA GLU A 959 -19.66 -23.91 17.54
C GLU A 959 -19.84 -22.40 17.73
N LEU A 960 -19.47 -21.57 16.74
CA LEU A 960 -19.57 -20.11 16.85
C LEU A 960 -21.02 -19.60 16.90
N LYS A 961 -21.98 -20.33 16.32
CA LYS A 961 -23.41 -20.07 16.50
C LYS A 961 -23.86 -20.37 17.92
N GLN A 962 -23.53 -21.53 18.47
CA GLN A 962 -23.88 -21.90 19.85
C GLN A 962 -23.38 -20.87 20.86
N PHE A 963 -22.13 -20.39 20.73
CA PHE A 963 -21.57 -19.36 21.61
C PHE A 963 -22.34 -18.02 21.58
N ARG A 964 -22.94 -17.63 20.45
CA ARG A 964 -23.76 -16.39 20.35
C ARG A 964 -25.24 -16.60 20.65
N GLU A 965 -25.81 -17.77 20.35
CA GLU A 965 -27.24 -18.05 20.60
C GLU A 965 -27.54 -18.16 22.10
N LEU A 966 -26.58 -18.67 22.90
CA LEU A 966 -26.62 -18.62 24.38
C LEU A 966 -26.77 -17.21 24.98
N GLN A 967 -26.52 -16.14 24.21
CA GLN A 967 -26.72 -14.75 24.66
C GLN A 967 -28.04 -14.11 24.19
N LYS A 968 -28.86 -14.79 23.38
CA LYS A 968 -30.21 -14.33 23.06
C LYS A 968 -31.23 -14.99 24.00
N PRO A 969 -31.89 -14.24 24.91
CA PRO A 969 -32.98 -14.80 25.71
C PRO A 969 -34.22 -15.00 24.85
N ASP A 970 -34.31 -16.16 24.18
CA ASP A 970 -35.40 -16.45 23.24
C ASP A 970 -36.70 -16.80 24.00
N ARG A 971 -37.46 -15.77 24.35
CA ARG A 971 -38.83 -15.86 24.86
C ARG A 971 -39.79 -15.06 23.98
N LYS A 972 -40.09 -15.60 22.81
CA LYS A 972 -41.30 -15.25 22.05
C LYS A 972 -42.52 -15.94 22.68
N LEU A 973 -43.27 -15.22 23.50
CA LEU A 973 -44.63 -15.58 23.88
C LEU A 973 -45.49 -14.32 24.05
N PHE A 974 -46.59 -14.22 23.30
CA PHE A 974 -47.60 -13.15 23.38
C PHE A 974 -47.13 -11.68 23.48
N GLY A 975 -46.34 -11.24 22.49
CA GLY A 975 -46.55 -9.94 21.82
C GLY A 975 -46.23 -8.61 22.55
N PHE A 976 -46.11 -8.57 23.88
CA PHE A 976 -45.90 -7.32 24.65
C PHE A 976 -44.58 -7.33 25.42
N ARG A 977 -43.76 -6.28 25.26
CA ARG A 977 -42.56 -6.05 26.08
C ARG A 977 -42.83 -5.03 27.17
N LEU A 978 -42.85 -5.47 28.43
CA LEU A 978 -42.57 -4.58 29.56
C LEU A 978 -41.04 -4.55 29.81
N PRO A 979 -40.44 -3.38 30.13
CA PRO A 979 -39.06 -3.32 30.59
C PRO A 979 -38.94 -3.86 32.02
N SER A 980 -38.51 -5.12 32.16
CA SER A 980 -38.22 -5.71 33.46
C SER A 980 -36.95 -5.11 34.05
N LYS A 981 -37.05 -4.46 35.22
CA LYS A 981 -35.93 -3.84 35.93
C LYS A 981 -34.78 -4.83 36.19
N THR A 982 -33.56 -4.36 35.94
CA THR A 982 -32.28 -4.85 36.53
C THR A 982 -32.08 -6.37 36.63
N PRO A 983 -31.39 -7.02 35.68
CA PRO A 983 -30.66 -8.25 36.00
C PRO A 983 -29.59 -7.96 37.08
N SER A 984 -29.30 -8.94 37.93
CA SER A 984 -28.37 -8.79 39.07
C SER A 984 -26.91 -8.69 38.61
N ILE A 985 -26.12 -7.87 39.32
CA ILE A 985 -24.68 -7.66 39.05
C ILE A 985 -23.88 -8.91 39.46
N THR A 986 -23.80 -9.90 38.58
CA THR A 986 -22.97 -11.11 38.74
C THR A 986 -22.43 -11.61 37.40
N SER A 987 -21.17 -11.26 37.12
CA SER A 987 -20.28 -11.91 36.13
C SER A 987 -20.77 -11.97 34.67
N GLU A 988 -20.66 -10.86 33.94
CA GLU A 988 -20.62 -10.92 32.47
C GLU A 988 -19.33 -11.62 32.01
N ALA A 989 -19.44 -12.85 31.51
CA ALA A 989 -18.33 -13.56 30.91
C ALA A 989 -18.03 -12.99 29.52
N VAL A 990 -16.79 -12.53 29.30
CA VAL A 990 -16.33 -12.01 28.00
C VAL A 990 -16.45 -13.11 26.94
N VAL A 991 -17.12 -12.80 25.83
CA VAL A 991 -17.23 -13.70 24.68
C VAL A 991 -15.82 -13.91 24.10
N PRO A 992 -15.33 -15.14 23.93
CA PRO A 992 -14.06 -15.39 23.28
C PRO A 992 -14.14 -14.92 21.82
N GLU A 993 -13.32 -13.94 21.45
CA GLU A 993 -13.23 -13.48 20.07
C GLU A 993 -12.51 -14.54 19.23
N ALA A 994 -13.03 -14.86 18.05
CA ALA A 994 -12.51 -15.92 17.19
C ALA A 994 -11.63 -15.37 16.07
N GLY A 995 -10.43 -15.94 15.90
CA GLY A 995 -9.60 -15.74 14.72
C GLY A 995 -9.75 -16.91 13.74
N LEU A 996 -9.56 -16.65 12.45
CA LEU A 996 -9.61 -17.70 11.41
C LEU A 996 -8.32 -17.69 10.58
N VAL A 997 -7.72 -18.86 10.39
CA VAL A 997 -6.47 -19.07 9.65
C VAL A 997 -6.70 -20.16 8.60
N ILE A 998 -6.45 -19.82 7.34
CA ILE A 998 -6.71 -20.68 6.18
C ILE A 998 -5.50 -20.67 5.24
N ASP A 999 -5.13 -21.83 4.70
CA ASP A 999 -4.06 -21.91 3.69
C ASP A 999 -4.56 -21.79 2.24
N GLY A 1000 -3.64 -21.45 1.32
CA GLY A 1000 -3.92 -21.34 -0.11
C GLY A 1000 -4.47 -22.61 -0.77
N LYS A 1001 -4.26 -23.81 -0.20
CA LYS A 1001 -4.86 -25.06 -0.72
C LYS A 1001 -6.33 -25.19 -0.31
N THR A 1002 -6.64 -25.00 0.97
CA THR A 1002 -8.01 -24.97 1.51
C THR A 1002 -8.85 -23.94 0.79
N LEU A 1003 -8.29 -22.74 0.56
CA LEU A 1003 -8.93 -21.68 -0.19
C LEU A 1003 -9.29 -22.09 -1.63
N ASN A 1004 -8.44 -22.89 -2.29
CA ASN A 1004 -8.72 -23.46 -3.61
C ASN A 1004 -9.89 -24.46 -3.55
N ALA A 1005 -9.93 -25.33 -2.54
CA ALA A 1005 -11.05 -26.26 -2.31
C ALA A 1005 -12.39 -25.51 -2.03
N ILE A 1006 -12.36 -24.40 -1.29
CA ILE A 1006 -13.53 -23.55 -1.04
C ILE A 1006 -14.08 -22.95 -2.35
N PHE A 1007 -13.21 -22.42 -3.21
CA PHE A 1007 -13.64 -21.84 -4.50
C PHE A 1007 -14.13 -22.92 -5.48
N GLN A 1008 -13.42 -24.04 -5.63
CA GLN A 1008 -13.83 -25.14 -6.52
C GLN A 1008 -15.13 -25.82 -6.06
N GLY A 1009 -15.24 -26.10 -4.76
CA GLY A 1009 -16.42 -26.72 -4.15
C GLY A 1009 -17.64 -25.80 -3.99
N LYS A 1010 -17.54 -24.53 -4.40
CA LYS A 1010 -18.60 -23.50 -4.26
C LYS A 1010 -19.02 -23.24 -2.80
N LEU A 1011 -18.15 -23.55 -1.84
CA LEU A 1011 -18.37 -23.39 -0.40
C LEU A 1011 -18.30 -21.91 0.05
N GLU A 1012 -18.01 -20.99 -0.89
CA GLU A 1012 -18.05 -19.53 -0.79
C GLU A 1012 -19.01 -18.97 0.28
N LYS A 1013 -20.28 -19.40 0.27
CA LYS A 1013 -21.31 -18.89 1.18
C LYS A 1013 -21.05 -19.27 2.64
N LYS A 1014 -20.65 -20.52 2.91
CA LYS A 1014 -20.37 -21.04 4.25
C LYS A 1014 -19.09 -20.42 4.80
N PHE A 1015 -18.05 -20.33 3.97
CA PHE A 1015 -16.82 -19.62 4.33
C PHE A 1015 -17.12 -18.15 4.69
N LEU A 1016 -17.87 -17.44 3.84
CA LEU A 1016 -18.20 -16.04 4.10
C LEU A 1016 -19.07 -15.85 5.35
N GLU A 1017 -20.04 -16.74 5.59
CA GLU A 1017 -20.81 -16.76 6.83
C GLU A 1017 -19.91 -16.96 8.06
N LEU A 1018 -18.94 -17.87 8.01
CA LEU A 1018 -17.97 -18.11 9.09
C LEU A 1018 -17.17 -16.84 9.39
N THR A 1019 -16.66 -16.16 8.34
CA THR A 1019 -15.86 -14.93 8.51
C THR A 1019 -16.62 -13.77 9.17
N GLN A 1020 -17.95 -13.76 9.19
CA GLN A 1020 -18.75 -12.74 9.91
C GLN A 1020 -18.81 -12.96 11.43
N TYR A 1021 -18.51 -14.18 11.90
CA TYR A 1021 -18.40 -14.47 13.33
C TYR A 1021 -16.96 -14.22 13.85
N CYS A 1022 -15.96 -14.39 12.97
CA CYS A 1022 -14.56 -14.13 13.26
C CYS A 1022 -14.26 -12.62 13.37
N ARG A 1023 -13.31 -12.28 14.23
CA ARG A 1023 -12.76 -10.94 14.47
C ARG A 1023 -11.78 -10.51 13.37
N SER A 1024 -10.96 -11.46 12.94
CA SER A 1024 -9.87 -11.28 11.98
C SER A 1024 -9.62 -12.59 11.24
N VAL A 1025 -9.17 -12.47 9.99
CA VAL A 1025 -8.96 -13.59 9.07
C VAL A 1025 -7.57 -13.49 8.46
N LEU A 1026 -6.81 -14.58 8.53
CA LEU A 1026 -5.49 -14.73 7.95
C LEU A 1026 -5.56 -15.77 6.82
N CYS A 1027 -5.21 -15.37 5.60
CA CYS A 1027 -5.00 -16.29 4.48
C CYS A 1027 -3.51 -16.42 4.23
N CYS A 1028 -2.96 -17.61 4.44
CA CYS A 1028 -1.53 -17.91 4.38
C CYS A 1028 -1.19 -18.69 3.11
N ARG A 1029 0.05 -18.58 2.60
CA ARG A 1029 0.45 -19.20 1.31
C ARG A 1029 -0.49 -18.86 0.14
N SER A 1030 -1.13 -17.69 0.17
CA SER A 1030 -2.11 -17.27 -0.82
C SER A 1030 -1.43 -16.74 -2.09
N THR A 1031 -1.85 -17.22 -3.26
CA THR A 1031 -1.34 -16.71 -4.54
C THR A 1031 -1.96 -15.35 -4.88
N PRO A 1032 -1.30 -14.47 -5.66
CA PRO A 1032 -1.85 -13.18 -6.08
C PRO A 1032 -3.29 -13.25 -6.61
N LEU A 1033 -3.55 -14.22 -7.51
CA LEU A 1033 -4.88 -14.44 -8.08
C LEU A 1033 -5.93 -14.76 -6.99
N GLN A 1034 -5.58 -15.59 -6.00
CA GLN A 1034 -6.44 -15.92 -4.87
C GLN A 1034 -6.69 -14.72 -3.94
N LYS A 1035 -5.71 -13.86 -3.68
CA LYS A 1035 -5.94 -12.59 -2.98
C LYS A 1035 -7.02 -11.78 -3.69
N SER A 1036 -6.90 -11.64 -5.01
CA SER A 1036 -7.91 -10.93 -5.83
C SER A 1036 -9.29 -11.59 -5.79
N MET A 1037 -9.37 -12.91 -5.62
CA MET A 1037 -10.64 -13.66 -5.56
C MET A 1037 -11.34 -13.46 -4.21
N ILE A 1038 -10.60 -13.41 -3.09
CA ILE A 1038 -11.17 -13.10 -1.77
C ILE A 1038 -11.78 -11.70 -1.76
N VAL A 1039 -11.06 -10.68 -2.27
CA VAL A 1039 -11.56 -9.30 -2.32
C VAL A 1039 -12.86 -9.20 -3.13
N LYS A 1040 -12.90 -9.85 -4.31
CA LYS A 1040 -14.12 -9.93 -5.14
C LYS A 1040 -15.25 -10.65 -4.41
N LEU A 1041 -14.96 -11.77 -3.74
CA LEU A 1041 -15.94 -12.55 -2.98
C LEU A 1041 -16.60 -11.69 -1.88
N VAL A 1042 -15.81 -11.04 -1.04
CA VAL A 1042 -16.35 -10.22 0.07
C VAL A 1042 -17.16 -9.04 -0.47
N ARG A 1043 -16.62 -8.28 -1.44
CA ARG A 1043 -17.32 -7.14 -2.04
C ARG A 1043 -18.63 -7.57 -2.71
N ASP A 1044 -18.59 -8.55 -3.61
CA ASP A 1044 -19.72 -8.85 -4.50
C ASP A 1044 -20.85 -9.60 -3.78
N LYS A 1045 -20.54 -10.36 -2.72
CA LYS A 1045 -21.53 -11.08 -1.91
C LYS A 1045 -22.08 -10.24 -0.76
N LEU A 1046 -21.25 -9.49 -0.02
CA LEU A 1046 -21.71 -8.68 1.11
C LEU A 1046 -22.17 -7.27 0.72
N ARG A 1047 -21.79 -6.79 -0.47
CA ARG A 1047 -22.06 -5.41 -0.96
C ARG A 1047 -21.48 -4.31 -0.06
N VAL A 1048 -20.37 -4.63 0.60
CA VAL A 1048 -19.59 -3.75 1.49
C VAL A 1048 -18.49 -3.03 0.73
N MET A 1049 -18.05 -1.87 1.24
CA MET A 1049 -16.93 -1.14 0.66
C MET A 1049 -15.60 -1.79 1.06
N THR A 1050 -14.82 -2.17 0.06
CA THR A 1050 -13.54 -2.88 0.23
C THR A 1050 -12.34 -1.98 -0.06
N LEU A 1051 -11.39 -1.98 0.87
CA LEU A 1051 -10.06 -1.40 0.69
C LEU A 1051 -9.02 -2.51 0.69
N SER A 1052 -7.99 -2.41 -0.14
CA SER A 1052 -6.83 -3.31 -0.07
C SER A 1052 -5.52 -2.53 -0.14
N ILE A 1053 -4.55 -2.95 0.66
CA ILE A 1053 -3.24 -2.30 0.82
C ILE A 1053 -2.09 -3.31 0.62
N GLY A 1054 -1.08 -2.90 -0.13
CA GLY A 1054 0.11 -3.69 -0.45
C GLY A 1054 1.19 -2.82 -1.12
N ASP A 1055 2.43 -3.30 -1.17
CA ASP A 1055 3.59 -2.64 -1.82
C ASP A 1055 4.16 -3.45 -2.99
N GLY A 1056 4.28 -4.77 -2.83
CA GLY A 1056 4.79 -5.67 -3.87
C GLY A 1056 3.85 -5.86 -5.07
N ALA A 1057 4.40 -6.34 -6.19
CA ALA A 1057 3.61 -6.60 -7.41
C ALA A 1057 2.56 -7.72 -7.22
N ASN A 1058 2.83 -8.65 -6.29
CA ASN A 1058 1.89 -9.68 -5.87
C ASN A 1058 0.51 -9.11 -5.46
N ASP A 1059 0.48 -7.88 -4.96
CA ASP A 1059 -0.73 -7.21 -4.49
C ASP A 1059 -1.41 -6.32 -5.52
N VAL A 1060 -0.79 -6.07 -6.68
CA VAL A 1060 -1.42 -5.32 -7.80
C VAL A 1060 -2.77 -5.92 -8.18
N SER A 1061 -2.87 -7.25 -8.22
CA SER A 1061 -4.12 -7.95 -8.52
C SER A 1061 -5.19 -7.85 -7.42
N MET A 1062 -4.79 -7.60 -6.17
CA MET A 1062 -5.66 -7.33 -5.02
C MET A 1062 -6.13 -5.86 -5.04
N ILE A 1063 -5.20 -4.93 -5.23
CA ILE A 1063 -5.36 -3.46 -5.34
C ILE A 1063 -6.31 -3.07 -6.48
N GLN A 1064 -6.19 -3.71 -7.65
CA GLN A 1064 -7.10 -3.50 -8.78
C GLN A 1064 -8.48 -4.20 -8.59
N ALA A 1065 -8.59 -5.13 -7.63
CA ALA A 1065 -9.82 -5.87 -7.35
C ALA A 1065 -10.73 -5.20 -6.31
N ALA A 1066 -10.18 -4.39 -5.39
CA ALA A 1066 -10.93 -3.66 -4.36
C ALA A 1066 -11.64 -2.40 -4.90
N ASP A 1067 -12.57 -1.85 -4.12
CA ASP A 1067 -13.17 -0.54 -4.41
C ASP A 1067 -12.14 0.58 -4.24
N ILE A 1068 -11.28 0.51 -3.22
CA ILE A 1068 -10.09 1.36 -3.07
C ILE A 1068 -8.83 0.49 -2.97
N GLY A 1069 -7.86 0.75 -3.83
CA GLY A 1069 -6.51 0.17 -3.76
C GLY A 1069 -5.52 1.20 -3.25
N ILE A 1070 -4.78 0.86 -2.19
CA ILE A 1070 -3.68 1.68 -1.66
C ILE A 1070 -2.36 0.97 -1.92
N GLY A 1071 -1.41 1.68 -2.51
CA GLY A 1071 -0.03 1.25 -2.64
C GLY A 1071 0.80 1.78 -1.48
N ILE A 1072 1.67 0.96 -0.90
CA ILE A 1072 2.76 1.45 -0.03
C ILE A 1072 4.02 1.65 -0.89
N SER A 1073 4.70 2.78 -0.71
CA SER A 1073 5.98 3.10 -1.36
C SER A 1073 7.15 2.37 -0.68
N GLY A 1074 7.16 1.03 -0.78
CA GLY A 1074 8.21 0.18 -0.22
C GLY A 1074 9.50 0.15 -1.07
N GLN A 1075 10.59 -0.34 -0.47
CA GLN A 1075 11.81 -0.72 -1.21
C GLN A 1075 11.56 -1.86 -2.20
N GLU A 1076 10.51 -2.65 -1.96
CA GLU A 1076 9.98 -3.70 -2.86
C GLU A 1076 9.51 -3.16 -4.22
N GLY A 1077 9.41 -1.84 -4.40
CA GLY A 1077 9.33 -1.20 -5.71
C GLY A 1077 7.96 -0.62 -6.04
N MET A 1078 7.88 0.08 -7.18
CA MET A 1078 6.76 0.97 -7.48
C MET A 1078 5.52 0.27 -8.09
N GLN A 1079 5.46 -1.06 -8.11
CA GLN A 1079 4.40 -1.83 -8.80
C GLN A 1079 3.00 -1.58 -8.22
N ALA A 1080 2.82 -1.76 -6.90
CA ALA A 1080 1.56 -1.46 -6.23
C ALA A 1080 1.20 0.02 -6.35
N VAL A 1081 2.17 0.91 -6.07
CA VAL A 1081 2.05 2.38 -6.21
C VAL A 1081 1.62 2.79 -7.61
N MET A 1082 2.11 2.15 -8.67
CA MET A 1082 1.71 2.47 -10.04
C MET A 1082 0.28 2.05 -10.36
N SER A 1083 -0.22 1.00 -9.69
CA SER A 1083 -1.53 0.39 -9.91
C SER A 1083 -2.62 0.83 -8.92
N SER A 1084 -2.26 1.61 -7.91
CA SER A 1084 -3.16 2.02 -6.83
C SER A 1084 -3.92 3.30 -7.13
N ASP A 1085 -5.01 3.52 -6.37
CA ASP A 1085 -5.80 4.75 -6.40
C ASP A 1085 -5.15 5.85 -5.56
N PHE A 1086 -4.54 5.47 -4.44
CA PHE A 1086 -3.72 6.31 -3.55
C PHE A 1086 -2.40 5.60 -3.26
N ALA A 1087 -1.31 6.33 -3.08
CA ALA A 1087 -0.05 5.76 -2.61
C ALA A 1087 0.44 6.51 -1.36
N ILE A 1088 0.74 5.75 -0.30
CA ILE A 1088 1.26 6.26 0.98
C ILE A 1088 2.64 5.66 1.25
N THR A 1089 3.43 6.32 2.09
CA THR A 1089 4.80 5.90 2.43
C THR A 1089 4.87 4.87 3.55
N ARG A 1090 4.02 4.99 4.58
CA ARG A 1090 4.01 4.13 5.78
C ARG A 1090 2.58 3.77 6.18
N PHE A 1091 2.39 2.58 6.73
CA PHE A 1091 1.08 2.08 7.18
C PHE A 1091 0.40 3.00 8.21
N LYS A 1092 1.17 3.68 9.08
CA LYS A 1092 0.63 4.64 10.06
C LYS A 1092 -0.23 5.75 9.44
N HIS A 1093 0.08 6.18 8.21
CA HIS A 1093 -0.65 7.25 7.50
C HIS A 1093 -2.10 6.85 7.16
N LEU A 1094 -2.40 5.54 7.09
CA LEU A 1094 -3.75 5.00 6.92
C LEU A 1094 -4.71 5.45 8.04
N LYS A 1095 -4.20 5.66 9.27
CA LYS A 1095 -4.97 6.14 10.43
C LYS A 1095 -5.62 7.50 10.16
N LYS A 1096 -4.85 8.49 9.72
CA LYS A 1096 -5.35 9.84 9.42
C LYS A 1096 -6.10 9.89 8.09
N LEU A 1097 -5.63 9.16 7.08
CA LEU A 1097 -6.25 9.07 5.76
C LEU A 1097 -7.73 8.64 5.83
N LEU A 1098 -8.05 7.59 6.60
CA LEU A 1098 -9.44 7.11 6.71
C LEU A 1098 -10.24 7.94 7.72
N LEU A 1099 -9.76 8.09 8.94
CA LEU A 1099 -10.57 8.63 10.06
C LEU A 1099 -10.79 10.15 9.98
N VAL A 1100 -9.87 10.89 9.36
CA VAL A 1100 -9.98 12.35 9.20
C VAL A 1100 -10.41 12.70 7.77
N HIS A 1101 -9.56 12.40 6.78
CA HIS A 1101 -9.85 12.80 5.40
C HIS A 1101 -11.02 12.05 4.79
N GLY A 1102 -11.09 10.73 4.97
CA GLY A 1102 -12.22 9.93 4.49
C GLY A 1102 -13.55 10.39 5.08
N HIS A 1103 -13.63 10.54 6.41
CA HIS A 1103 -14.82 11.06 7.09
C HIS A 1103 -15.22 12.45 6.57
N TRP A 1104 -14.28 13.40 6.49
CA TRP A 1104 -14.55 14.74 5.97
C TRP A 1104 -15.00 14.73 4.50
N CYS A 1105 -14.33 14.00 3.60
CA CYS A 1105 -14.68 13.96 2.17
C CYS A 1105 -16.08 13.37 1.95
N TYR A 1106 -16.43 12.30 2.68
CA TYR A 1106 -17.78 11.76 2.70
C TYR A 1106 -18.80 12.77 3.24
N SER A 1107 -18.56 13.34 4.43
CA SER A 1107 -19.53 14.20 5.13
C SER A 1107 -19.81 15.51 4.35
N ARG A 1108 -18.76 16.13 3.79
CA ARG A 1108 -18.85 17.29 2.90
C ARG A 1108 -19.70 16.99 1.67
N LEU A 1109 -19.33 15.95 0.91
CA LEU A 1109 -19.96 15.65 -0.38
C LEU A 1109 -21.42 15.17 -0.20
N ALA A 1110 -21.69 14.41 0.86
CA ALA A 1110 -23.04 14.00 1.25
C ALA A 1110 -23.98 15.19 1.46
N ARG A 1111 -23.61 16.14 2.33
CA ARG A 1111 -24.45 17.32 2.61
C ARG A 1111 -24.56 18.24 1.40
N MET A 1112 -23.47 18.42 0.65
CA MET A 1112 -23.44 19.22 -0.56
C MET A 1112 -24.43 18.70 -1.61
N VAL A 1113 -24.47 17.39 -1.89
CA VAL A 1113 -25.39 16.79 -2.86
C VAL A 1113 -26.85 16.97 -2.43
N VAL A 1114 -27.17 16.73 -1.14
CA VAL A 1114 -28.53 16.94 -0.60
C VAL A 1114 -28.96 18.41 -0.73
N TYR A 1115 -28.09 19.36 -0.38
CA TYR A 1115 -28.37 20.79 -0.52
C TYR A 1115 -28.51 21.22 -1.99
N TYR A 1116 -27.74 20.64 -2.90
CA TYR A 1116 -27.84 20.99 -4.33
C TYR A 1116 -29.17 20.55 -4.94
N LEU A 1117 -29.68 19.38 -4.55
CA LEU A 1117 -31.01 18.91 -4.95
C LEU A 1117 -32.09 19.79 -4.30
N TYR A 1118 -31.97 20.05 -2.99
CA TYR A 1118 -32.84 20.96 -2.23
C TYR A 1118 -33.02 22.33 -2.91
N LYS A 1119 -31.93 23.04 -3.24
CA LYS A 1119 -32.02 24.41 -3.77
C LYS A 1119 -32.73 24.45 -5.14
N ASN A 1120 -32.57 23.41 -5.96
CA ASN A 1120 -33.17 23.35 -7.30
C ASN A 1120 -34.66 23.02 -7.22
N VAL A 1121 -35.04 22.08 -6.35
CA VAL A 1121 -36.46 21.78 -6.06
C VAL A 1121 -37.16 23.01 -5.48
N CYS A 1122 -36.53 23.68 -4.52
CA CYS A 1122 -37.06 24.92 -3.93
C CYS A 1122 -37.25 26.03 -4.98
N TYR A 1123 -36.34 26.16 -5.95
CA TYR A 1123 -36.43 27.16 -7.02
C TYR A 1123 -37.51 26.82 -8.05
N VAL A 1124 -37.52 25.59 -8.57
CA VAL A 1124 -38.45 25.14 -9.61
C VAL A 1124 -39.90 25.12 -9.13
N ASN A 1125 -40.13 24.80 -7.87
CA ASN A 1125 -41.46 24.85 -7.30
C ASN A 1125 -42.08 26.26 -7.36
N LEU A 1126 -41.28 27.35 -7.35
CA LEU A 1126 -41.80 28.71 -7.54
C LEU A 1126 -42.40 28.90 -8.95
N LEU A 1127 -41.75 28.34 -9.97
CA LEU A 1127 -42.25 28.35 -11.35
C LEU A 1127 -43.52 27.50 -11.48
N PHE A 1128 -43.58 26.37 -10.77
CA PHE A 1128 -44.75 25.47 -10.72
C PHE A 1128 -45.95 26.11 -9.99
N TRP A 1129 -45.74 26.76 -8.83
CA TRP A 1129 -46.81 27.45 -8.11
C TRP A 1129 -47.43 28.58 -8.95
N TYR A 1130 -46.63 29.27 -9.76
CA TYR A 1130 -47.13 30.29 -10.70
C TYR A 1130 -48.07 29.72 -11.78
N GLN A 1131 -47.89 28.46 -12.22
CA GLN A 1131 -48.70 27.88 -13.31
C GLN A 1131 -50.19 27.77 -12.96
N PHE A 1132 -50.53 27.62 -11.68
CA PHE A 1132 -51.92 27.62 -11.21
C PHE A 1132 -52.64 28.97 -11.39
N PHE A 1133 -51.90 30.07 -11.56
CA PHE A 1133 -52.44 31.42 -11.70
C PHE A 1133 -52.43 31.93 -13.14
N CYS A 1134 -51.59 31.36 -14.01
CA CYS A 1134 -51.49 31.74 -15.43
C CYS A 1134 -52.22 30.77 -16.39
N GLY A 1135 -53.15 29.93 -15.89
CA GLY A 1135 -53.89 28.97 -16.72
C GLY A 1135 -53.03 27.84 -17.30
N PHE A 1136 -51.93 27.47 -16.61
CA PHE A 1136 -50.92 26.52 -17.06
C PHE A 1136 -50.29 26.85 -18.44
N SER A 1137 -50.23 28.14 -18.79
CA SER A 1137 -49.72 28.65 -20.08
C SER A 1137 -48.20 28.54 -20.29
N SER A 1138 -47.44 27.94 -19.38
CA SER A 1138 -45.96 27.89 -19.39
C SER A 1138 -45.24 29.23 -19.24
N SER A 1139 -45.97 30.33 -18.96
CA SER A 1139 -45.37 31.64 -18.70
C SER A 1139 -44.58 31.69 -17.39
N THR A 1140 -43.59 32.58 -17.29
CA THR A 1140 -42.75 32.77 -16.09
C THR A 1140 -42.81 34.19 -15.55
N MET A 1141 -42.88 34.32 -14.22
CA MET A 1141 -42.71 35.61 -13.51
C MET A 1141 -41.24 36.06 -13.42
N ILE A 1142 -40.29 35.14 -13.60
CA ILE A 1142 -38.85 35.40 -13.54
C ILE A 1142 -38.30 35.46 -14.97
N ASP A 1143 -37.45 36.46 -15.24
CA ASP A 1143 -36.71 36.57 -16.51
C ASP A 1143 -35.71 35.41 -16.69
N TYR A 1144 -35.51 34.97 -17.93
CA TYR A 1144 -34.71 33.77 -18.23
C TYR A 1144 -33.22 33.94 -17.92
N TRP A 1145 -32.63 35.13 -18.04
CA TRP A 1145 -31.25 35.37 -17.61
C TRP A 1145 -31.11 35.24 -16.10
N GLN A 1146 -32.08 35.76 -15.34
CA GLN A 1146 -32.09 35.62 -13.88
C GLN A 1146 -32.13 34.15 -13.45
N MET A 1147 -32.96 33.31 -14.10
CA MET A 1147 -33.04 31.87 -13.82
C MET A 1147 -31.72 31.14 -14.09
N ILE A 1148 -30.96 31.55 -15.11
CA ILE A 1148 -29.65 30.97 -15.46
C ILE A 1148 -28.58 31.41 -14.46
N PHE A 1149 -28.46 32.71 -14.22
CA PHE A 1149 -27.47 33.27 -13.28
C PHE A 1149 -27.69 32.80 -11.84
N PHE A 1150 -28.94 32.51 -11.46
CA PHE A 1150 -29.28 31.91 -10.16
C PHE A 1150 -28.47 30.63 -9.89
N ASN A 1151 -28.41 29.72 -10.85
CA ASN A 1151 -27.74 28.43 -10.70
C ASN A 1151 -26.27 28.41 -11.14
N LEU A 1152 -25.86 29.33 -12.02
CA LEU A 1152 -24.49 29.44 -12.52
C LEU A 1152 -23.59 30.28 -11.61
N PHE A 1153 -24.08 31.40 -11.07
CA PHE A 1153 -23.28 32.37 -10.30
C PHE A 1153 -23.80 32.58 -8.88
N PHE A 1154 -25.06 32.96 -8.69
CA PHE A 1154 -25.56 33.43 -7.38
C PHE A 1154 -25.55 32.31 -6.32
N THR A 1155 -25.88 31.06 -6.69
CA THR A 1155 -25.96 29.93 -5.74
C THR A 1155 -24.96 28.79 -5.99
N SER A 1156 -23.93 28.99 -6.83
CA SER A 1156 -22.95 27.95 -7.19
C SER A 1156 -21.73 27.93 -6.25
N LEU A 1157 -21.17 29.09 -5.92
CA LEU A 1157 -19.96 29.21 -5.10
C LEU A 1157 -20.15 28.78 -3.62
N PRO A 1158 -21.24 29.16 -2.90
CA PRO A 1158 -21.41 28.76 -1.50
C PRO A 1158 -21.40 27.25 -1.23
N PRO A 1159 -22.13 26.38 -1.99
CA PRO A 1159 -22.04 24.93 -1.79
C PRO A 1159 -20.70 24.32 -2.24
N LEU A 1160 -20.00 24.92 -3.20
CA LEU A 1160 -18.67 24.47 -3.61
C LEU A 1160 -17.64 24.71 -2.48
N VAL A 1161 -17.62 25.91 -1.91
CA VAL A 1161 -16.71 26.27 -0.81
C VAL A 1161 -17.00 25.42 0.43
N PHE A 1162 -18.27 25.22 0.76
CA PHE A 1162 -18.72 24.27 1.80
C PHE A 1162 -18.25 22.83 1.54
N GLY A 1163 -18.40 22.33 0.31
CA GLY A 1163 -17.98 20.99 -0.09
C GLY A 1163 -16.46 20.76 -0.03
N VAL A 1164 -15.65 21.82 -0.03
CA VAL A 1164 -14.20 21.75 0.14
C VAL A 1164 -13.77 21.98 1.61
N LEU A 1165 -14.33 22.98 2.29
CA LEU A 1165 -13.77 23.52 3.54
C LEU A 1165 -14.50 23.14 4.85
N ASP A 1166 -15.78 22.72 4.83
CA ASP A 1166 -16.51 22.45 6.08
C ASP A 1166 -15.86 21.30 6.87
N LYS A 1167 -15.72 21.46 8.19
CA LYS A 1167 -15.24 20.42 9.11
C LYS A 1167 -16.34 20.21 10.14
N ASP A 1168 -16.96 19.04 10.12
CA ASP A 1168 -18.06 18.76 11.03
C ASP A 1168 -17.60 18.36 12.43
N ILE A 1169 -16.38 17.86 12.55
CA ILE A 1169 -15.62 17.58 13.78
C ILE A 1169 -14.13 17.86 13.49
N SER A 1170 -13.37 18.32 14.48
CA SER A 1170 -11.91 18.49 14.39
C SER A 1170 -11.15 17.17 14.16
N ALA A 1171 -9.95 17.25 13.57
CA ALA A 1171 -9.11 16.09 13.30
C ALA A 1171 -8.66 15.39 14.59
N GLU A 1172 -8.36 16.16 15.64
CA GLU A 1172 -7.97 15.65 16.96
C GLU A 1172 -9.09 14.81 17.57
N THR A 1173 -10.34 15.31 17.57
CA THR A 1173 -11.49 14.60 18.13
C THR A 1173 -11.85 13.35 17.29
N LEU A 1174 -11.68 13.38 15.96
CA LEU A 1174 -11.85 12.20 15.10
C LEU A 1174 -10.79 11.12 15.35
N LEU A 1175 -9.51 11.49 15.52
CA LEU A 1175 -8.44 10.56 15.88
C LEU A 1175 -8.57 10.03 17.31
N ALA A 1176 -9.13 10.83 18.22
CA ALA A 1176 -9.36 10.46 19.62
C ALA A 1176 -10.61 9.58 19.83
N LEU A 1177 -11.62 9.67 18.95
CA LEU A 1177 -12.86 8.88 19.01
C LEU A 1177 -13.12 8.15 17.66
N PRO A 1178 -12.35 7.08 17.34
CA PRO A 1178 -12.39 6.43 16.03
C PRO A 1178 -13.78 5.89 15.65
N GLU A 1179 -14.59 5.54 16.65
CA GLU A 1179 -15.96 5.04 16.46
C GLU A 1179 -16.87 5.94 15.62
N LEU A 1180 -16.60 7.24 15.57
CA LEU A 1180 -17.40 8.21 14.81
C LEU A 1180 -17.45 7.88 13.31
N TYR A 1181 -16.40 7.21 12.80
CA TYR A 1181 -16.30 6.70 11.43
C TYR A 1181 -17.43 5.72 11.05
N LYS A 1182 -18.04 5.02 12.02
CA LYS A 1182 -19.19 4.11 11.81
C LYS A 1182 -20.39 4.84 11.17
N SER A 1183 -20.52 6.15 11.39
CA SER A 1183 -21.57 6.99 10.78
C SER A 1183 -21.43 7.05 9.24
N GLY A 1184 -20.19 7.10 8.73
CA GLY A 1184 -19.88 7.04 7.30
C GLY A 1184 -20.12 5.66 6.70
N GLN A 1185 -19.76 4.58 7.42
CA GLN A 1185 -20.06 3.20 7.03
C GLN A 1185 -21.59 2.98 6.90
N ASN A 1186 -22.36 3.38 7.91
CA ASN A 1186 -23.82 3.36 7.97
C ASN A 1186 -24.49 4.32 6.97
N SER A 1187 -23.71 5.21 6.33
CA SER A 1187 -24.17 6.22 5.37
C SER A 1187 -25.17 7.24 5.98
N GLU A 1188 -25.07 7.50 7.28
CA GLU A 1188 -26.06 8.28 8.06
C GLU A 1188 -26.33 9.68 7.48
N CYS A 1189 -25.28 10.36 6.98
CA CYS A 1189 -25.40 11.68 6.35
C CYS A 1189 -26.19 11.68 5.03
N TYR A 1190 -26.27 10.56 4.30
CA TYR A 1190 -26.90 10.49 2.98
C TYR A 1190 -27.70 9.19 2.81
N ASN A 1191 -28.89 9.20 3.41
CA ASN A 1191 -29.90 8.14 3.32
C ASN A 1191 -31.12 8.61 2.51
N LEU A 1192 -31.90 7.64 2.01
CA LEU A 1192 -33.17 7.90 1.29
C LEU A 1192 -34.16 8.76 2.11
N SER A 1193 -34.16 8.61 3.44
CA SER A 1193 -34.95 9.45 4.35
C SER A 1193 -34.47 10.91 4.36
N THR A 1194 -33.14 11.13 4.36
CA THR A 1194 -32.54 12.47 4.29
C THR A 1194 -32.92 13.19 2.99
N PHE A 1195 -32.91 12.47 1.86
CA PHE A 1195 -33.41 12.98 0.58
C PHE A 1195 -34.87 13.41 0.69
N TRP A 1196 -35.80 12.52 1.07
CA TRP A 1196 -37.23 12.84 1.13
C TRP A 1196 -37.58 13.95 2.13
N ILE A 1197 -36.95 13.97 3.31
CA ILE A 1197 -37.11 15.08 4.27
C ILE A 1197 -36.68 16.41 3.63
N SER A 1198 -35.55 16.41 2.91
CA SER A 1198 -35.05 17.59 2.19
C SER A 1198 -35.96 18.03 1.04
N MET A 1199 -36.59 17.08 0.32
CA MET A 1199 -37.58 17.39 -0.72
C MET A 1199 -38.82 18.05 -0.10
N VAL A 1200 -39.36 17.51 0.99
CA VAL A 1200 -40.53 18.09 1.69
C VAL A 1200 -40.22 19.48 2.24
N ASP A 1201 -39.01 19.69 2.76
CA ASP A 1201 -38.54 21.01 3.22
C ASP A 1201 -38.46 22.02 2.04
N ALA A 1202 -37.94 21.59 0.88
CA ALA A 1202 -37.93 22.41 -0.34
C ALA A 1202 -39.35 22.74 -0.86
N PHE A 1203 -40.29 21.80 -0.80
CA PHE A 1203 -41.70 22.06 -1.12
C PHE A 1203 -42.30 23.08 -0.15
N TYR A 1204 -42.15 22.90 1.17
CA TYR A 1204 -42.65 23.86 2.17
C TYR A 1204 -42.05 25.26 1.98
N GLN A 1205 -40.72 25.39 1.86
CA GLN A 1205 -40.08 26.69 1.74
C GLN A 1205 -40.47 27.40 0.44
N SER A 1206 -40.55 26.67 -0.69
CA SER A 1206 -41.05 27.24 -1.95
C SER A 1206 -42.51 27.74 -1.86
N LEU A 1207 -43.36 27.03 -1.11
CA LEU A 1207 -44.75 27.41 -0.90
C LEU A 1207 -44.84 28.74 -0.14
N ILE A 1208 -44.09 28.89 0.96
CA ILE A 1208 -44.02 30.13 1.73
C ILE A 1208 -43.44 31.29 0.90
N CYS A 1209 -42.34 31.03 0.18
CA CYS A 1209 -41.67 32.01 -0.69
C CYS A 1209 -42.53 32.50 -1.86
N PHE A 1210 -43.51 31.72 -2.33
CA PHE A 1210 -44.48 32.15 -3.33
C PHE A 1210 -45.71 32.83 -2.70
N PHE A 1211 -46.35 32.18 -1.72
CA PHE A 1211 -47.67 32.58 -1.24
C PHE A 1211 -47.66 33.82 -0.33
N ILE A 1212 -46.58 34.12 0.39
CA ILE A 1212 -46.51 35.37 1.18
C ILE A 1212 -46.44 36.60 0.26
N PRO A 1213 -45.54 36.68 -0.75
CA PRO A 1213 -45.57 37.74 -1.76
C PRO A 1213 -46.91 37.81 -2.52
N TYR A 1214 -47.47 36.68 -2.95
CA TYR A 1214 -48.78 36.65 -3.62
C TYR A 1214 -49.88 37.29 -2.76
N LEU A 1215 -49.93 37.00 -1.46
CA LEU A 1215 -50.91 37.60 -0.55
C LEU A 1215 -50.61 39.08 -0.24
N ALA A 1216 -49.34 39.49 -0.20
CA ALA A 1216 -48.94 40.87 0.05
C ALA A 1216 -49.22 41.82 -1.12
N TYR A 1217 -49.13 41.33 -2.36
CA TYR A 1217 -49.39 42.10 -3.59
C TYR A 1217 -50.77 41.84 -4.21
N LYS A 1218 -51.66 41.10 -3.52
CA LYS A 1218 -53.00 40.75 -4.02
C LYS A 1218 -53.87 42.00 -4.19
N GLY A 1219 -54.17 42.33 -5.45
CA GLY A 1219 -54.97 43.52 -5.79
C GLY A 1219 -54.17 44.81 -5.95
N SER A 1220 -52.85 44.72 -6.15
CA SER A 1220 -52.02 45.83 -6.62
C SER A 1220 -51.73 45.73 -8.13
N ASP A 1221 -51.56 46.88 -8.79
CA ASP A 1221 -51.36 47.02 -10.25
C ASP A 1221 -49.93 46.66 -10.71
N ILE A 1222 -49.35 45.61 -10.14
CA ILE A 1222 -47.95 45.19 -10.33
C ILE A 1222 -47.84 44.23 -11.53
N ASP A 1223 -46.88 44.49 -12.42
CA ASP A 1223 -46.63 43.64 -13.59
C ASP A 1223 -45.95 42.29 -13.23
N VAL A 1224 -45.91 41.38 -14.20
CA VAL A 1224 -45.40 40.01 -14.04
C VAL A 1224 -43.93 39.98 -13.57
N PHE A 1225 -43.07 40.87 -14.07
CA PHE A 1225 -41.64 40.88 -13.70
C PHE A 1225 -41.38 41.63 -12.39
N THR A 1226 -42.14 42.69 -12.10
CA THR A 1226 -42.12 43.35 -10.79
C THR A 1226 -42.69 42.46 -9.69
N PHE A 1227 -43.60 41.53 -9.99
CA PHE A 1227 -44.04 40.49 -9.06
C PHE A 1227 -42.98 39.38 -8.85
N GLY A 1228 -42.30 38.94 -9.92
CA GLY A 1228 -41.27 37.91 -9.82
C GLY A 1228 -39.98 38.35 -9.11
N THR A 1229 -39.62 39.63 -9.18
CA THR A 1229 -38.37 40.19 -8.61
C THR A 1229 -38.28 40.08 -7.08
N PRO A 1230 -39.32 40.41 -6.28
CA PRO A 1230 -39.41 40.07 -4.87
C PRO A 1230 -39.25 38.57 -4.60
N ILE A 1231 -39.95 37.72 -5.36
CA ILE A 1231 -39.93 36.26 -5.17
C ILE A 1231 -38.53 35.69 -5.44
N ASN A 1232 -37.84 36.15 -6.48
CA ASN A 1232 -36.46 35.72 -6.78
C ASN A 1232 -35.49 36.17 -5.67
N THR A 1233 -35.66 37.38 -5.15
CA THR A 1233 -34.86 37.92 -4.02
C THR A 1233 -35.08 37.12 -2.74
N ILE A 1234 -36.33 36.81 -2.41
CA ILE A 1234 -36.74 35.99 -1.26
C ILE A 1234 -36.20 34.56 -1.40
N SER A 1235 -36.31 33.98 -2.58
CA SER A 1235 -35.80 32.65 -2.91
C SER A 1235 -34.29 32.55 -2.69
N LEU A 1236 -33.51 33.50 -3.25
CA LEU A 1236 -32.07 33.58 -3.02
C LEU A 1236 -31.73 33.73 -1.54
N THR A 1237 -32.39 34.66 -0.85
CA THR A 1237 -32.16 34.95 0.58
C THR A 1237 -32.43 33.71 1.43
N THR A 1238 -33.54 33.03 1.19
CA THR A 1238 -33.95 31.81 1.90
C THR A 1238 -32.95 30.67 1.66
N ILE A 1239 -32.51 30.48 0.41
CA ILE A 1239 -31.56 29.41 0.04
C ILE A 1239 -30.16 29.68 0.63
N LEU A 1240 -29.66 30.92 0.58
CA LEU A 1240 -28.38 31.29 1.20
C LEU A 1240 -28.41 31.17 2.74
N LEU A 1241 -29.50 31.57 3.39
CA LEU A 1241 -29.68 31.40 4.84
C LEU A 1241 -29.89 29.93 5.25
N HIS A 1242 -30.55 29.11 4.42
CA HIS A 1242 -30.63 27.66 4.63
C HIS A 1242 -29.23 27.02 4.61
N GLN A 1243 -28.39 27.38 3.64
CA GLN A 1243 -26.99 26.94 3.59
C GLN A 1243 -26.22 27.38 4.83
N ALA A 1244 -26.40 28.62 5.28
CA ALA A 1244 -25.76 29.17 6.48
C ALA A 1244 -26.13 28.40 7.76
N MET A 1245 -27.37 27.92 7.89
CA MET A 1245 -27.78 27.05 9.01
C MET A 1245 -27.20 25.62 8.92
N GLU A 1246 -26.91 25.12 7.71
CA GLU A 1246 -26.35 23.79 7.53
C GLU A 1246 -24.81 23.72 7.61
N MET A 1247 -24.09 24.83 7.41
CA MET A 1247 -22.66 24.93 7.72
C MET A 1247 -22.38 24.58 9.19
N LYS A 1248 -21.42 23.67 9.45
CA LYS A 1248 -21.04 23.28 10.82
C LYS A 1248 -19.81 24.04 11.31
N THR A 1249 -18.94 24.46 10.40
CA THR A 1249 -17.86 25.42 10.64
C THR A 1249 -18.07 26.71 9.85
N TRP A 1250 -17.93 27.84 10.54
CA TRP A 1250 -17.89 29.16 9.95
C TRP A 1250 -16.44 29.63 9.87
N THR A 1251 -16.02 30.03 8.66
CA THR A 1251 -14.71 30.66 8.42
C THR A 1251 -14.92 31.95 7.64
N ILE A 1252 -13.91 32.83 7.63
CA ILE A 1252 -13.98 34.10 6.91
C ILE A 1252 -14.36 33.88 5.43
N PHE A 1253 -13.79 32.85 4.79
CA PHE A 1253 -14.12 32.48 3.41
C PHE A 1253 -15.60 32.12 3.21
N HIS A 1254 -16.22 31.37 4.13
CA HIS A 1254 -17.65 31.05 4.04
C HIS A 1254 -18.52 32.31 4.15
N GLY A 1255 -18.20 33.21 5.09
CA GLY A 1255 -18.92 34.48 5.27
C GLY A 1255 -18.78 35.42 4.06
N VAL A 1256 -17.55 35.59 3.55
CA VAL A 1256 -17.26 36.40 2.35
C VAL A 1256 -17.99 35.85 1.11
N VAL A 1257 -18.06 34.52 0.94
CA VAL A 1257 -18.71 33.90 -0.22
C VAL A 1257 -20.24 33.97 -0.13
N LEU A 1258 -20.84 33.77 1.06
CA LEU A 1258 -22.28 33.96 1.26
C LEU A 1258 -22.71 35.41 1.03
N LEU A 1259 -22.00 36.37 1.63
CA LEU A 1259 -22.29 37.80 1.46
C LEU A 1259 -21.99 38.27 0.02
N GLY A 1260 -20.90 37.78 -0.57
CA GLY A 1260 -20.53 38.05 -1.96
C GLY A 1260 -21.58 37.55 -2.96
N SER A 1261 -22.11 36.33 -2.77
CA SER A 1261 -23.24 35.81 -3.56
C SER A 1261 -24.49 36.70 -3.46
N PHE A 1262 -24.82 37.17 -2.26
CA PHE A 1262 -25.96 38.06 -2.03
C PHE A 1262 -25.76 39.43 -2.71
N LEU A 1263 -24.61 40.08 -2.50
CA LEU A 1263 -24.29 41.38 -3.10
C LEU A 1263 -24.16 41.31 -4.63
N MET A 1264 -23.60 40.22 -5.17
CA MET A 1264 -23.50 40.00 -6.62
C MET A 1264 -24.89 39.96 -7.27
N TYR A 1265 -25.89 39.34 -6.63
CA TYR A 1265 -27.26 39.33 -7.15
C TYR A 1265 -27.83 40.75 -7.31
N PHE A 1266 -27.70 41.61 -6.29
CA PHE A 1266 -28.18 43.00 -6.40
C PHE A 1266 -27.41 43.78 -7.45
N LEU A 1267 -26.07 43.66 -7.50
CA LEU A 1267 -25.23 44.36 -8.47
C LEU A 1267 -25.54 43.95 -9.92
N VAL A 1268 -25.61 42.64 -10.19
CA VAL A 1268 -25.92 42.11 -11.53
C VAL A 1268 -27.36 42.43 -11.92
N SER A 1269 -28.32 42.32 -10.99
CA SER A 1269 -29.73 42.63 -11.28
C SER A 1269 -29.92 44.12 -11.59
N LEU A 1270 -29.33 45.03 -10.80
CA LEU A 1270 -29.35 46.47 -11.08
C LEU A 1270 -28.73 46.79 -12.45
N LEU A 1271 -27.50 46.32 -12.70
CA LEU A 1271 -26.81 46.57 -13.97
C LEU A 1271 -27.60 46.02 -15.17
N TYR A 1272 -28.19 44.84 -15.03
CA TYR A 1272 -29.04 44.22 -16.05
C TYR A 1272 -30.33 45.01 -16.29
N ASN A 1273 -31.05 45.41 -15.24
CA ASN A 1273 -32.29 46.19 -15.32
C ASN A 1273 -32.05 47.61 -15.87
N ALA A 1274 -30.85 48.17 -15.69
CA ALA A 1274 -30.48 49.49 -16.22
C ALA A 1274 -30.02 49.44 -17.69
N THR A 1275 -29.40 48.34 -18.14
CA THR A 1275 -28.81 48.22 -19.49
C THR A 1275 -29.69 47.49 -20.50
N CYS A 1276 -30.56 46.58 -20.07
CA CYS A 1276 -31.35 45.71 -20.94
C CYS A 1276 -32.61 46.39 -21.51
N VAL A 1277 -32.45 47.56 -22.15
CA VAL A 1277 -33.57 48.35 -22.71
C VAL A 1277 -34.17 47.69 -23.97
N ILE A 1278 -33.35 46.96 -24.74
CA ILE A 1278 -33.67 46.45 -26.09
C ILE A 1278 -33.37 44.95 -26.24
N CYS A 1279 -32.51 44.37 -25.41
CA CYS A 1279 -31.90 43.05 -25.67
C CYS A 1279 -32.89 41.86 -25.56
N ASN A 1280 -33.99 42.03 -24.83
CA ASN A 1280 -35.01 41.01 -24.65
C ASN A 1280 -36.35 41.49 -25.25
N SER A 1281 -36.64 41.13 -26.51
CA SER A 1281 -38.00 41.20 -27.06
C SER A 1281 -38.64 39.83 -26.94
N PRO A 1282 -39.83 39.67 -26.33
CA PRO A 1282 -40.81 40.71 -25.96
C PRO A 1282 -40.73 41.22 -24.50
N THR A 1283 -39.84 40.70 -23.66
CA THR A 1283 -39.86 40.91 -22.20
C THR A 1283 -38.89 42.02 -21.74
N ASN A 1284 -39.41 43.19 -21.37
CA ASN A 1284 -38.57 44.35 -20.99
C ASN A 1284 -38.49 44.57 -19.46
N PRO A 1285 -37.40 44.15 -18.77
CA PRO A 1285 -37.21 44.33 -17.33
C PRO A 1285 -36.66 45.72 -16.92
N TYR A 1286 -36.75 46.74 -17.80
CA TYR A 1286 -36.16 48.05 -17.56
C TYR A 1286 -36.66 48.71 -16.26
N TRP A 1287 -35.72 49.14 -15.40
CA TRP A 1287 -35.94 49.77 -14.08
C TRP A 1287 -36.73 48.98 -13.02
N VAL A 1288 -37.18 47.74 -13.28
CA VAL A 1288 -38.00 46.95 -12.33
C VAL A 1288 -37.32 46.80 -10.96
N MET A 1289 -36.02 46.47 -10.94
CA MET A 1289 -35.26 46.31 -9.70
C MET A 1289 -35.09 47.62 -8.92
N GLU A 1290 -34.90 48.76 -9.60
CA GLU A 1290 -34.73 50.07 -8.95
C GLU A 1290 -36.05 50.60 -8.40
N GLY A 1291 -37.15 50.38 -9.13
CA GLY A 1291 -38.50 50.56 -8.63
C GLY A 1291 -38.77 49.73 -7.37
N GLN A 1292 -38.40 48.45 -7.33
CA GLN A 1292 -38.57 47.61 -6.13
C GLN A 1292 -37.68 48.06 -4.96
N LEU A 1293 -36.43 48.47 -5.21
CA LEU A 1293 -35.53 49.00 -4.16
C LEU A 1293 -36.00 50.33 -3.56
N SER A 1294 -36.88 51.09 -4.25
CA SER A 1294 -37.53 52.28 -3.68
C SER A 1294 -38.70 51.95 -2.72
N ASN A 1295 -39.28 50.74 -2.80
CA ASN A 1295 -40.53 50.42 -2.14
C ASN A 1295 -40.32 49.84 -0.72
N PRO A 1296 -40.93 50.39 0.34
CA PRO A 1296 -40.79 49.86 1.71
C PRO A 1296 -41.41 48.47 1.88
N THR A 1297 -42.43 48.13 1.07
CA THR A 1297 -43.07 46.81 1.04
C THR A 1297 -42.11 45.71 0.59
N PHE A 1298 -41.24 45.98 -0.39
CA PHE A 1298 -40.21 45.04 -0.85
C PHE A 1298 -39.33 44.56 0.32
N TYR A 1299 -38.78 45.49 1.11
CA TYR A 1299 -37.95 45.13 2.27
C TYR A 1299 -38.70 44.35 3.34
N LEU A 1300 -39.96 44.72 3.63
CA LEU A 1300 -40.78 44.03 4.64
C LEU A 1300 -41.02 42.56 4.23
N VAL A 1301 -41.42 42.33 2.97
CA VAL A 1301 -41.69 40.98 2.46
C VAL A 1301 -40.39 40.17 2.29
N CYS A 1302 -39.30 40.80 1.84
CA CYS A 1302 -37.97 40.20 1.74
C CYS A 1302 -37.35 39.83 3.10
N PHE A 1303 -37.69 40.53 4.19
CA PHE A 1303 -37.26 40.17 5.54
C PHE A 1303 -38.16 39.11 6.18
N LEU A 1304 -39.48 39.28 6.12
CA LEU A 1304 -40.43 38.40 6.81
C LEU A 1304 -40.50 37.00 6.19
N THR A 1305 -40.49 36.90 4.85
CA THR A 1305 -40.75 35.63 4.16
C THR A 1305 -39.66 34.56 4.42
N PRO A 1306 -38.35 34.87 4.32
CA PRO A 1306 -37.30 33.91 4.67
C PRO A 1306 -37.35 33.47 6.14
N VAL A 1307 -37.71 34.36 7.07
CA VAL A 1307 -37.84 34.01 8.49
C VAL A 1307 -38.96 32.98 8.71
N VAL A 1308 -40.13 33.16 8.08
CA VAL A 1308 -41.26 32.20 8.18
C VAL A 1308 -40.95 30.89 7.45
N ALA A 1309 -40.23 30.94 6.33
CA ALA A 1309 -39.80 29.75 5.59
C ALA A 1309 -38.79 28.90 6.38
N LEU A 1310 -37.84 29.52 7.07
CA LEU A 1310 -36.75 28.82 7.75
C LEU A 1310 -37.09 28.37 9.19
N LEU A 1311 -38.12 28.94 9.80
CA LEU A 1311 -38.50 28.68 11.20
C LEU A 1311 -38.72 27.18 11.52
N PRO A 1312 -39.45 26.38 10.72
CA PRO A 1312 -39.62 24.95 11.02
C PRO A 1312 -38.31 24.15 10.95
N ARG A 1313 -37.43 24.48 9.99
CA ARG A 1313 -36.09 23.85 9.86
C ARG A 1313 -35.21 24.22 11.05
N TYR A 1314 -35.20 25.49 11.45
CA TYR A 1314 -34.49 25.95 12.65
C TYR A 1314 -34.99 25.26 13.93
N PHE A 1315 -36.31 25.17 14.11
CA PHE A 1315 -36.92 24.48 15.24
C PHE A 1315 -36.54 22.99 15.29
N PHE A 1316 -36.60 22.30 14.14
CA PHE A 1316 -36.22 20.89 14.02
C PHE A 1316 -34.73 20.65 14.33
N LEU A 1317 -33.83 21.49 13.79
CA LEU A 1317 -32.40 21.42 14.09
C LEU A 1317 -32.10 21.70 15.58
N SER A 1318 -32.78 22.67 16.19
CA SER A 1318 -32.69 22.96 17.62
C SER A 1318 -33.15 21.79 18.48
N LEU A 1319 -34.29 21.16 18.13
CA LEU A 1319 -34.81 19.98 18.81
C LEU A 1319 -33.86 18.77 18.68
N GLN A 1320 -33.29 18.52 17.48
CA GLN A 1320 -32.30 17.47 17.28
C GLN A 1320 -31.01 17.71 18.10
N GLY A 1321 -30.47 18.93 18.05
CA GLY A 1321 -29.28 19.31 18.82
C GLY A 1321 -29.51 19.24 20.33
N THR A 1322 -30.72 19.49 20.80
CA THR A 1322 -31.10 19.34 22.21
C THR A 1322 -31.25 17.87 22.60
N CYS A 1323 -32.04 17.09 21.86
CA CYS A 1323 -32.32 15.68 22.15
C CYS A 1323 -31.13 14.73 21.92
N GLY A 1324 -30.07 15.17 21.23
CA GLY A 1324 -28.72 14.60 21.33
C GLY A 1324 -28.55 13.13 20.91
N LYS A 1325 -29.44 12.59 20.06
CA LYS A 1325 -29.49 11.15 19.75
C LYS A 1325 -28.31 10.60 18.91
N SER A 1326 -27.56 11.43 18.19
CA SER A 1326 -26.46 10.97 17.33
C SER A 1326 -25.08 11.13 17.99
N LEU A 1327 -24.20 10.15 17.75
CA LEU A 1327 -22.83 10.15 18.28
C LEU A 1327 -22.02 11.36 17.78
N ILE A 1328 -22.23 11.77 16.52
CA ILE A 1328 -21.67 13.00 15.94
C ILE A 1328 -22.13 14.24 16.71
N SER A 1329 -23.43 14.39 17.03
CA SER A 1329 -23.91 15.57 17.77
C SER A 1329 -23.33 15.63 19.19
N LYS A 1330 -23.11 14.47 19.82
CA LYS A 1330 -22.40 14.39 21.11
C LYS A 1330 -20.92 14.81 20.97
N ALA A 1331 -20.21 14.29 19.97
CA ALA A 1331 -18.82 14.67 19.71
C ALA A 1331 -18.68 16.16 19.39
N GLN A 1332 -19.60 16.76 18.62
CA GLN A 1332 -19.65 18.19 18.32
C GLN A 1332 -19.87 19.09 19.55
N LYS A 1333 -20.49 18.57 20.64
CA LYS A 1333 -20.58 19.31 21.91
C LYS A 1333 -19.24 19.27 22.66
N ILE A 1334 -18.55 18.12 22.64
CA ILE A 1334 -17.23 17.93 23.27
C ILE A 1334 -16.15 18.72 22.54
N ASP A 1335 -16.18 18.76 21.21
CA ASP A 1335 -15.22 19.49 20.36
C ASP A 1335 -15.28 21.02 20.54
N LYS A 1336 -16.37 21.54 21.13
CA LYS A 1336 -16.55 22.96 21.49
C LYS A 1336 -16.10 23.30 22.92
N LEU A 1337 -15.63 22.33 23.70
CA LEU A 1337 -15.06 22.56 25.03
C LEU A 1337 -13.61 23.05 24.93
N PRO A 1338 -13.11 23.83 25.91
CA PRO A 1338 -11.68 24.14 25.99
C PRO A 1338 -10.86 22.83 26.11
N PRO A 1339 -9.60 22.81 25.61
CA PRO A 1339 -8.86 21.58 25.33
C PRO A 1339 -8.75 20.63 26.53
N ASP A 1340 -8.55 21.14 27.74
CA ASP A 1340 -8.45 20.31 28.95
C ASP A 1340 -9.75 19.58 29.26
N LYS A 1341 -10.89 20.29 29.18
CA LYS A 1341 -12.23 19.71 29.40
C LYS A 1341 -12.60 18.75 28.29
N ARG A 1342 -12.28 19.09 27.03
CA ARG A 1342 -12.44 18.21 25.86
C ARG A 1342 -11.68 16.90 26.07
N ASN A 1343 -10.42 16.97 26.48
CA ASN A 1343 -9.57 15.81 26.75
C ASN A 1343 -10.12 14.95 27.90
N LEU A 1344 -10.54 15.57 29.01
CA LEU A 1344 -11.18 14.88 30.14
C LEU A 1344 -12.50 14.20 29.73
N GLU A 1345 -13.35 14.85 28.93
CA GLU A 1345 -14.60 14.24 28.45
C GLU A 1345 -14.36 13.09 27.46
N ILE A 1346 -13.37 13.21 26.56
CA ILE A 1346 -12.92 12.12 25.69
C ILE A 1346 -12.42 10.92 26.51
N GLN A 1347 -11.60 11.15 27.55
CA GLN A 1347 -11.19 10.09 28.49
C GLN A 1347 -12.40 9.48 29.22
N SER A 1348 -13.38 10.29 29.61
CA SER A 1348 -14.63 9.84 30.25
C SER A 1348 -15.53 9.03 29.30
N TRP A 1349 -15.40 9.22 27.98
CA TRP A 1349 -16.13 8.46 26.97
C TRP A 1349 -15.44 7.11 26.76
N ARG A 1350 -14.12 7.11 26.50
CA ARG A 1350 -13.29 5.89 26.37
C ARG A 1350 -13.41 4.97 27.60
N SER A 1351 -13.41 5.53 28.81
CA SER A 1351 -13.55 4.76 30.06
C SER A 1351 -14.96 4.19 30.29
N ARG A 1352 -16.01 4.78 29.71
CA ARG A 1352 -17.38 4.24 29.74
C ARG A 1352 -17.62 3.13 28.70
N GLN A 1353 -16.69 2.91 27.78
CA GLN A 1353 -16.79 1.91 26.71
C GLN A 1353 -15.81 0.74 26.88
N ARG A 1354 -14.70 0.94 27.61
CA ARG A 1354 -13.87 -0.18 28.05
C ARG A 1354 -14.59 -0.93 29.18
N PRO A 1355 -14.71 -2.27 29.13
CA PRO A 1355 -15.11 -3.04 30.29
C PRO A 1355 -14.11 -2.76 31.42
N ALA A 1356 -14.61 -2.62 32.65
CA ALA A 1356 -13.75 -2.31 33.80
C ALA A 1356 -12.67 -3.39 33.95
N PRO A 1357 -11.39 -3.02 34.14
CA PRO A 1357 -10.33 -4.00 34.31
C PRO A 1357 -10.63 -4.84 35.55
N VAL A 1358 -10.78 -6.15 35.36
CA VAL A 1358 -11.08 -7.09 36.45
C VAL A 1358 -9.99 -6.94 37.51
N PRO A 1359 -10.33 -6.59 38.77
CA PRO A 1359 -9.33 -6.56 39.82
C PRO A 1359 -8.79 -7.98 40.00
N GLU A 1360 -7.48 -8.16 39.84
CA GLU A 1360 -6.87 -9.48 39.94
C GLU A 1360 -7.18 -10.11 41.30
N VAL A 1361 -8.07 -11.09 41.28
CA VAL A 1361 -8.36 -11.95 42.42
C VAL A 1361 -7.09 -12.76 42.67
N ALA A 1362 -6.41 -12.43 43.77
CA ALA A 1362 -5.15 -13.03 44.16
C ALA A 1362 -5.26 -14.56 44.10
N ARG A 1363 -4.58 -15.17 43.11
CA ARG A 1363 -4.51 -16.63 43.03
C ARG A 1363 -3.84 -17.15 44.31
N PRO A 1364 -4.44 -18.10 45.03
CA PRO A 1364 -3.82 -18.65 46.23
C PRO A 1364 -2.47 -19.27 45.86
N THR A 1365 -1.44 -18.95 46.65
CA THR A 1365 -0.08 -19.45 46.44
C THR A 1365 -0.06 -20.97 46.60
N HIS A 1366 0.06 -21.69 45.49
CA HIS A 1366 0.34 -23.12 45.48
C HIS A 1366 1.77 -23.36 46.00
N HIS A 1367 1.92 -23.41 47.32
CA HIS A 1367 3.10 -23.99 47.95
C HIS A 1367 3.25 -25.45 47.48
N PRO A 1368 4.45 -25.90 47.10
CA PRO A 1368 4.66 -27.27 46.66
C PRO A 1368 4.47 -28.23 47.83
N VAL A 1369 3.60 -29.24 47.65
CA VAL A 1369 3.38 -30.30 48.64
C VAL A 1369 4.67 -31.12 48.79
N SER A 1370 5.21 -31.15 50.00
CA SER A 1370 6.34 -32.01 50.35
C SER A 1370 5.86 -33.45 50.61
N SER A 1371 6.59 -34.43 50.09
CA SER A 1371 6.41 -35.84 50.42
C SER A 1371 7.53 -36.30 51.35
N ILE A 1372 7.13 -36.70 52.56
CA ILE A 1372 7.65 -37.79 53.40
C ILE A 1372 8.99 -38.37 52.88
N THR A 1373 10.13 -38.26 53.57
CA THR A 1373 10.42 -38.95 54.84
C THR A 1373 11.73 -38.38 55.43
N GLY A 1374 11.89 -38.32 56.76
CA GLY A 1374 13.20 -38.07 57.37
C GLY A 1374 13.17 -37.27 58.68
N GLN A 1375 13.72 -37.91 59.72
CA GLN A 1375 14.13 -37.40 61.03
C GLN A 1375 15.03 -36.14 60.95
N ASP A 1376 15.17 -35.27 61.97
CA ASP A 1376 14.76 -35.43 63.39
C ASP A 1376 14.63 -34.10 64.20
N PHE A 1377 14.11 -34.22 65.43
CA PHE A 1377 14.24 -33.33 66.62
C PHE A 1377 13.85 -31.82 66.62
N SER A 1378 12.71 -31.53 67.30
CA SER A 1378 12.47 -30.50 68.35
C SER A 1378 12.68 -28.97 68.11
N ALA A 1379 11.87 -28.05 68.68
CA ALA A 1379 10.55 -28.13 69.35
C ALA A 1379 9.93 -26.73 69.59
N SER A 1380 8.60 -26.67 69.84
CA SER A 1380 7.85 -25.67 70.67
C SER A 1380 7.78 -24.18 70.22
N THR A 1381 6.70 -23.40 70.43
CA THR A 1381 5.23 -23.62 70.32
C THR A 1381 4.51 -22.24 70.24
N PRO A 1382 3.38 -22.07 69.50
CA PRO A 1382 2.68 -20.78 69.36
C PRO A 1382 1.36 -20.66 70.18
N LYS A 1383 0.77 -19.44 70.22
CA LYS A 1383 -0.64 -19.10 70.56
C LYS A 1383 -0.95 -17.67 70.01
N SER A 1384 -2.06 -17.44 69.29
CA SER A 1384 -3.41 -17.03 69.75
C SER A 1384 -3.50 -15.54 70.16
N SER A 1385 -4.50 -14.71 69.81
CA SER A 1385 -5.91 -14.96 69.38
C SER A 1385 -6.49 -13.82 68.49
N ASN A 1386 -7.77 -13.95 68.06
CA ASN A 1386 -8.51 -13.03 67.16
C ASN A 1386 -9.02 -11.69 67.77
N PRO A 1387 -9.44 -10.69 66.94
CA PRO A 1387 -9.85 -9.35 67.36
C PRO A 1387 -11.38 -9.04 67.31
N PRO A 1388 -11.83 -7.89 67.88
CA PRO A 1388 -13.15 -7.28 67.64
C PRO A 1388 -13.09 -5.91 66.90
N LYS A 1389 -14.22 -5.19 66.78
CA LYS A 1389 -14.49 -4.12 65.79
C LYS A 1389 -14.75 -2.70 66.38
N ARG A 1390 -14.60 -1.69 65.50
CA ARG A 1390 -15.37 -0.41 65.34
C ARG A 1390 -14.98 0.89 66.09
N LYS A 1391 -15.22 1.99 65.35
CA LYS A 1391 -15.20 3.46 65.67
C LYS A 1391 -13.81 4.13 65.72
N HIS A 1392 -13.65 5.45 65.54
CA HIS A 1392 -14.21 6.51 64.66
C HIS A 1392 -13.63 7.85 65.19
N VAL A 1393 -12.63 8.42 64.51
CA VAL A 1393 -12.08 9.81 64.55
C VAL A 1393 -11.36 9.98 63.18
N GLU A 1394 -11.36 11.03 62.34
CA GLU A 1394 -11.83 12.45 62.30
C GLU A 1394 -10.65 13.47 62.22
N GLU A 1395 -10.93 14.77 61.96
CA GLU A 1395 -9.99 15.85 61.52
C GLU A 1395 -9.53 15.76 60.03
N SER A 1396 -10.06 16.59 59.10
CA SER A 1396 -9.70 17.99 58.71
C SER A 1396 -8.47 18.07 57.77
N VAL A 1397 -8.40 18.88 56.69
CA VAL A 1397 -8.72 20.32 56.53
C VAL A 1397 -9.36 20.64 55.14
N LEU A 1398 -9.97 21.84 55.05
CA LEU A 1398 -10.58 22.59 53.92
C LEU A 1398 -9.69 22.76 52.66
N HIS A 1399 -10.16 23.20 51.47
CA HIS A 1399 -11.31 24.07 51.10
C HIS A 1399 -12.17 23.56 49.92
N GLU A 1400 -13.47 23.91 49.97
CA GLU A 1400 -14.26 24.70 48.99
C GLU A 1400 -13.80 24.77 47.51
N GLN A 1401 -14.67 24.79 46.49
CA GLN A 1401 -16.13 24.98 46.37
C GLN A 1401 -16.60 24.49 44.95
N ARG A 1402 -17.87 24.38 44.53
CA ARG A 1402 -19.22 24.66 45.09
C ARG A 1402 -20.26 23.69 44.47
N CYS A 1403 -21.50 23.78 44.97
CA CYS A 1403 -22.80 23.25 44.49
C CYS A 1403 -23.06 23.28 42.95
N GLY A 1404 -23.84 22.38 42.33
CA GLY A 1404 -24.54 21.17 42.83
C GLY A 1404 -25.91 20.93 42.13
N THR A 1405 -26.54 19.75 42.35
CA THR A 1405 -27.97 19.39 42.09
C THR A 1405 -28.51 19.55 40.64
N GLU A 1406 -29.36 18.67 40.08
CA GLU A 1406 -30.31 17.70 40.65
C GLU A 1406 -30.28 16.32 39.96
N CYS A 1407 -30.98 15.34 40.54
CA CYS A 1407 -31.22 14.02 39.96
C CYS A 1407 -32.65 13.55 40.29
N MET A 1408 -33.51 13.40 39.26
CA MET A 1408 -34.84 12.79 39.39
C MET A 1408 -35.44 12.43 38.01
N ARG A 1409 -36.04 11.23 37.93
CA ARG A 1409 -37.19 10.83 37.09
C ARG A 1409 -37.05 10.85 35.55
N ASP A 1410 -37.74 10.01 34.78
CA ASP A 1410 -38.48 8.76 35.07
C ASP A 1410 -38.51 7.87 33.80
N ASP A 1411 -38.71 6.56 33.98
CA ASP A 1411 -39.03 5.64 32.87
C ASP A 1411 -40.48 5.82 32.42
N SER A 1412 -40.74 6.17 31.14
CA SER A 1412 -41.77 5.54 30.28
C SER A 1412 -42.02 6.29 28.96
N CYS A 1413 -42.09 5.52 27.86
CA CYS A 1413 -43.20 5.48 26.87
C CYS A 1413 -42.71 4.92 25.53
N SER A 1414 -43.31 3.80 25.12
CA SER A 1414 -43.22 3.23 23.77
C SER A 1414 -44.11 3.99 22.78
N GLY A 1415 -43.66 4.10 21.54
CA GLY A 1415 -44.48 4.58 20.42
C GLY A 1415 -44.06 3.87 19.13
N ASP A 1416 -44.82 2.86 18.72
CA ASP A 1416 -44.57 2.10 17.50
C ASP A 1416 -44.97 2.87 16.23
N SER A 1417 -44.25 2.61 15.13
CA SER A 1417 -44.77 2.83 13.77
C SER A 1417 -44.20 1.79 12.81
N SER A 1418 -45.03 0.79 12.49
CA SER A 1418 -44.65 -0.40 11.73
C SER A 1418 -45.03 -0.32 10.25
N ALA A 1419 -44.03 -0.34 9.36
CA ALA A 1419 -44.16 -0.71 7.94
C ALA A 1419 -42.74 -1.01 7.38
N GLN A 1420 -42.51 -1.94 6.46
CA GLN A 1420 -43.44 -2.79 5.70
C GLN A 1420 -42.76 -4.14 5.39
N LEU A 1421 -43.51 -5.24 5.39
CA LEU A 1421 -43.09 -6.48 4.72
C LEU A 1421 -43.47 -6.40 3.23
N SER A 1422 -42.56 -6.80 2.35
CA SER A 1422 -42.89 -7.34 1.02
C SER A 1422 -41.66 -8.11 0.52
N SER A 1423 -41.62 -9.46 0.53
CA SER A 1423 -42.29 -10.37 -0.42
C SER A 1423 -42.02 -10.03 -1.88
N GLY A 1424 -41.19 -10.85 -2.54
CA GLY A 1424 -40.78 -10.68 -3.94
C GLY A 1424 -40.52 -12.02 -4.60
N GLU A 1425 -41.46 -12.95 -4.48
CA GLU A 1425 -41.44 -14.21 -5.22
C GLU A 1425 -41.73 -13.94 -6.70
N HIS A 1426 -40.87 -14.43 -7.59
CA HIS A 1426 -41.20 -14.59 -9.00
C HIS A 1426 -41.19 -16.08 -9.36
N LEU A 1427 -42.30 -16.54 -9.93
CA LEU A 1427 -42.62 -17.95 -10.13
C LEU A 1427 -41.77 -18.62 -11.24
N LEU A 1428 -41.91 -19.96 -11.27
CA LEU A 1428 -41.71 -20.92 -12.37
C LEU A 1428 -40.37 -21.70 -12.38
N GLY A 1429 -40.47 -22.98 -12.01
CA GLY A 1429 -39.43 -24.00 -12.24
C GLY A 1429 -39.57 -25.30 -11.41
N PRO A 1430 -40.66 -26.09 -11.54
CA PRO A 1430 -40.83 -27.32 -10.76
C PRO A 1430 -40.26 -28.57 -11.47
N ASN A 1431 -39.60 -29.48 -10.74
CA ASN A 1431 -39.85 -30.93 -10.81
C ASN A 1431 -39.05 -31.76 -9.78
N ARG A 1432 -39.73 -32.75 -9.18
CA ARG A 1432 -39.29 -34.07 -8.65
C ARG A 1432 -38.06 -34.10 -7.70
N ILE A 1433 -38.17 -34.48 -6.42
CA ILE A 1433 -38.74 -35.72 -5.83
C ILE A 1433 -37.96 -36.98 -6.20
N MET A 1434 -37.14 -37.48 -5.28
CA MET A 1434 -37.32 -38.81 -4.66
C MET A 1434 -36.52 -38.92 -3.35
N ALA A 1435 -36.85 -39.92 -2.53
CA ALA A 1435 -36.28 -40.18 -1.19
C ALA A 1435 -36.10 -41.70 -0.98
N TYR A 1436 -35.79 -42.10 0.28
CA TYR A 1436 -35.45 -43.47 0.73
C TYR A 1436 -34.01 -43.92 0.36
N SER A 1437 -33.32 -44.76 1.15
CA SER A 1437 -33.73 -45.48 2.37
C SER A 1437 -32.61 -45.56 3.44
N ARG A 1438 -32.95 -46.04 4.64
CA ARG A 1438 -32.00 -46.39 5.72
C ARG A 1438 -31.27 -47.71 5.45
N GLY A 1439 -30.05 -47.82 5.95
CA GLY A 1439 -29.34 -49.08 6.20
C GLY A 1439 -28.59 -49.01 7.53
N GLN A 1440 -28.55 -50.11 8.28
CA GLN A 1440 -27.92 -50.25 9.60
C GLN A 1440 -26.84 -51.36 9.53
N THR A 1441 -26.10 -51.61 10.63
CA THR A 1441 -25.01 -52.62 10.81
C THR A 1441 -23.62 -52.24 10.26
N ASP A 1442 -22.49 -52.62 10.88
CA ASP A 1442 -22.21 -52.76 12.32
C ASP A 1442 -20.70 -52.72 12.63
N MET A 1443 -20.37 -52.72 13.92
CA MET A 1443 -19.09 -53.05 14.57
C MET A 1443 -17.88 -53.47 13.71
N CYS A 1444 -16.78 -52.72 13.83
CA CYS A 1444 -15.46 -53.33 14.00
C CYS A 1444 -14.64 -52.57 15.06
N ARG A 1445 -14.10 -53.30 16.04
CA ARG A 1445 -13.42 -52.73 17.22
C ARG A 1445 -12.15 -53.53 17.48
N CYS A 1446 -10.98 -52.89 17.38
CA CYS A 1446 -9.72 -53.47 17.85
C CYS A 1446 -8.92 -52.43 18.66
N SER A 1447 -7.95 -52.88 19.47
CA SER A 1447 -7.49 -52.12 20.64
C SER A 1447 -6.03 -52.41 21.02
N LYS A 1448 -5.47 -51.54 21.89
CA LYS A 1448 -4.09 -51.50 22.44
C LYS A 1448 -3.09 -50.79 21.48
N ARG A 1449 -2.08 -50.04 21.95
CA ARG A 1449 -1.55 -49.84 23.32
C ARG A 1449 -0.74 -48.51 23.40
N SER A 1450 -0.73 -47.83 24.57
CA SER A 1450 0.30 -46.88 25.09
C SER A 1450 1.05 -45.92 24.13
N SER A 1451 1.08 -44.60 24.34
CA SER A 1451 1.92 -43.96 25.39
C SER A 1451 1.61 -42.45 25.58
N HIS A 1452 2.21 -41.79 26.59
CA HIS A 1452 1.90 -40.39 27.00
C HIS A 1452 2.80 -39.30 26.37
N ARG A 1453 2.18 -38.21 25.88
CA ARG A 1453 2.63 -36.79 25.86
C ARG A 1453 1.37 -35.93 25.55
N ARG A 1454 0.81 -35.07 26.39
CA ARG A 1454 1.28 -33.92 27.21
C ARG A 1454 1.25 -32.57 26.46
N SER A 1455 0.02 -32.08 26.24
CA SER A 1455 -0.41 -30.67 26.16
C SER A 1455 0.40 -29.68 25.29
N GLN A 1456 -0.13 -29.39 24.10
CA GLN A 1456 -0.26 -28.02 23.60
C GLN A 1456 -1.74 -27.63 23.62
N SER A 1457 -2.05 -26.37 23.89
CA SER A 1457 -3.43 -25.82 23.87
C SER A 1457 -3.71 -25.14 22.54
N SER A 1458 -3.64 -25.92 21.46
CA SER A 1458 -4.03 -25.55 20.10
C SER A 1458 -4.99 -26.64 19.60
N LEU A 1459 -6.28 -26.28 19.45
CA LEU A 1459 -7.27 -27.17 18.86
C LEU A 1459 -6.99 -27.27 17.36
N THR A 1460 -6.20 -28.28 17.01
CA THR A 1460 -5.98 -28.71 15.64
C THR A 1460 -7.08 -29.71 15.32
N ILE A 1461 -7.93 -29.39 14.34
CA ILE A 1461 -9.02 -30.23 13.82
C ILE A 1461 -8.71 -30.51 12.35
#